data_AF-A0A954RKT8-F1
#
_entry.id   AF-A0A954RKT8-F1
#
_cell.length_a   1.000
_cell.length_b   1.000
_cell.length_c   1.000
_cell.angle_alpha   90.00
_cell.angle_beta   90.00
_cell.angle_gamma   90.00
#
_symmetry.space_group_name_H-M   'P 1'
#
loop_
_entity.id
_entity.type
_entity.pdbx_description
1 polymer ?
#
loop_
_entity_poly.entity_id
_entity_poly.type
_entity_poly.pdbx_seq_one_letter_code
_entity_poly.pdbx_strand_id
1 'polypeptide(L)'
;RGIDDNGALYKFVQRSNLDPVFSDITTGIEKKTRLDEGLEDIKVVVDGLTRPTAEGRATSVFDNFDVAEVLNYLAVRSIVQDADDVRKNFYLYRDTEGTGQWSIFPWDKDWTFGVEGDGGPSLSHPFFGDYEHRKPNADQWNRLYEAVFNDPVLREMYVRRLRTVMDLVLQPPGTPAAAGRFETRIDEMLATAGSSLSSSAVTQANGSLKSYFATRRRQLYLDHSIDKVTVTPIIDLITEFSDAQYFVPQDNALADVWYGLSDPPNIDQWLTGPTGIGNGTAFTELTKTVAKANDVCITCTSILVRMPFDVANAAQIEYLTLRMKYDDGFVAYLNGVEVARANVTGTPAFDTRARTHSNAAAIVFEDFDISNYANLLRDGRNVLAIHSLNSSGTSNDQLILPALIDGLIPDSTVAGIPHEQIGNPPVAFGAFDHNPASGNQDEEFIELTNPLDVAVDISGWQLTGGVEHTFKPGTVIPSHGSIYVSPSVPAFMQRSSGPHGGLGLFVQGNYQGHLSNFAETVSLLAADGSVMDSFTTPFAPTDAQRFLRISEVHYHPTDIDETTEFIELTNISSGPNSQTIDLSRVTISNGPSVPYVFPAGTMLAAGQYVVVARDPVAFAAAYPGVAATSVFGPFVGSLNNGGEKLRLDDAQGSTILEFVYGDDARWTQRADGVGASLELIDLNTPVDSLSKPQMWRGSVDLGGSPARANSPALGVVINEVLAKPDLAANQVDQIELLNTTNSTIDLSGWYLSDTRDNLKRYALPVGTTIAARGFLVVSETQFGAGVDGFGLDGDLGDSLYLVESDRVTGVVTRFADDVAFGAARTGESWGLPSDGHGRFVPLASQTFGASNDAARVGPLIISELNYHPASPSSVSLAIDPGLSQDDLEYVEIFNPTANVVDLSGWQIRGTIDYDFRAGATISAGSVVLVLPFNPDNLSNAARTAAFRSHYHLDTNVELMGGYQGQLDDSNGRVTLQSPSTTNGNAAVSMWRQDEVVYDDSPPWPVNADGSGATLTRVKVDGNGNVSVNWRADVPTPGQLTEVDGDLNSDGQVTVADIDFFCGAYRNGNLSVDLDGSGTVDLADLQFLLTYGFGSTIGDANLDGIFNSSDLVQVFQFGEYEDAVANNSGWADGDWNCDGEFSTQDLVAAFQAGSFVPFAIPLSVAATAQSNWQTDAATRLTPTAHDMPAFSEPEGDFEGTAGVRQRNALDQLAEVMTISKRTGGAREIEAIELFYETYDADELSEGWDNSLESLSTTNLRFDEVFGLKRIE
;
A
#
# COMPACT_ATOMS: atom_id res chain seq x y z
N ARG A 1 13.11 5.13 -12.70
CA ARG A 1 11.79 5.78 -12.92
C ARG A 1 11.29 6.13 -11.52
N GLY A 2 10.75 7.33 -11.29
CA GLY A 2 10.30 7.76 -9.95
C GLY A 2 11.36 8.50 -9.09
N ILE A 3 12.20 9.33 -9.70
CA ILE A 3 13.09 10.29 -9.00
C ILE A 3 12.91 11.63 -9.71
N ASP A 4 12.89 12.75 -8.98
CA ASP A 4 12.77 14.10 -9.54
C ASP A 4 13.94 14.40 -10.51
N ASP A 5 13.62 14.50 -11.81
CA ASP A 5 14.57 14.77 -12.90
C ASP A 5 15.18 16.19 -12.82
N ASN A 6 14.53 17.11 -12.09
CA ASN A 6 15.04 18.45 -11.79
C ASN A 6 15.85 18.51 -10.49
N GLY A 7 16.00 17.39 -9.76
CA GLY A 7 16.70 17.32 -8.48
C GLY A 7 18.19 17.68 -8.51
N ALA A 8 18.74 18.12 -7.38
CA ALA A 8 20.12 18.60 -7.28
C ALA A 8 21.12 17.46 -7.00
N LEU A 9 21.98 17.14 -7.98
CA LEU A 9 22.92 16.03 -7.92
C LEU A 9 24.37 16.52 -7.74
N TYR A 10 25.09 15.91 -6.79
CA TYR A 10 26.44 16.26 -6.41
C TYR A 10 27.38 15.07 -6.46
N LYS A 11 28.46 15.16 -7.24
CA LYS A 11 29.52 14.14 -7.26
C LYS A 11 30.57 14.43 -6.20
N PHE A 12 30.92 13.43 -5.41
CA PHE A 12 32.04 13.50 -4.47
C PHE A 12 33.30 12.93 -5.15
N VAL A 13 34.36 13.73 -5.19
CA VAL A 13 35.60 13.46 -5.94
C VAL A 13 36.85 13.54 -5.06
N GLN A 14 37.98 13.10 -5.62
CA GLN A 14 39.25 12.96 -4.89
C GLN A 14 39.74 14.27 -4.24
N ARG A 15 39.52 14.39 -2.92
CA ARG A 15 40.17 15.38 -2.06
C ARG A 15 41.70 15.21 -2.02
N SER A 16 42.41 16.32 -1.80
CA SER A 16 43.88 16.40 -1.73
C SER A 16 44.46 16.70 -0.33
N ASN A 17 43.64 17.05 0.67
CA ASN A 17 44.07 17.43 2.02
C ASN A 17 43.31 16.68 3.13
N LEU A 18 43.78 16.86 4.38
CA LEU A 18 43.55 16.03 5.57
C LEU A 18 42.14 16.08 6.20
N ASP A 19 41.23 16.94 5.72
CA ASP A 19 39.95 17.18 6.38
C ASP A 19 38.84 16.18 5.98
N PRO A 20 37.98 15.77 6.93
CA PRO A 20 36.92 14.79 6.70
C PRO A 20 35.86 15.29 5.74
N VAL A 21 35.13 14.37 5.10
CA VAL A 21 34.07 14.77 4.17
C VAL A 21 32.90 15.44 4.91
N PHE A 22 32.30 16.42 4.23
CA PHE A 22 31.42 17.45 4.79
C PHE A 22 32.10 18.42 5.80
N SER A 23 33.40 18.64 5.70
CA SER A 23 34.11 19.75 6.41
C SER A 23 33.79 21.14 5.85
N ASP A 24 33.53 21.23 4.55
CA ASP A 24 33.34 22.47 3.79
C ASP A 24 32.67 22.16 2.43
N ILE A 25 32.08 23.17 1.80
CA ILE A 25 31.41 23.07 0.49
C ILE A 25 32.35 23.22 -0.72
N THR A 26 33.62 23.57 -0.52
CA THR A 26 34.55 23.94 -1.59
C THR A 26 35.46 22.78 -2.04
N THR A 27 35.63 21.76 -1.21
CA THR A 27 36.64 20.72 -1.39
C THR A 27 36.02 19.38 -1.78
N GLY A 28 36.19 19.01 -3.06
CA GLY A 28 35.84 17.69 -3.57
C GLY A 28 34.34 17.44 -3.81
N ILE A 29 33.55 18.51 -3.93
CA ILE A 29 32.12 18.49 -4.25
C ILE A 29 31.94 19.11 -5.64
N GLU A 30 31.29 18.41 -6.56
CA GLU A 30 30.99 18.89 -7.90
C GLU A 30 29.48 18.80 -8.19
N LYS A 31 28.75 19.93 -8.23
CA LYS A 31 27.35 19.98 -8.68
C LYS A 31 27.25 19.49 -10.14
N LYS A 32 26.19 18.75 -10.48
CA LYS A 32 25.98 18.09 -11.79
C LYS A 32 24.68 18.47 -12.51
N THR A 33 23.64 18.78 -11.75
CA THR A 33 22.36 19.32 -12.23
C THR A 33 22.11 20.68 -11.57
N ARG A 34 21.16 21.48 -12.06
CA ARG A 34 20.88 22.85 -11.55
C ARG A 34 22.14 23.73 -11.48
N LEU A 35 22.95 23.70 -12.56
CA LEU A 35 24.30 24.31 -12.62
C LEU A 35 24.30 25.85 -12.67
N ASP A 36 23.13 26.44 -12.83
CA ASP A 36 22.81 27.85 -12.75
C ASP A 36 22.67 28.36 -11.30
N GLU A 37 22.43 27.45 -10.35
CA GLU A 37 22.35 27.74 -8.92
C GLU A 37 23.71 27.64 -8.20
N GLY A 38 23.77 28.21 -6.99
CA GLY A 38 24.90 28.05 -6.08
C GLY A 38 24.95 26.69 -5.36
N LEU A 39 25.75 26.65 -4.29
CA LEU A 39 25.95 25.50 -3.39
C LEU A 39 25.26 25.71 -2.02
N GLU A 40 24.27 26.61 -1.94
CA GLU A 40 23.62 27.01 -0.68
C GLU A 40 22.71 25.90 -0.11
N ASP A 41 22.18 25.05 -1.00
CA ASP A 41 21.48 23.81 -0.67
C ASP A 41 22.40 22.83 0.08
N ILE A 42 23.53 22.42 -0.49
CA ILE A 42 24.45 21.46 0.15
C ILE A 42 25.21 22.09 1.32
N LYS A 43 25.25 23.42 1.42
CA LYS A 43 25.74 24.13 2.59
C LYS A 43 24.91 23.81 3.84
N VAL A 44 23.58 23.61 3.74
CA VAL A 44 22.74 23.22 4.89
C VAL A 44 23.23 21.89 5.48
N VAL A 45 23.52 20.91 4.62
CA VAL A 45 24.08 19.61 5.03
C VAL A 45 25.44 19.76 5.71
N VAL A 46 26.35 20.55 5.14
CA VAL A 46 27.69 20.77 5.72
C VAL A 46 27.62 21.51 7.06
N ASP A 47 26.83 22.57 7.18
CA ASP A 47 26.65 23.32 8.43
C ASP A 47 25.99 22.45 9.51
N GLY A 48 25.04 21.59 9.11
CA GLY A 48 24.40 20.60 9.97
C GLY A 48 25.35 19.55 10.54
N LEU A 49 26.10 18.88 9.65
CA LEU A 49 27.09 17.85 10.03
C LEU A 49 28.35 18.41 10.70
N THR A 50 28.53 19.74 10.73
CA THR A 50 29.62 20.41 11.45
C THR A 50 29.20 20.95 12.82
N ARG A 51 27.93 20.81 13.24
CA ARG A 51 27.45 21.15 14.59
C ARG A 51 28.28 20.44 15.68
N PRO A 52 28.57 21.12 16.82
CA PRO A 52 29.53 20.63 17.82
C PRO A 52 29.02 19.40 18.60
N THR A 53 27.73 19.35 18.92
CA THR A 53 27.06 18.29 19.68
C THR A 53 26.64 17.13 18.78
N ALA A 54 26.72 15.89 19.28
CA ALA A 54 26.22 14.71 18.57
C ALA A 54 24.70 14.82 18.28
N GLU A 55 23.90 15.10 19.30
CA GLU A 55 22.46 15.40 19.21
C GLU A 55 22.15 16.39 18.08
N GLY A 56 22.72 17.60 18.12
CA GLY A 56 22.50 18.59 17.06
C GLY A 56 22.90 18.16 15.64
N ARG A 57 23.83 17.21 15.47
CA ARG A 57 24.13 16.57 14.17
C ARG A 57 23.06 15.54 13.81
N ALA A 58 22.62 14.71 14.76
CA ALA A 58 21.55 13.74 14.57
C ALA A 58 20.22 14.41 14.18
N THR A 59 19.83 15.49 14.87
CA THR A 59 18.71 16.37 14.48
C THR A 59 18.84 16.80 13.02
N SER A 60 20.05 17.20 12.59
CA SER A 60 20.30 17.60 11.20
C SER A 60 20.23 16.44 10.20
N VAL A 61 20.51 15.20 10.60
CA VAL A 61 20.31 14.02 9.76
C VAL A 61 18.82 13.79 9.57
N PHE A 62 18.04 13.74 10.65
CA PHE A 62 16.58 13.60 10.62
C PHE A 62 15.89 14.73 9.82
N ASP A 63 16.26 15.99 10.04
CA ASP A 63 15.62 17.14 9.39
C ASP A 63 15.91 17.26 7.87
N ASN A 64 16.96 16.62 7.35
CA ASN A 64 17.45 16.88 5.98
C ASN A 64 17.61 15.64 5.10
N PHE A 65 17.84 14.45 5.64
CA PHE A 65 18.12 13.26 4.84
C PHE A 65 16.90 12.34 4.75
N ASP A 66 16.80 11.58 3.65
CA ASP A 66 16.01 10.35 3.66
C ASP A 66 16.79 9.35 4.53
N VAL A 67 16.43 9.32 5.82
CA VAL A 67 17.13 8.50 6.81
C VAL A 67 17.02 7.01 6.44
N ALA A 68 15.90 6.57 5.87
CA ALA A 68 15.75 5.19 5.43
C ALA A 68 16.78 4.84 4.34
N GLU A 69 16.93 5.69 3.31
CA GLU A 69 17.92 5.46 2.26
C GLU A 69 19.37 5.51 2.81
N VAL A 70 19.69 6.46 3.69
CA VAL A 70 21.02 6.55 4.33
C VAL A 70 21.35 5.29 5.12
N LEU A 71 20.43 4.81 5.96
CA LEU A 71 20.63 3.59 6.75
C LEU A 71 20.76 2.35 5.85
N ASN A 72 19.97 2.27 4.79
CA ASN A 72 20.01 1.18 3.82
C ASN A 72 21.33 1.16 3.02
N TYR A 73 21.81 2.32 2.57
CA TYR A 73 23.12 2.49 1.94
C TYR A 73 24.23 2.00 2.87
N LEU A 74 24.26 2.47 4.12
CA LEU A 74 25.27 2.10 5.11
C LEU A 74 25.23 0.60 5.46
N ALA A 75 24.05 -0.02 5.53
CA ALA A 75 23.91 -1.45 5.75
C ALA A 75 24.53 -2.27 4.61
N VAL A 76 24.19 -1.96 3.35
CA VAL A 76 24.74 -2.64 2.17
C VAL A 76 26.25 -2.42 2.08
N ARG A 77 26.71 -1.17 2.25
CA ARG A 77 28.13 -0.78 2.32
C ARG A 77 28.91 -1.65 3.29
N SER A 78 28.37 -1.90 4.48
CA SER A 78 29.00 -2.73 5.49
C SER A 78 29.02 -4.21 5.10
N ILE A 79 28.02 -4.74 4.38
CA ILE A 79 28.03 -6.12 3.87
C ILE A 79 29.07 -6.30 2.74
N VAL A 80 29.24 -5.32 1.85
CA VAL A 80 30.18 -5.40 0.72
C VAL A 80 31.61 -4.94 1.06
N GLN A 81 31.83 -4.35 2.23
CA GLN A 81 33.10 -3.73 2.67
C GLN A 81 33.66 -2.73 1.65
N ASP A 82 32.87 -1.72 1.31
CA ASP A 82 33.39 -0.58 0.55
C ASP A 82 34.39 0.22 1.41
N ALA A 83 35.66 0.19 1.00
CA ALA A 83 36.75 0.86 1.68
C ALA A 83 37.02 2.29 1.16
N ASP A 84 36.39 2.70 0.06
CA ASP A 84 36.80 3.86 -0.74
C ASP A 84 35.71 4.94 -0.91
N ASP A 85 34.47 4.61 -0.55
CA ASP A 85 33.36 5.57 -0.48
C ASP A 85 33.49 6.64 0.62
N VAL A 86 34.43 6.49 1.55
CA VAL A 86 34.61 7.40 2.70
C VAL A 86 34.80 8.86 2.26
N ARG A 87 35.17 9.11 0.99
CA ARG A 87 35.41 10.48 0.48
C ARG A 87 35.07 10.78 -0.98
N LYS A 88 34.69 9.76 -1.76
CA LYS A 88 34.44 9.80 -3.21
C LYS A 88 33.53 8.62 -3.55
N ASN A 89 33.30 8.31 -4.82
CA ASN A 89 32.61 7.07 -5.22
C ASN A 89 31.18 6.96 -4.63
N PHE A 90 30.54 8.11 -4.48
CA PHE A 90 29.10 8.27 -4.31
C PHE A 90 28.67 9.61 -4.93
N TYR A 91 27.37 9.74 -5.18
CA TYR A 91 26.72 11.03 -5.37
C TYR A 91 25.82 11.31 -4.16
N LEU A 92 25.68 12.58 -3.82
CA LEU A 92 24.59 13.03 -2.96
C LEU A 92 23.53 13.66 -3.86
N TYR A 93 22.28 13.25 -3.69
CA TYR A 93 21.14 13.72 -4.45
C TYR A 93 20.17 14.44 -3.52
N ARG A 94 19.57 15.55 -3.95
CA ARG A 94 18.46 16.21 -3.28
C ARG A 94 17.22 16.16 -4.17
N ASP A 95 16.20 15.48 -3.67
CA ASP A 95 14.85 15.47 -4.23
C ASP A 95 14.25 16.87 -4.05
N THR A 96 14.38 17.74 -5.06
CA THR A 96 14.30 19.19 -4.86
C THR A 96 12.89 19.72 -5.04
N GLU A 97 12.14 19.10 -5.95
CA GLU A 97 10.73 19.41 -6.24
C GLU A 97 9.79 18.36 -5.59
N GLY A 98 10.33 17.27 -5.06
CA GLY A 98 9.64 16.29 -4.21
C GLY A 98 9.81 16.55 -2.70
N THR A 99 10.33 15.56 -1.96
CA THR A 99 10.43 15.53 -0.49
C THR A 99 11.33 16.62 0.13
N GLY A 100 12.20 17.26 -0.64
CA GLY A 100 13.23 18.19 -0.16
C GLY A 100 14.45 17.51 0.48
N GLN A 101 14.41 16.18 0.66
CA GLN A 101 15.38 15.38 1.42
C GLN A 101 16.63 15.00 0.60
N TRP A 102 17.70 14.64 1.32
CA TRP A 102 19.00 14.24 0.78
C TRP A 102 19.25 12.72 0.85
N SER A 103 19.77 12.16 -0.25
CA SER A 103 19.95 10.73 -0.53
C SER A 103 21.37 10.41 -1.02
N ILE A 104 21.82 9.15 -0.87
CA ILE A 104 23.21 8.74 -1.21
C ILE A 104 23.20 7.66 -2.30
N PHE A 105 23.61 8.03 -3.51
CA PHE A 105 23.68 7.07 -4.62
C PHE A 105 25.08 6.47 -4.79
N PRO A 106 25.22 5.14 -4.89
CA PRO A 106 26.51 4.48 -5.06
C PRO A 106 27.12 4.75 -6.44
N TRP A 107 28.45 4.89 -6.50
CA TRP A 107 29.23 4.96 -7.73
C TRP A 107 30.53 4.15 -7.57
N ASP A 108 31.07 3.57 -8.66
CA ASP A 108 32.44 3.02 -8.69
C ASP A 108 32.77 2.08 -7.52
N LYS A 109 32.04 0.96 -7.48
CA LYS A 109 31.98 -0.03 -6.38
C LYS A 109 32.75 -1.33 -6.65
N ASP A 110 33.69 -1.32 -7.57
CA ASP A 110 34.47 -2.49 -7.98
C ASP A 110 35.45 -2.97 -6.89
N TRP A 111 35.88 -2.09 -5.98
CA TRP A 111 36.75 -2.43 -4.83
C TRP A 111 35.93 -2.77 -3.58
N THR A 112 35.17 -3.85 -3.72
CA THR A 112 34.32 -4.44 -2.68
C THR A 112 34.59 -5.95 -2.60
N PHE A 113 33.87 -6.67 -1.74
CA PHE A 113 33.93 -8.14 -1.63
C PHE A 113 35.34 -8.72 -1.37
N GLY A 114 36.17 -7.98 -0.62
CA GLY A 114 37.52 -8.41 -0.21
C GLY A 114 38.61 -8.19 -1.27
N VAL A 115 38.36 -7.38 -2.29
CA VAL A 115 39.39 -6.96 -3.25
C VAL A 115 40.20 -5.78 -2.68
N GLU A 116 41.48 -6.02 -2.36
CA GLU A 116 42.39 -4.99 -1.83
C GLU A 116 43.10 -4.22 -2.97
N GLY A 117 42.81 -2.91 -3.08
CA GLY A 117 43.40 -1.98 -4.07
C GLY A 117 44.15 -0.80 -3.44
N ASP A 118 44.20 0.36 -4.12
CA ASP A 118 44.72 1.62 -3.51
C ASP A 118 43.85 2.12 -2.34
N GLY A 119 42.62 1.58 -2.22
CA GLY A 119 41.68 1.80 -1.14
C GLY A 119 42.19 1.41 0.25
N GLY A 120 43.30 0.69 0.37
CA GLY A 120 43.90 0.30 1.66
C GLY A 120 43.14 -0.82 2.38
N PRO A 121 43.61 -1.22 3.58
CA PRO A 121 42.97 -2.31 4.34
C PRO A 121 41.60 -1.86 4.85
N SER A 122 40.55 -2.61 4.50
CA SER A 122 39.23 -2.48 5.12
C SER A 122 39.32 -2.91 6.58
N LEU A 123 38.70 -2.13 7.49
CA LEU A 123 38.47 -2.60 8.85
C LEU A 123 37.23 -3.50 8.84
N SER A 124 37.25 -4.58 9.61
CA SER A 124 36.10 -5.50 9.72
C SER A 124 34.87 -4.87 10.41
N HIS A 125 35.05 -3.73 11.07
CA HIS A 125 34.02 -3.09 11.89
C HIS A 125 32.80 -2.65 11.07
N PRO A 126 31.56 -2.82 11.55
CA PRO A 126 30.38 -2.29 10.86
C PRO A 126 30.43 -0.76 10.71
N PHE A 127 30.89 -0.04 11.73
CA PHE A 127 30.99 1.43 11.75
C PHE A 127 32.21 2.02 11.00
N PHE A 128 32.84 1.26 10.10
CA PHE A 128 34.03 1.71 9.36
C PHE A 128 33.79 3.07 8.67
N GLY A 129 34.68 4.04 8.86
CA GLY A 129 34.59 5.37 8.24
C GLY A 129 33.98 6.48 9.10
N ASP A 130 33.62 6.21 10.37
CA ASP A 130 33.57 7.26 11.40
C ASP A 130 35.00 7.66 11.88
N TYR A 131 35.09 8.50 12.91
CA TYR A 131 36.37 8.97 13.44
C TYR A 131 37.20 7.87 14.12
N GLU A 132 36.60 6.97 14.91
CA GLU A 132 37.33 5.92 15.64
C GLU A 132 37.74 4.76 14.72
N HIS A 133 36.92 4.47 13.71
CA HIS A 133 37.10 3.43 12.70
C HIS A 133 37.53 4.01 11.34
N ARG A 134 38.27 5.13 11.36
CA ARG A 134 38.75 5.86 10.17
C ARG A 134 39.73 5.06 9.32
N LYS A 135 39.83 5.41 8.03
CA LYS A 135 40.66 4.73 7.01
C LYS A 135 42.16 4.78 7.38
N PRO A 136 42.80 3.66 7.78
CA PRO A 136 44.11 3.69 8.47
C PRO A 136 45.27 4.30 7.66
N ASN A 137 45.26 4.13 6.34
CA ASN A 137 46.34 4.60 5.47
C ASN A 137 46.26 6.10 5.12
N ALA A 138 45.18 6.80 5.50
CA ALA A 138 44.91 8.17 5.07
C ALA A 138 44.31 9.09 6.15
N ASP A 139 44.01 8.57 7.36
CA ASP A 139 43.40 9.32 8.47
C ASP A 139 42.03 9.94 8.11
N GLN A 140 41.28 9.27 7.22
CA GLN A 140 40.05 9.79 6.60
C GLN A 140 38.78 9.19 7.20
N TRP A 141 37.79 10.06 7.45
CA TRP A 141 36.43 9.71 7.86
C TRP A 141 35.38 10.62 7.19
N ASN A 142 34.11 10.24 7.29
CA ASN A 142 32.97 10.96 6.74
C ASN A 142 32.07 11.44 7.89
N ARG A 143 31.78 12.75 7.97
CA ARG A 143 30.96 13.33 9.05
C ARG A 143 29.51 12.86 9.05
N LEU A 144 28.96 12.43 7.91
CA LEU A 144 27.62 11.83 7.85
C LEU A 144 27.63 10.45 8.51
N TYR A 145 28.66 9.64 8.23
CA TYR A 145 28.81 8.31 8.83
C TYR A 145 29.09 8.44 10.32
N GLU A 146 29.92 9.41 10.71
CA GLU A 146 30.16 9.80 12.10
C GLU A 146 28.87 10.24 12.82
N ALA A 147 27.99 11.01 12.16
CA ALA A 147 26.72 11.43 12.76
C ALA A 147 25.78 10.23 13.01
N VAL A 148 25.66 9.31 12.06
CA VAL A 148 24.84 8.08 12.21
C VAL A 148 25.44 7.12 13.24
N PHE A 149 26.74 6.87 13.19
CA PHE A 149 27.38 5.85 14.06
C PHE A 149 27.69 6.35 15.47
N ASN A 150 27.74 7.66 15.74
CA ASN A 150 28.01 8.19 17.08
C ASN A 150 26.76 8.59 17.88
N ASP A 151 25.64 8.85 17.23
CA ASP A 151 24.36 9.07 17.92
C ASP A 151 23.70 7.74 18.33
N PRO A 152 23.20 7.57 19.57
CA PRO A 152 22.60 6.32 20.00
C PRO A 152 21.38 5.88 19.18
N VAL A 153 20.51 6.82 18.78
CA VAL A 153 19.24 6.54 18.08
C VAL A 153 19.53 6.13 16.64
N LEU A 154 20.33 6.92 15.92
CA LEU A 154 20.72 6.57 14.55
C LEU A 154 21.58 5.31 14.50
N ARG A 155 22.41 5.04 15.52
CA ARG A 155 23.20 3.80 15.62
C ARG A 155 22.29 2.57 15.77
N GLU A 156 21.29 2.60 16.65
CA GLU A 156 20.41 1.45 16.84
C GLU A 156 19.55 1.17 15.59
N MET A 157 19.05 2.22 14.94
CA MET A 157 18.34 2.11 13.66
C MET A 157 19.24 1.48 12.58
N TYR A 158 20.50 1.93 12.50
CA TYR A 158 21.51 1.38 11.59
C TYR A 158 21.80 -0.10 11.86
N VAL A 159 22.07 -0.51 13.11
CA VAL A 159 22.42 -1.93 13.38
C VAL A 159 21.22 -2.85 13.21
N ARG A 160 19.99 -2.38 13.50
CA ARG A 160 18.76 -3.09 13.14
C ARG A 160 18.67 -3.25 11.62
N ARG A 161 18.83 -2.19 10.83
CA ARG A 161 18.78 -2.28 9.37
C ARG A 161 19.87 -3.21 8.81
N LEU A 162 21.09 -3.11 9.32
CA LEU A 162 22.20 -4.00 8.98
C LEU A 162 21.82 -5.46 9.26
N ARG A 163 21.18 -5.74 10.40
CA ARG A 163 20.71 -7.10 10.71
C ARG A 163 19.64 -7.58 9.72
N THR A 164 18.64 -6.78 9.39
CA THR A 164 17.62 -7.14 8.39
C THR A 164 18.26 -7.48 7.04
N VAL A 165 19.16 -6.63 6.53
CA VAL A 165 19.82 -6.88 5.24
C VAL A 165 20.77 -8.08 5.33
N MET A 166 21.42 -8.32 6.47
CA MET A 166 22.20 -9.54 6.70
C MET A 166 21.32 -10.80 6.61
N ASP A 167 20.16 -10.82 7.25
CA ASP A 167 19.24 -11.96 7.23
C ASP A 167 18.57 -12.16 5.86
N LEU A 168 18.41 -11.10 5.06
CA LEU A 168 17.89 -11.19 3.69
C LEU A 168 18.93 -11.71 2.68
N VAL A 169 20.14 -11.12 2.63
CA VAL A 169 21.10 -11.38 1.53
C VAL A 169 22.42 -12.01 1.94
N LEU A 170 22.87 -11.86 3.19
CA LEU A 170 24.14 -12.44 3.64
C LEU A 170 23.98 -13.85 4.20
N GLN A 171 22.92 -14.11 4.99
CA GLN A 171 22.63 -15.35 5.72
C GLN A 171 23.67 -15.73 6.79
N PRO A 172 23.30 -16.46 7.87
CA PRO A 172 24.20 -16.74 9.00
C PRO A 172 25.38 -17.69 8.68
N PRO A 173 26.43 -17.73 9.53
CA PRO A 173 27.53 -18.68 9.38
C PRO A 173 27.05 -20.13 9.37
N GLY A 174 27.36 -20.87 8.31
CA GLY A 174 26.95 -22.26 8.13
C GLY A 174 25.95 -22.49 6.99
N THR A 175 25.34 -21.42 6.44
CA THR A 175 24.51 -21.50 5.24
C THR A 175 25.27 -22.16 4.08
N PRO A 176 24.73 -23.22 3.45
CA PRO A 176 25.35 -23.86 2.29
C PRO A 176 25.50 -22.87 1.13
N ALA A 177 26.61 -22.92 0.40
CA ALA A 177 26.88 -21.98 -0.69
C ALA A 177 25.83 -22.00 -1.82
N ALA A 178 25.11 -23.11 -2.02
CA ALA A 178 24.01 -23.21 -2.99
C ALA A 178 22.69 -22.56 -2.51
N ALA A 179 22.62 -22.14 -1.24
CA ALA A 179 21.49 -21.42 -0.64
C ALA A 179 21.84 -19.95 -0.30
N GLY A 180 23.06 -19.49 -0.62
CA GLY A 180 23.48 -18.11 -0.40
C GLY A 180 23.23 -17.25 -1.63
N ARG A 181 22.46 -16.15 -1.50
CA ARG A 181 22.07 -15.27 -2.62
C ARG A 181 23.30 -14.78 -3.41
N PHE A 182 24.34 -14.32 -2.72
CA PHE A 182 25.56 -13.85 -3.38
C PHE A 182 26.37 -14.98 -4.02
N GLU A 183 26.53 -16.13 -3.36
CA GLU A 183 27.27 -17.25 -3.91
C GLU A 183 26.62 -17.85 -5.17
N THR A 184 25.29 -17.97 -5.19
CA THR A 184 24.52 -18.37 -6.37
C THR A 184 24.68 -17.34 -7.49
N ARG A 185 24.58 -16.04 -7.18
CA ARG A 185 24.77 -14.98 -8.18
C ARG A 185 26.20 -14.96 -8.77
N ILE A 186 27.21 -15.30 -7.98
CA ILE A 186 28.59 -15.49 -8.47
C ILE A 186 28.67 -16.66 -9.43
N ASP A 187 28.03 -17.80 -9.13
CA ASP A 187 28.02 -18.96 -10.04
C ASP A 187 27.31 -18.66 -11.36
N GLU A 188 26.18 -17.92 -11.33
CA GLU A 188 25.50 -17.42 -12.52
C GLU A 188 26.42 -16.53 -13.38
N MET A 189 27.03 -15.49 -12.77
CA MET A 189 27.89 -14.56 -13.47
C MET A 189 29.14 -15.25 -14.04
N LEU A 190 29.71 -16.22 -13.33
CA LEU A 190 30.83 -17.03 -13.82
C LEU A 190 30.40 -18.02 -14.92
N ALA A 191 29.17 -18.53 -14.90
CA ALA A 191 28.64 -19.36 -15.99
C ALA A 191 28.47 -18.54 -17.28
N THR A 192 27.96 -17.30 -17.20
CA THR A 192 27.84 -16.40 -18.35
C THR A 192 29.21 -15.92 -18.85
N ALA A 193 30.08 -15.44 -17.96
CA ALA A 193 31.37 -14.85 -18.33
C ALA A 193 32.48 -15.88 -18.60
N GLY A 194 32.34 -17.12 -18.14
CA GLY A 194 33.41 -18.13 -18.12
C GLY A 194 33.98 -18.51 -19.49
N SER A 195 33.23 -18.30 -20.57
CA SER A 195 33.72 -18.47 -21.96
C SER A 195 34.71 -17.39 -22.40
N SER A 196 34.67 -16.22 -21.75
CA SER A 196 35.50 -15.04 -22.03
C SER A 196 36.64 -14.85 -21.03
N LEU A 197 36.70 -15.68 -19.98
CA LEU A 197 37.70 -15.64 -18.92
C LEU A 197 38.63 -16.86 -19.00
N SER A 198 39.85 -16.77 -18.46
CA SER A 198 40.71 -17.95 -18.33
C SER A 198 40.20 -18.86 -17.21
N SER A 199 40.43 -20.18 -17.34
CA SER A 199 40.09 -21.14 -16.29
C SER A 199 40.77 -20.83 -14.95
N SER A 200 41.96 -20.23 -14.97
CA SER A 200 42.63 -19.71 -13.77
C SER A 200 41.89 -18.53 -13.13
N ALA A 201 41.39 -17.58 -13.92
CA ALA A 201 40.63 -16.43 -13.44
C ALA A 201 39.28 -16.86 -12.84
N VAL A 202 38.56 -17.77 -13.51
CA VAL A 202 37.31 -18.35 -12.99
C VAL A 202 37.54 -19.07 -11.65
N THR A 203 38.61 -19.87 -11.55
CA THR A 203 38.97 -20.58 -10.30
C THR A 203 39.31 -19.60 -9.18
N GLN A 204 40.07 -18.54 -9.49
CA GLN A 204 40.48 -17.51 -8.53
C GLN A 204 39.30 -16.67 -8.04
N ALA A 205 38.41 -16.22 -8.94
CA ALA A 205 37.22 -15.45 -8.61
C ALA A 205 36.25 -16.25 -7.72
N ASN A 206 35.98 -17.50 -8.07
CA ASN A 206 35.14 -18.40 -7.28
C ASN A 206 35.72 -18.62 -5.86
N GLY A 207 37.03 -18.82 -5.75
CA GLY A 207 37.69 -19.01 -4.44
C GLY A 207 37.72 -17.75 -3.58
N SER A 208 38.05 -16.59 -4.15
CA SER A 208 38.17 -15.32 -3.41
C SER A 208 36.81 -14.77 -2.96
N LEU A 209 35.85 -14.66 -3.87
CA LEU A 209 34.54 -14.07 -3.56
C LEU A 209 33.73 -14.93 -2.56
N LYS A 210 33.79 -16.27 -2.65
CA LYS A 210 33.06 -17.13 -1.69
C LYS A 210 33.75 -17.21 -0.32
N SER A 211 35.09 -17.10 -0.26
CA SER A 211 35.80 -17.02 1.02
C SER A 211 35.62 -15.65 1.73
N TYR A 212 35.40 -14.58 0.96
CA TYR A 212 34.97 -13.30 1.50
C TYR A 212 33.68 -13.43 2.33
N PHE A 213 32.59 -13.97 1.75
CA PHE A 213 31.31 -14.06 2.49
C PHE A 213 31.39 -14.97 3.71
N ALA A 214 32.11 -16.10 3.65
CA ALA A 214 32.35 -16.94 4.82
C ALA A 214 33.05 -16.16 5.97
N THR A 215 33.95 -15.25 5.63
CA THR A 215 34.63 -14.37 6.59
C THR A 215 33.71 -13.25 7.07
N ARG A 216 32.97 -12.58 6.16
CA ARG A 216 32.07 -11.48 6.50
C ARG A 216 30.91 -11.92 7.39
N ARG A 217 30.36 -13.12 7.16
CA ARG A 217 29.37 -13.76 8.03
C ARG A 217 29.87 -13.88 9.47
N ARG A 218 31.08 -14.42 9.66
CA ARG A 218 31.70 -14.50 11.00
C ARG A 218 31.85 -13.11 11.61
N GLN A 219 32.37 -12.15 10.85
CA GLN A 219 32.59 -10.80 11.34
C GLN A 219 31.28 -10.16 11.85
N LEU A 220 30.21 -10.20 11.06
CA LEU A 220 28.97 -9.52 11.41
C LEU A 220 28.12 -10.31 12.42
N TYR A 221 27.85 -11.60 12.17
CA TYR A 221 26.98 -12.41 13.04
C TYR A 221 27.63 -12.85 14.35
N LEU A 222 28.96 -12.87 14.47
CA LEU A 222 29.68 -13.36 15.65
C LEU A 222 30.63 -12.30 16.21
N ASP A 223 31.54 -11.76 15.38
CA ASP A 223 32.56 -10.81 15.85
C ASP A 223 32.01 -9.39 16.08
N HIS A 224 30.75 -9.11 15.75
CA HIS A 224 30.06 -7.85 16.00
C HIS A 224 28.59 -8.03 16.46
N SER A 225 28.19 -9.23 16.92
CA SER A 225 26.88 -9.46 17.55
C SER A 225 26.73 -8.65 18.85
N ILE A 226 25.50 -8.30 19.21
CA ILE A 226 25.14 -7.78 20.54
C ILE A 226 25.56 -8.71 21.68
N ASP A 227 25.64 -10.03 21.44
CA ASP A 227 26.12 -11.01 22.42
C ASP A 227 27.64 -10.98 22.63
N LYS A 228 28.39 -10.25 21.79
CA LYS A 228 29.84 -10.22 21.87
C LYS A 228 30.30 -9.36 23.03
N VAL A 229 30.51 -10.01 24.17
CA VAL A 229 31.25 -9.44 25.30
C VAL A 229 32.70 -9.22 24.87
N THR A 230 33.03 -7.98 24.51
CA THR A 230 34.42 -7.55 24.37
C THR A 230 34.96 -7.31 25.78
N VAL A 231 35.72 -8.26 26.32
CA VAL A 231 36.36 -8.12 27.62
C VAL A 231 37.54 -7.14 27.50
N THR A 232 37.26 -5.86 27.72
CA THR A 232 38.30 -4.86 28.02
C THR A 232 39.08 -5.33 29.24
N PRO A 233 40.43 -5.27 29.27
CA PRO A 233 41.20 -5.96 30.28
C PRO A 233 40.98 -5.41 31.68
N ILE A 234 40.28 -6.21 32.50
CA ILE A 234 40.68 -6.67 33.83
C ILE A 234 41.60 -5.71 34.58
N ILE A 235 41.09 -5.13 35.67
CA ILE A 235 41.96 -4.67 36.75
C ILE A 235 42.32 -5.89 37.60
N ASP A 236 43.60 -6.26 37.61
CA ASP A 236 44.12 -7.22 38.59
C ASP A 236 44.08 -6.55 39.99
N LEU A 237 43.04 -6.82 40.80
CA LEU A 237 42.97 -6.43 42.21
C LEU A 237 44.17 -7.00 43.00
N ILE A 238 44.62 -8.19 42.59
CA ILE A 238 45.84 -8.83 43.06
C ILE A 238 46.52 -9.44 41.82
N THR A 239 47.70 -8.92 41.45
CA THR A 239 48.53 -9.46 40.38
C THR A 239 49.39 -10.64 40.87
N GLU A 240 49.93 -11.44 39.94
CA GLU A 240 51.01 -12.38 40.26
C GLU A 240 52.17 -11.68 40.98
N PHE A 241 52.69 -12.31 42.05
CA PHE A 241 53.77 -11.78 42.88
C PHE A 241 53.43 -10.51 43.68
N SER A 242 52.13 -10.18 43.86
CA SER A 242 51.68 -9.16 44.82
C SER A 242 52.25 -9.38 46.22
N ASP A 243 52.48 -8.30 46.97
CA ASP A 243 52.94 -8.37 48.36
C ASP A 243 51.90 -9.06 49.26
N ALA A 244 52.36 -10.04 50.04
CA ALA A 244 51.54 -10.80 50.96
C ALA A 244 52.20 -10.91 52.35
N GLN A 245 51.35 -11.07 53.36
CA GLN A 245 51.74 -11.53 54.69
C GLN A 245 51.56 -13.05 54.73
N TYR A 246 52.50 -13.78 55.31
CA TYR A 246 52.39 -15.22 55.48
C TYR A 246 52.84 -15.70 56.86
N PHE A 247 52.28 -16.83 57.30
CA PHE A 247 52.56 -17.48 58.57
C PHE A 247 52.50 -18.99 58.43
N VAL A 248 53.41 -19.71 59.09
CA VAL A 248 53.39 -21.18 59.17
C VAL A 248 52.85 -21.58 60.56
N PRO A 249 51.60 -22.03 60.67
CA PRO A 249 50.98 -22.39 61.93
C PRO A 249 51.52 -23.72 62.47
N GLN A 250 51.64 -23.81 63.80
CA GLN A 250 52.03 -25.02 64.54
C GLN A 250 50.88 -25.62 65.36
N ASP A 251 49.75 -24.91 65.40
CA ASP A 251 48.49 -25.29 66.01
C ASP A 251 47.34 -24.54 65.31
N ASN A 252 46.11 -24.72 65.80
CA ASN A 252 44.94 -24.01 65.29
C ASN A 252 44.57 -22.76 66.12
N ALA A 253 45.50 -22.16 66.86
CA ALA A 253 45.20 -21.05 67.79
C ALA A 253 44.68 -19.78 67.11
N LEU A 254 44.91 -19.63 65.80
CA LEU A 254 44.38 -18.52 64.99
C LEU A 254 42.95 -18.76 64.49
N ALA A 255 42.42 -19.99 64.61
CA ALA A 255 41.04 -20.37 64.29
C ALA A 255 40.44 -19.60 63.08
N ASP A 256 39.28 -18.98 63.29
CA ASP A 256 38.51 -18.28 62.26
C ASP A 256 38.83 -16.77 62.15
N VAL A 257 39.89 -16.27 62.82
CA VAL A 257 40.15 -14.82 62.90
C VAL A 257 41.21 -14.29 61.93
N TRP A 258 42.05 -15.15 61.34
CA TRP A 258 43.16 -14.68 60.50
C TRP A 258 42.75 -14.36 59.06
N TYR A 259 41.70 -14.99 58.52
CA TYR A 259 41.25 -14.78 57.14
C TYR A 259 40.22 -13.63 56.98
N GLY A 260 40.00 -12.84 58.04
CA GLY A 260 39.13 -11.68 58.05
C GLY A 260 39.82 -10.34 57.78
N LEU A 261 39.01 -9.29 57.67
CA LEU A 261 39.42 -7.89 57.44
C LEU A 261 40.30 -7.31 58.55
N SER A 262 40.09 -7.74 59.80
CA SER A 262 40.94 -7.32 60.92
C SER A 262 42.22 -8.13 60.96
N ASP A 263 43.32 -7.50 61.36
CA ASP A 263 44.60 -8.19 61.50
C ASP A 263 44.57 -9.17 62.70
N PRO A 264 45.08 -10.41 62.56
CA PRO A 264 45.04 -11.42 63.62
C PRO A 264 45.79 -10.96 64.88
N PRO A 265 45.45 -11.49 66.08
CA PRO A 265 46.10 -11.11 67.34
C PRO A 265 47.61 -11.37 67.39
N ASN A 266 48.15 -12.16 66.46
CA ASN A 266 49.57 -12.45 66.34
C ASN A 266 50.23 -11.82 65.09
N ILE A 267 49.64 -10.78 64.49
CA ILE A 267 50.12 -10.21 63.21
C ILE A 267 51.63 -9.85 63.22
N ASP A 268 52.18 -9.45 64.37
CA ASP A 268 53.61 -9.18 64.57
C ASP A 268 54.53 -10.42 64.34
N GLN A 269 53.96 -11.63 64.23
CA GLN A 269 54.65 -12.89 63.92
C GLN A 269 54.58 -13.28 62.44
N TRP A 270 53.77 -12.57 61.64
CA TRP A 270 53.65 -12.83 60.20
C TRP A 270 54.83 -12.20 59.46
N LEU A 271 55.34 -12.92 58.46
CA LEU A 271 56.41 -12.45 57.60
C LEU A 271 55.81 -11.86 56.32
N THR A 272 56.51 -10.92 55.69
CA THR A 272 56.07 -10.29 54.43
C THR A 272 56.92 -10.78 53.26
N GLY A 273 56.29 -11.02 52.12
CA GLY A 273 56.97 -11.29 50.85
C GLY A 273 55.96 -11.42 49.71
N PRO A 274 56.41 -11.29 48.45
CA PRO A 274 55.55 -11.51 47.30
C PRO A 274 54.95 -12.92 47.30
N THR A 275 53.74 -13.05 46.75
CA THR A 275 53.13 -14.35 46.40
C THR A 275 54.00 -15.16 45.43
N GLY A 276 53.63 -16.41 45.15
CA GLY A 276 54.63 -17.42 44.79
C GLY A 276 55.33 -17.89 46.07
N ILE A 277 54.51 -18.18 47.08
CA ILE A 277 54.96 -18.62 48.40
C ILE A 277 55.04 -20.15 48.38
N GLY A 278 56.18 -20.69 48.80
CA GLY A 278 56.44 -22.12 48.77
C GLY A 278 57.52 -22.58 49.74
N ASN A 279 57.69 -23.90 49.91
CA ASN A 279 58.53 -24.48 50.97
C ASN A 279 59.83 -25.17 50.48
N GLY A 280 60.08 -25.18 49.16
CA GLY A 280 61.27 -25.82 48.58
C GLY A 280 61.58 -25.41 47.13
N THR A 281 62.20 -26.32 46.37
CA THR A 281 62.92 -25.99 45.12
C THR A 281 62.27 -26.54 43.84
N ALA A 282 61.06 -27.11 43.90
CA ALA A 282 60.40 -27.65 42.71
C ALA A 282 60.03 -26.55 41.68
N PHE A 283 59.68 -25.35 42.17
CA PHE A 283 59.17 -24.25 41.35
C PHE A 283 60.05 -22.99 41.40
N THR A 284 61.38 -23.16 41.28
CA THR A 284 62.37 -22.08 41.47
C THR A 284 62.14 -20.78 40.69
N GLU A 285 61.45 -20.82 39.54
CA GLU A 285 61.12 -19.60 38.77
C GLU A 285 59.89 -18.86 39.32
N LEU A 286 58.94 -19.56 39.94
CA LEU A 286 57.70 -19.01 40.50
C LEU A 286 57.77 -18.77 42.02
N THR A 287 58.60 -19.51 42.75
CA THR A 287 58.76 -19.34 44.20
C THR A 287 59.57 -18.08 44.52
N LYS A 288 58.89 -16.94 44.69
CA LYS A 288 59.53 -15.67 45.10
C LYS A 288 59.75 -15.58 46.61
N THR A 289 58.93 -16.27 47.39
CA THR A 289 59.00 -16.29 48.86
C THR A 289 59.13 -17.72 49.38
N VAL A 290 60.26 -18.02 50.03
CA VAL A 290 60.49 -19.35 50.63
C VAL A 290 60.01 -19.37 52.08
N ALA A 291 58.79 -19.84 52.29
CA ALA A 291 58.22 -20.13 53.60
C ALA A 291 58.79 -21.45 54.14
N LYS A 292 59.84 -21.34 54.97
CA LYS A 292 60.50 -22.49 55.60
C LYS A 292 59.64 -23.11 56.72
N ALA A 293 58.64 -23.91 56.36
CA ALA A 293 57.89 -24.72 57.32
C ALA A 293 58.75 -25.84 57.97
N ASN A 294 59.74 -26.31 57.21
CA ASN A 294 60.52 -27.51 57.43
C ASN A 294 61.52 -27.46 58.60
N ASP A 295 61.95 -26.27 59.05
CA ASP A 295 62.88 -26.13 60.19
C ASP A 295 62.17 -26.10 61.56
N VAL A 296 60.83 -25.97 61.61
CA VAL A 296 60.09 -25.73 62.87
C VAL A 296 58.98 -26.76 63.16
N CYS A 297 58.39 -27.39 62.13
CA CYS A 297 57.33 -28.40 62.34
C CYS A 297 57.21 -29.40 61.17
N ILE A 298 57.72 -30.62 61.35
CA ILE A 298 57.72 -31.68 60.31
C ILE A 298 56.34 -32.28 59.99
N THR A 299 55.33 -32.00 60.80
CA THR A 299 53.94 -32.43 60.57
C THR A 299 53.06 -31.34 59.96
N CYS A 300 53.53 -30.09 59.95
CA CYS A 300 52.78 -28.95 59.45
C CYS A 300 52.79 -28.95 57.93
N THR A 301 51.60 -28.93 57.35
CA THR A 301 51.35 -28.90 55.89
C THR A 301 50.93 -27.52 55.41
N SER A 302 50.62 -26.61 56.34
CA SER A 302 49.93 -25.37 56.05
C SER A 302 50.86 -24.16 55.92
N ILE A 303 50.54 -23.28 54.97
CA ILE A 303 51.02 -21.90 54.96
C ILE A 303 49.79 -21.01 54.84
N LEU A 304 49.58 -20.13 55.82
CA LEU A 304 48.51 -19.14 55.79
C LEU A 304 49.04 -17.88 55.11
N VAL A 305 48.29 -17.34 54.15
CA VAL A 305 48.67 -16.17 53.35
C VAL A 305 47.55 -15.14 53.41
N ARG A 306 47.87 -13.86 53.58
CA ARG A 306 46.93 -12.73 53.55
C ARG A 306 47.45 -11.65 52.62
N MET A 307 46.60 -11.18 51.72
CA MET A 307 46.87 -10.12 50.76
C MET A 307 45.84 -9.01 50.98
N PRO A 308 46.19 -7.94 51.70
CA PRO A 308 45.34 -6.75 51.78
C PRO A 308 45.40 -5.99 50.44
N PHE A 309 44.26 -5.56 49.94
CA PHE A 309 44.13 -4.75 48.72
C PHE A 309 43.01 -3.71 48.90
N ASP A 310 43.09 -2.59 48.20
CA ASP A 310 42.07 -1.55 48.24
C ASP A 310 41.20 -1.58 46.98
N VAL A 311 39.88 -1.45 47.14
CA VAL A 311 38.92 -1.31 46.03
C VAL A 311 38.36 0.11 46.03
N ALA A 312 38.38 0.78 44.87
CA ALA A 312 37.94 2.18 44.77
C ALA A 312 36.40 2.33 44.82
N ASN A 313 35.67 1.39 44.20
CA ASN A 313 34.21 1.34 44.20
C ASN A 313 33.75 -0.12 44.09
N ALA A 314 33.42 -0.75 45.22
CA ALA A 314 33.03 -2.15 45.28
C ALA A 314 31.62 -2.40 44.74
N ALA A 315 30.76 -1.38 44.72
CA ALA A 315 29.41 -1.49 44.17
C ALA A 315 29.37 -1.61 42.65
N GLN A 316 30.50 -1.41 41.98
CA GLN A 316 30.62 -1.48 40.53
C GLN A 316 31.08 -2.86 40.01
N ILE A 317 31.79 -3.67 40.79
CA ILE A 317 32.34 -4.97 40.31
C ILE A 317 31.25 -6.04 40.34
N GLU A 318 30.87 -6.51 39.16
CA GLU A 318 29.80 -7.51 38.97
C GLU A 318 30.36 -8.93 38.80
N TYR A 319 31.58 -9.03 38.26
CA TYR A 319 32.29 -10.29 38.05
C TYR A 319 33.59 -10.32 38.85
N LEU A 320 33.92 -11.49 39.40
CA LEU A 320 35.12 -11.69 40.21
C LEU A 320 35.69 -13.09 39.97
N THR A 321 36.94 -13.18 39.50
CA THR A 321 37.63 -14.46 39.27
C THR A 321 38.89 -14.57 40.12
N LEU A 322 39.01 -15.67 40.87
CA LEU A 322 40.24 -16.05 41.54
C LEU A 322 41.01 -17.03 40.65
N ARG A 323 42.18 -16.63 40.17
CA ARG A 323 43.06 -17.49 39.38
C ARG A 323 44.16 -18.04 40.27
N MET A 324 44.41 -19.34 40.21
CA MET A 324 45.36 -20.02 41.10
C MET A 324 46.38 -20.85 40.33
N LYS A 325 47.67 -20.57 40.54
CA LYS A 325 48.76 -21.53 40.37
C LYS A 325 49.07 -22.10 41.74
N TYR A 326 48.80 -23.39 41.94
CA TYR A 326 48.94 -24.06 43.23
C TYR A 326 49.45 -25.48 43.06
N ASP A 327 50.28 -25.92 44.00
CA ASP A 327 50.73 -27.31 44.09
C ASP A 327 49.58 -28.19 44.64
N ASP A 328 49.72 -28.91 45.75
CA ASP A 328 48.69 -29.86 46.20
C ASP A 328 47.25 -29.29 46.38
N GLY A 329 47.03 -28.30 47.26
CA GLY A 329 45.69 -27.76 47.49
C GLY A 329 45.60 -26.48 48.32
N PHE A 330 44.41 -25.88 48.34
CA PHE A 330 44.14 -24.63 49.04
C PHE A 330 42.68 -24.46 49.47
N VAL A 331 42.45 -23.54 50.41
CA VAL A 331 41.15 -22.92 50.67
C VAL A 331 41.34 -21.40 50.68
N ALA A 332 40.54 -20.68 49.88
CA ALA A 332 40.61 -19.23 49.72
C ALA A 332 39.38 -18.55 50.35
N TYR A 333 39.63 -17.43 51.00
CA TYR A 333 38.65 -16.63 51.73
C TYR A 333 38.74 -15.18 51.31
N LEU A 334 37.60 -14.53 51.12
CA LEU A 334 37.48 -13.10 50.87
C LEU A 334 36.80 -12.44 52.08
N ASN A 335 37.47 -11.48 52.72
CA ASN A 335 36.93 -10.66 53.81
C ASN A 335 36.34 -11.45 55.02
N GLY A 336 36.71 -12.71 55.22
CA GLY A 336 36.17 -13.57 56.27
C GLY A 336 35.29 -14.74 55.80
N VAL A 337 34.99 -14.85 54.50
CA VAL A 337 34.10 -15.88 53.96
C VAL A 337 34.86 -16.75 52.97
N GLU A 338 34.69 -18.07 53.02
CA GLU A 338 35.28 -18.99 52.04
C GLU A 338 34.63 -18.78 50.65
N VAL A 339 35.46 -18.58 49.62
CA VAL A 339 34.99 -18.32 48.24
C VAL A 339 35.38 -19.42 47.26
N ALA A 340 36.51 -20.11 47.49
CA ALA A 340 36.97 -21.20 46.63
C ALA A 340 37.84 -22.20 47.42
N ARG A 341 37.89 -23.46 46.95
CA ARG A 341 38.81 -24.48 47.46
C ARG A 341 39.18 -25.47 46.37
N ALA A 342 40.38 -26.05 46.47
CA ALA A 342 40.79 -27.18 45.65
C ALA A 342 41.52 -28.23 46.50
N ASN A 343 41.26 -29.51 46.21
CA ASN A 343 41.93 -30.68 46.80
C ASN A 343 41.87 -30.84 48.34
N VAL A 344 41.01 -30.08 49.02
CA VAL A 344 40.89 -30.04 50.50
C VAL A 344 39.45 -30.36 50.93
N THR A 345 39.28 -31.37 51.79
CA THR A 345 37.97 -31.81 52.30
C THR A 345 37.79 -31.51 53.78
N GLY A 346 36.63 -30.95 54.17
CA GLY A 346 36.33 -30.55 55.54
C GLY A 346 36.93 -29.20 55.93
N THR A 347 36.94 -28.89 57.22
CA THR A 347 37.57 -27.69 57.79
C THR A 347 39.08 -27.91 57.90
N PRO A 348 39.94 -27.09 57.27
CA PRO A 348 41.38 -27.29 57.31
C PRO A 348 42.00 -26.89 58.67
N ALA A 349 42.86 -27.76 59.18
CA ALA A 349 43.76 -27.51 60.31
C ALA A 349 45.21 -27.34 59.83
N PHE A 350 46.10 -26.86 60.71
CA PHE A 350 47.52 -26.60 60.42
C PHE A 350 48.31 -27.80 59.83
N ASP A 351 47.88 -29.03 60.13
CA ASP A 351 48.45 -30.31 59.69
C ASP A 351 47.55 -31.09 58.70
N THR A 352 46.49 -30.46 58.18
CA THR A 352 45.58 -31.10 57.21
C THR A 352 46.27 -31.31 55.87
N ARG A 353 46.13 -32.51 55.30
CA ARG A 353 46.76 -32.88 54.04
C ARG A 353 45.81 -32.66 52.87
N ALA A 354 46.26 -31.93 51.86
CA ALA A 354 45.57 -31.87 50.57
C ALA A 354 45.74 -33.19 49.79
N ARG A 355 44.89 -33.41 48.78
CA ARG A 355 45.14 -34.41 47.74
C ARG A 355 46.26 -33.91 46.82
N THR A 356 47.02 -34.84 46.24
CA THR A 356 48.13 -34.52 45.36
C THR A 356 47.67 -33.92 44.03
N HIS A 357 48.31 -32.85 43.60
CA HIS A 357 48.09 -32.19 42.31
C HIS A 357 49.43 -32.07 41.57
N SER A 358 49.43 -32.31 40.26
CA SER A 358 50.68 -32.56 39.55
C SER A 358 51.47 -31.28 39.29
N ASN A 359 52.80 -31.32 39.41
CA ASN A 359 53.65 -30.14 39.20
C ASN A 359 53.52 -29.50 37.80
N ALA A 360 53.09 -30.28 36.79
CA ALA A 360 52.82 -29.78 35.45
C ALA A 360 51.54 -28.94 35.35
N ALA A 361 50.55 -29.22 36.21
CA ALA A 361 49.32 -28.44 36.33
C ALA A 361 49.50 -27.26 37.31
N ALA A 362 50.32 -27.43 38.35
CA ALA A 362 50.57 -26.43 39.39
C ALA A 362 51.16 -25.08 38.88
N ILE A 363 51.76 -25.08 37.68
CA ILE A 363 52.31 -23.87 37.03
C ILE A 363 51.34 -23.19 36.06
N VAL A 364 50.20 -23.81 35.79
CA VAL A 364 49.12 -23.28 34.95
C VAL A 364 48.07 -22.65 35.85
N PHE A 365 47.43 -21.57 35.40
CA PHE A 365 46.30 -21.00 36.12
C PHE A 365 45.07 -21.91 35.99
N GLU A 366 44.49 -22.29 37.13
CA GLU A 366 43.11 -22.73 37.22
C GLU A 366 42.24 -21.55 37.68
N ASP A 367 41.17 -21.28 36.95
CA ASP A 367 40.31 -20.11 37.15
C ASP A 367 39.04 -20.51 37.92
N PHE A 368 38.81 -19.89 39.07
CA PHE A 368 37.67 -20.12 39.94
C PHE A 368 36.74 -18.89 39.88
N ASP A 369 35.56 -19.06 39.30
CA ASP A 369 34.50 -18.05 39.35
C ASP A 369 34.00 -17.88 40.78
N ILE A 370 34.16 -16.67 41.32
CA ILE A 370 33.71 -16.27 42.65
C ILE A 370 32.80 -15.03 42.59
N SER A 371 32.17 -14.75 41.43
CA SER A 371 31.33 -13.57 41.20
C SER A 371 30.14 -13.49 42.17
N ASN A 372 29.59 -14.63 42.58
CA ASN A 372 28.57 -14.72 43.64
C ASN A 372 29.01 -14.18 45.02
N TYR A 373 30.31 -13.90 45.19
CA TYR A 373 30.92 -13.32 46.40
C TYR A 373 31.45 -11.90 46.17
N ALA A 374 31.22 -11.27 45.00
CA ALA A 374 31.61 -9.88 44.73
C ALA A 374 30.99 -8.90 45.75
N ASN A 375 29.77 -9.19 46.21
CA ASN A 375 29.07 -8.46 47.28
C ASN A 375 29.78 -8.46 48.65
N LEU A 376 30.84 -9.25 48.84
CA LEU A 376 31.68 -9.21 50.04
C LEU A 376 32.72 -8.09 50.00
N LEU A 377 33.03 -7.56 48.81
CA LEU A 377 33.97 -6.45 48.63
C LEU A 377 33.41 -5.17 49.25
N ARG A 378 34.32 -4.26 49.60
CA ARG A 378 34.02 -2.98 50.25
C ARG A 378 34.88 -1.89 49.65
N ASP A 379 34.36 -0.67 49.62
CA ASP A 379 35.18 0.50 49.31
C ASP A 379 36.32 0.62 50.34
N GLY A 380 37.54 0.81 49.84
CA GLY A 380 38.78 0.76 50.64
C GLY A 380 39.24 -0.68 50.90
N ARG A 381 39.68 -0.96 52.14
CA ARG A 381 40.47 -2.15 52.48
C ARG A 381 39.67 -3.45 52.44
N ASN A 382 40.15 -4.38 51.63
CA ASN A 382 39.75 -5.78 51.52
C ASN A 382 40.93 -6.71 51.86
N VAL A 383 40.66 -8.00 52.08
CA VAL A 383 41.67 -9.04 52.32
C VAL A 383 41.27 -10.31 51.58
N LEU A 384 42.12 -10.75 50.63
CA LEU A 384 42.12 -12.13 50.16
C LEU A 384 43.05 -12.93 51.08
N ALA A 385 42.58 -14.07 51.58
CA ALA A 385 43.34 -14.95 52.45
C ALA A 385 43.34 -16.38 51.89
N ILE A 386 44.49 -17.05 51.90
CA ILE A 386 44.64 -18.40 51.34
C ILE A 386 45.31 -19.29 52.38
N HIS A 387 44.64 -20.39 52.70
CA HIS A 387 45.19 -21.51 53.45
C HIS A 387 45.80 -22.46 52.43
N SER A 388 47.11 -22.36 52.21
CA SER A 388 47.87 -23.34 51.42
C SER A 388 47.98 -24.65 52.20
N LEU A 389 47.76 -25.81 51.57
CA LEU A 389 47.97 -27.11 52.19
C LEU A 389 48.76 -28.04 51.25
N ASN A 390 49.86 -28.60 51.75
CA ASN A 390 50.60 -29.67 51.08
C ASN A 390 50.05 -31.06 51.48
N SER A 391 50.33 -32.08 50.68
CA SER A 391 50.01 -33.50 50.88
C SER A 391 50.86 -34.16 51.98
N SER A 392 52.03 -33.60 52.29
CA SER A 392 52.89 -34.01 53.41
C SER A 392 53.74 -32.85 53.96
N GLY A 393 53.84 -32.73 55.30
CA GLY A 393 54.72 -31.74 55.95
C GLY A 393 56.23 -31.95 55.71
N THR A 394 56.61 -32.93 54.89
CA THR A 394 57.98 -33.19 54.43
C THR A 394 58.18 -32.97 52.93
N SER A 395 57.13 -32.62 52.17
CA SER A 395 57.28 -32.33 50.74
C SER A 395 57.89 -30.94 50.53
N ASN A 396 58.57 -30.75 49.40
CA ASN A 396 59.38 -29.56 49.11
C ASN A 396 58.96 -28.87 47.79
N ASP A 397 57.72 -29.08 47.40
CA ASP A 397 57.05 -28.61 46.19
C ASP A 397 55.91 -27.62 46.44
N GLN A 398 55.50 -27.35 47.68
CA GLN A 398 54.39 -26.43 47.96
C GLN A 398 54.54 -25.09 47.22
N LEU A 399 53.49 -24.66 46.50
CA LEU A 399 53.39 -23.39 45.78
C LEU A 399 51.98 -22.82 45.95
N ILE A 400 51.88 -21.50 46.20
CA ILE A 400 50.66 -20.69 46.05
C ILE A 400 51.00 -19.36 45.38
N LEU A 401 50.36 -19.11 44.24
CA LEU A 401 50.46 -17.89 43.45
C LEU A 401 49.07 -17.55 42.89
N PRO A 402 48.29 -16.72 43.61
CA PRO A 402 46.98 -16.25 43.17
C PRO A 402 47.12 -15.03 42.24
N ALA A 403 46.07 -14.80 41.45
CA ALA A 403 45.67 -13.50 40.98
C ALA A 403 44.16 -13.31 41.25
N LEU A 404 43.74 -12.10 41.60
CA LEU A 404 42.32 -11.76 41.82
C LEU A 404 41.93 -10.68 40.82
N ILE A 405 40.88 -10.96 40.07
CA ILE A 405 40.50 -10.21 38.86
C ILE A 405 39.13 -9.59 39.04
N ASP A 406 39.11 -8.26 38.99
CA ASP A 406 37.93 -7.39 38.93
C ASP A 406 37.40 -7.38 37.50
N GLY A 407 36.08 -7.57 37.38
CA GLY A 407 35.32 -7.42 36.14
C GLY A 407 34.29 -6.30 36.27
N LEU A 408 34.54 -5.23 35.52
CA LEU A 408 33.85 -3.94 35.63
C LEU A 408 34.03 -3.16 34.32
N ILE A 409 33.01 -2.62 33.66
CA ILE A 409 31.90 -3.34 32.99
C ILE A 409 32.44 -3.65 31.56
N PRO A 410 31.87 -4.57 30.74
CA PRO A 410 32.01 -4.44 29.29
C PRO A 410 31.79 -3.00 28.85
N ASP A 411 32.59 -2.49 27.90
CA ASP A 411 32.31 -1.16 27.36
C ASP A 411 31.05 -1.24 26.50
N SER A 412 29.91 -0.89 27.10
CA SER A 412 28.62 -0.77 26.45
C SER A 412 28.35 0.67 26.03
N THR A 413 29.27 1.25 25.24
CA THR A 413 28.89 2.25 24.23
C THR A 413 28.01 1.61 23.15
N VAL A 414 26.79 1.24 23.57
CA VAL A 414 25.60 0.72 22.85
C VAL A 414 25.83 -0.32 21.74
N ALA A 415 25.33 -1.52 22.04
CA ALA A 415 24.80 -2.54 21.11
C ALA A 415 25.63 -2.91 19.86
N GLY A 416 26.12 -4.15 19.86
CA GLY A 416 26.44 -4.84 18.61
C GLY A 416 25.19 -5.12 17.77
N ILE A 417 25.39 -5.77 16.63
CA ILE A 417 24.34 -6.15 15.68
C ILE A 417 23.32 -7.04 16.41
N PRO A 418 22.02 -6.68 16.42
CA PRO A 418 21.02 -7.37 17.22
C PRO A 418 20.72 -8.79 16.68
N HIS A 419 19.90 -9.52 17.42
CA HIS A 419 19.26 -10.72 16.92
C HIS A 419 18.28 -10.40 15.79
N GLU A 420 17.91 -11.43 15.03
CA GLU A 420 16.85 -11.36 14.02
C GLU A 420 15.57 -10.73 14.58
N GLN A 421 14.83 -10.00 13.74
CA GLN A 421 13.51 -9.51 14.12
C GLN A 421 12.53 -10.67 14.09
N ILE A 422 11.82 -10.91 15.19
CA ILE A 422 10.89 -12.03 15.32
C ILE A 422 9.50 -11.60 14.87
N GLY A 423 9.10 -12.03 13.67
CA GLY A 423 7.79 -11.74 13.09
C GLY A 423 7.53 -10.23 12.94
N ASN A 424 6.26 -9.86 13.06
CA ASN A 424 5.82 -8.47 13.02
C ASN A 424 5.59 -7.99 14.47
N PRO A 425 6.54 -7.23 15.06
CA PRO A 425 6.37 -6.67 16.39
C PRO A 425 5.27 -5.60 16.41
N PRO A 426 4.61 -5.36 17.56
CA PRO A 426 3.46 -4.45 17.66
C PRO A 426 3.87 -2.97 17.54
N VAL A 427 3.98 -2.49 16.31
CA VAL A 427 3.95 -1.05 15.96
C VAL A 427 2.49 -0.63 15.90
N ALA A 428 2.17 0.54 16.46
CA ALA A 428 0.80 1.03 16.62
C ALA A 428 0.68 2.51 16.22
N PHE A 429 -0.53 2.94 15.87
CA PHE A 429 -0.82 4.34 15.58
C PHE A 429 -0.66 5.22 16.83
N GLY A 430 0.01 6.36 16.65
CA GLY A 430 0.21 7.40 17.66
C GLY A 430 -0.78 8.55 17.49
N ALA A 431 -0.28 9.78 17.56
CA ALA A 431 -1.04 10.94 17.15
C ALA A 431 -1.27 10.96 15.63
N PHE A 432 -2.41 11.49 15.20
CA PHE A 432 -2.64 11.87 13.81
C PHE A 432 -3.32 13.24 13.78
N ASP A 433 -3.11 13.95 12.69
CA ASP A 433 -3.74 15.23 12.38
C ASP A 433 -4.37 15.07 11.00
N HIS A 434 -5.69 15.19 10.94
CA HIS A 434 -6.54 15.05 9.74
C HIS A 434 -7.17 16.40 9.35
N ASN A 435 -6.87 17.47 10.10
CA ASN A 435 -7.38 18.81 9.85
C ASN A 435 -6.39 19.82 10.44
N PRO A 436 -5.26 20.07 9.76
CA PRO A 436 -4.18 20.90 10.30
C PRO A 436 -4.65 22.30 10.69
N ALA A 437 -4.14 22.84 11.79
CA ALA A 437 -4.58 24.14 12.31
C ALA A 437 -4.22 25.35 11.40
N SER A 438 -3.27 25.16 10.47
CA SER A 438 -2.98 26.08 9.37
C SER A 438 -4.08 26.07 8.30
N GLY A 439 -4.80 24.95 8.22
CA GLY A 439 -5.78 24.60 7.21
C GLY A 439 -5.20 23.83 6.02
N ASN A 440 -3.89 23.82 5.83
CA ASN A 440 -3.25 23.18 4.69
C ASN A 440 -3.26 21.65 4.84
N GLN A 441 -4.06 20.91 4.05
CA GLN A 441 -4.12 19.44 4.18
C GLN A 441 -2.77 18.75 3.92
N ASP A 442 -1.90 19.38 3.12
CA ASP A 442 -0.57 18.83 2.84
C ASP A 442 0.33 18.78 4.11
N GLU A 443 -0.04 19.51 5.17
CA GLU A 443 0.62 19.47 6.49
C GLU A 443 0.11 18.33 7.38
N GLU A 444 -0.92 17.59 7.00
CA GLU A 444 -1.50 16.52 7.83
C GLU A 444 -0.49 15.39 8.08
N PHE A 445 -0.72 14.57 9.11
CA PHE A 445 0.21 13.49 9.42
C PHE A 445 -0.40 12.30 10.18
N ILE A 446 0.30 11.19 10.08
CA ILE A 446 0.10 9.96 10.85
C ILE A 446 1.41 9.66 11.59
N GLU A 447 1.36 9.51 12.90
CA GLU A 447 2.46 8.97 13.71
C GLU A 447 2.31 7.45 13.84
N LEU A 448 3.40 6.72 13.60
CA LEU A 448 3.53 5.32 14.02
C LEU A 448 4.54 5.24 15.16
N THR A 449 4.19 4.49 16.20
CA THR A 449 4.96 4.37 17.44
C THR A 449 5.48 2.95 17.63
N ASN A 450 6.75 2.84 18.07
CA ASN A 450 7.35 1.57 18.48
C ASN A 450 7.43 1.51 20.01
N PRO A 451 6.58 0.73 20.70
CA PRO A 451 6.55 0.65 22.16
C PRO A 451 7.64 -0.26 22.77
N LEU A 452 8.57 -0.79 21.97
CA LEU A 452 9.57 -1.76 22.41
C LEU A 452 10.91 -1.11 22.80
N ASP A 453 11.62 -1.78 23.71
CA ASP A 453 13.02 -1.49 24.10
C ASP A 453 14.05 -1.78 22.98
N VAL A 454 13.60 -2.03 21.74
CA VAL A 454 14.45 -2.32 20.57
C VAL A 454 13.88 -1.63 19.33
N ALA A 455 14.76 -1.12 18.47
CA ALA A 455 14.37 -0.62 17.16
C ALA A 455 13.72 -1.71 16.30
N VAL A 456 12.78 -1.34 15.42
CA VAL A 456 11.99 -2.22 14.55
C VAL A 456 12.14 -1.78 13.09
N ASP A 457 12.50 -2.71 12.20
CA ASP A 457 12.51 -2.48 10.75
C ASP A 457 11.10 -2.77 10.19
N ILE A 458 10.49 -1.77 9.55
CA ILE A 458 9.16 -1.83 8.90
C ILE A 458 9.27 -1.68 7.38
N SER A 459 10.43 -1.96 6.79
CA SER A 459 10.61 -1.92 5.33
C SER A 459 9.57 -2.79 4.60
N GLY A 460 8.85 -2.22 3.66
CA GLY A 460 7.80 -2.91 2.88
C GLY A 460 6.47 -3.10 3.60
N TRP A 461 6.29 -2.52 4.80
CA TRP A 461 4.98 -2.38 5.43
C TRP A 461 4.16 -1.32 4.67
N GLN A 462 2.85 -1.31 4.86
CA GLN A 462 1.92 -0.41 4.16
C GLN A 462 0.97 0.32 5.12
N LEU A 463 0.60 1.55 4.78
CA LEU A 463 -0.66 2.17 5.21
C LEU A 463 -1.67 1.98 4.10
N THR A 464 -2.89 1.58 4.43
CA THR A 464 -3.99 1.38 3.45
C THR A 464 -5.34 1.89 3.97
N GLY A 465 -6.28 2.11 3.05
CA GLY A 465 -7.66 2.55 3.33
C GLY A 465 -7.84 4.03 2.99
N GLY A 466 -7.91 4.89 4.01
CA GLY A 466 -8.02 6.35 3.80
C GLY A 466 -6.82 7.00 3.10
N VAL A 467 -5.62 6.43 3.28
CA VAL A 467 -4.38 6.86 2.64
C VAL A 467 -3.52 5.65 2.30
N GLU A 468 -2.77 5.73 1.19
CA GLU A 468 -1.94 4.64 0.67
C GLU A 468 -0.45 5.01 0.74
N HIS A 469 0.35 4.20 1.45
CA HIS A 469 1.80 4.42 1.60
C HIS A 469 2.57 3.11 1.72
N THR A 470 3.69 2.94 1.00
CA THR A 470 4.62 1.81 1.23
C THR A 470 5.92 2.30 1.88
N PHE A 471 6.29 1.74 3.03
CA PHE A 471 7.48 2.14 3.77
C PHE A 471 8.78 1.72 3.08
N LYS A 472 9.64 2.69 2.76
CA LYS A 472 10.87 2.47 1.96
C LYS A 472 11.84 1.46 2.62
N PRO A 473 12.61 0.69 1.84
CA PRO A 473 13.69 -0.15 2.36
C PRO A 473 14.71 0.66 3.17
N GLY A 474 14.81 0.39 4.47
CA GLY A 474 15.60 1.18 5.43
C GLY A 474 14.78 1.87 6.51
N THR A 475 13.45 1.84 6.42
CA THR A 475 12.57 2.45 7.40
C THR A 475 12.60 1.66 8.71
N VAL A 476 13.33 2.19 9.70
CA VAL A 476 13.49 1.58 11.03
C VAL A 476 13.02 2.55 12.10
N ILE A 477 11.97 2.21 12.84
CA ILE A 477 11.51 3.02 13.98
C ILE A 477 12.43 2.70 15.18
N PRO A 478 13.06 3.70 15.83
CA PRO A 478 13.88 3.47 17.01
C PRO A 478 13.07 2.96 18.22
N SER A 479 13.75 2.47 19.25
CA SER A 479 13.15 2.02 20.50
C SER A 479 12.43 3.18 21.21
N HIS A 480 11.20 2.92 21.67
CA HIS A 480 10.29 3.95 22.23
C HIS A 480 10.10 5.20 21.36
N GLY A 481 10.35 5.08 20.05
CA GLY A 481 10.36 6.19 19.10
C GLY A 481 9.18 6.18 18.13
N SER A 482 9.12 7.22 17.32
CA SER A 482 8.08 7.43 16.32
C SER A 482 8.65 7.65 14.92
N ILE A 483 7.85 7.35 13.90
CA ILE A 483 7.98 7.91 12.55
C ILE A 483 6.70 8.69 12.23
N TYR A 484 6.83 9.80 11.52
CA TYR A 484 5.72 10.59 11.00
C TYR A 484 5.62 10.39 9.49
N VAL A 485 4.40 10.20 9.00
CA VAL A 485 4.07 10.02 7.58
C VAL A 485 3.07 11.10 7.17
N SER A 486 3.28 11.74 6.02
CA SER A 486 2.54 12.93 5.56
C SER A 486 2.41 12.93 4.03
N PRO A 487 1.37 13.52 3.41
CA PRO A 487 1.25 13.61 1.96
C PRO A 487 2.31 14.55 1.35
N SER A 488 2.91 15.46 2.14
CA SER A 488 3.97 16.35 1.68
C SER A 488 5.00 16.60 2.77
N VAL A 489 6.17 15.95 2.66
CA VAL A 489 7.30 16.16 3.59
C VAL A 489 7.70 17.65 3.69
N PRO A 490 7.80 18.44 2.61
CA PRO A 490 8.11 19.86 2.71
C PRO A 490 7.05 20.67 3.46
N ALA A 491 5.76 20.35 3.34
CA ALA A 491 4.69 21.05 4.04
C ALA A 491 4.70 20.70 5.54
N PHE A 492 4.72 19.40 5.88
CA PHE A 492 4.87 18.93 7.27
C PHE A 492 6.06 19.58 7.99
N MET A 493 7.21 19.66 7.32
CA MET A 493 8.42 20.25 7.90
C MET A 493 8.30 21.77 8.14
N GLN A 494 7.35 22.45 7.48
CA GLN A 494 7.07 23.89 7.61
C GLN A 494 5.87 24.22 8.53
N ARG A 495 5.20 23.22 9.11
CA ARG A 495 4.08 23.37 10.04
C ARG A 495 4.34 24.42 11.11
N SER A 496 3.37 25.31 11.32
CA SER A 496 3.45 26.39 12.31
C SER A 496 3.34 25.93 13.77
N SER A 497 2.84 24.71 13.99
CA SER A 497 2.69 24.06 15.30
C SER A 497 3.17 22.62 15.24
N GLY A 498 3.86 22.16 16.29
CA GLY A 498 4.44 20.83 16.34
C GLY A 498 3.41 19.70 16.14
N PRO A 499 3.80 18.54 15.57
CA PRO A 499 5.14 18.23 15.04
C PRO A 499 5.47 19.05 13.79
N HIS A 500 6.75 19.38 13.61
CA HIS A 500 7.30 20.16 12.48
C HIS A 500 8.83 19.96 12.37
N GLY A 501 9.45 20.49 11.31
CA GLY A 501 10.90 20.40 11.10
C GLY A 501 11.73 21.18 12.12
N GLY A 502 13.00 20.81 12.29
CA GLY A 502 13.89 21.39 13.31
C GLY A 502 13.76 20.74 14.69
N LEU A 503 12.83 19.78 14.85
CA LEU A 503 12.65 18.98 16.06
C LEU A 503 13.39 17.63 15.99
N GLY A 504 14.02 17.28 14.86
CA GLY A 504 14.73 16.01 14.69
C GLY A 504 13.82 14.80 14.60
N LEU A 505 12.65 14.97 13.97
CA LEU A 505 11.66 13.91 13.79
C LEU A 505 12.07 12.98 12.64
N PHE A 506 11.82 11.68 12.77
CA PHE A 506 11.91 10.78 11.63
C PHE A 506 10.67 10.96 10.75
N VAL A 507 10.85 11.51 9.55
CA VAL A 507 9.75 11.80 8.62
C VAL A 507 9.96 11.03 7.31
N GLN A 508 8.90 10.38 6.86
CA GLN A 508 8.71 9.89 5.50
C GLN A 508 7.39 10.47 4.98
N GLY A 509 7.08 10.32 3.70
CA GLY A 509 5.83 10.87 3.17
C GLY A 509 5.69 10.72 1.67
N ASN A 510 4.83 11.58 1.12
CA ASN A 510 4.25 11.49 -0.22
C ASN A 510 3.35 10.25 -0.35
N TYR A 511 2.59 9.95 0.71
CA TYR A 511 1.48 9.00 0.62
C TYR A 511 0.40 9.53 -0.34
N GLN A 512 -0.39 8.61 -0.91
CA GLN A 512 -1.51 8.97 -1.78
C GLN A 512 -2.79 9.13 -0.96
N GLY A 513 -3.69 10.01 -1.41
CA GLY A 513 -4.88 10.39 -0.66
C GLY A 513 -4.61 11.45 0.42
N HIS A 514 -5.63 11.73 1.21
CA HIS A 514 -5.62 12.65 2.34
C HIS A 514 -6.55 12.14 3.43
N LEU A 515 -6.28 12.41 4.72
CA LEU A 515 -7.16 11.96 5.79
C LEU A 515 -8.52 12.66 5.72
N SER A 516 -9.57 11.88 5.49
CA SER A 516 -10.92 12.38 5.29
C SER A 516 -11.58 12.81 6.60
N ASN A 517 -12.28 13.95 6.54
CA ASN A 517 -13.18 14.41 7.60
C ASN A 517 -14.51 13.62 7.66
N PHE A 518 -14.75 12.64 6.78
CA PHE A 518 -16.01 11.87 6.71
C PHE A 518 -16.03 10.57 7.55
N ALA A 519 -15.06 10.37 8.45
CA ALA A 519 -14.83 9.11 9.17
C ALA A 519 -14.54 7.92 8.25
N GLU A 520 -13.27 7.79 7.90
CA GLU A 520 -12.70 6.64 7.17
C GLU A 520 -11.75 5.85 8.07
N THR A 521 -11.38 4.63 7.69
CA THR A 521 -10.41 3.81 8.43
C THR A 521 -9.08 3.74 7.69
N VAL A 522 -7.98 3.97 8.40
CA VAL A 522 -6.62 3.71 7.93
C VAL A 522 -6.07 2.51 8.70
N SER A 523 -5.49 1.56 7.97
CA SER A 523 -4.91 0.33 8.52
C SER A 523 -3.40 0.33 8.31
N LEU A 524 -2.66 -0.24 9.27
CA LEU A 524 -1.23 -0.54 9.14
C LEU A 524 -1.08 -2.02 8.81
N LEU A 525 -0.57 -2.34 7.63
CA LEU A 525 -0.26 -3.72 7.20
C LEU A 525 1.24 -3.97 7.31
N ALA A 526 1.62 -5.13 7.85
CA ALA A 526 2.98 -5.63 7.73
C ALA A 526 3.27 -6.17 6.32
N ALA A 527 4.55 -6.33 5.99
CA ALA A 527 5.01 -6.82 4.67
C ALA A 527 4.56 -8.25 4.29
N ASP A 528 3.87 -8.97 5.18
CA ASP A 528 3.22 -10.27 4.92
C ASP A 528 1.69 -10.17 4.80
N GLY A 529 1.15 -8.95 4.75
CA GLY A 529 -0.30 -8.67 4.68
C GLY A 529 -1.03 -8.69 6.02
N SER A 530 -0.36 -8.98 7.15
CA SER A 530 -1.03 -8.98 8.45
C SER A 530 -1.36 -7.55 8.94
N VAL A 531 -2.62 -7.34 9.35
CA VAL A 531 -3.07 -6.08 9.97
C VAL A 531 -2.43 -5.96 11.36
N MET A 532 -1.68 -4.89 11.55
CA MET A 532 -0.95 -4.59 12.79
C MET A 532 -1.74 -3.69 13.72
N ASP A 533 -2.39 -2.66 13.17
CA ASP A 533 -3.26 -1.73 13.89
C ASP A 533 -4.21 -1.02 12.90
N SER A 534 -5.23 -0.33 13.39
CA SER A 534 -6.10 0.55 12.59
C SER A 534 -6.72 1.67 13.41
N PHE A 535 -6.97 2.82 12.78
CA PHE A 535 -7.73 3.92 13.38
C PHE A 535 -8.78 4.46 12.40
N THR A 536 -9.82 5.09 12.94
CA THR A 536 -10.86 5.76 12.15
C THR A 536 -10.82 7.27 12.41
N THR A 537 -10.86 8.10 11.36
CA THR A 537 -10.92 9.56 11.52
C THR A 537 -12.25 10.00 12.14
N PRO A 538 -12.30 11.14 12.85
CA PRO A 538 -13.56 11.72 13.31
C PRO A 538 -14.48 12.18 12.17
N PHE A 539 -15.79 12.00 12.32
CA PHE A 539 -16.78 12.59 11.41
C PHE A 539 -16.96 14.09 11.72
N ALA A 540 -16.29 14.96 10.96
CA ALA A 540 -16.33 16.41 11.11
C ALA A 540 -16.21 17.21 9.78
N PRO A 541 -16.91 16.83 8.69
CA PRO A 541 -16.72 17.47 7.38
C PRO A 541 -17.34 18.87 7.32
N THR A 542 -16.67 19.79 6.61
CA THR A 542 -17.18 21.15 6.35
C THR A 542 -18.39 21.13 5.41
N ASP A 543 -19.25 22.16 5.45
CA ASP A 543 -20.39 22.23 4.51
C ASP A 543 -19.94 22.26 3.03
N ALA A 544 -18.73 22.76 2.76
CA ALA A 544 -18.11 22.69 1.43
C ALA A 544 -17.77 21.24 1.04
N GLN A 545 -17.05 20.49 1.90
CA GLN A 545 -16.80 19.05 1.72
C GLN A 545 -18.10 18.26 1.48
N ARG A 546 -19.14 18.52 2.29
CA ARG A 546 -20.43 17.83 2.20
C ARG A 546 -21.19 18.11 0.91
N PHE A 547 -21.19 19.37 0.45
CA PHE A 547 -22.20 19.85 -0.50
C PHE A 547 -21.66 20.61 -1.72
N LEU A 548 -20.36 20.85 -1.86
CA LEU A 548 -19.77 21.40 -3.09
C LEU A 548 -19.39 20.26 -4.04
N ARG A 549 -19.73 20.39 -5.32
CA ARG A 549 -19.36 19.43 -6.37
C ARG A 549 -18.89 20.16 -7.62
N ILE A 550 -17.95 19.58 -8.36
CA ILE A 550 -17.76 19.90 -9.78
C ILE A 550 -18.94 19.27 -10.53
N SER A 551 -19.69 20.07 -11.27
CA SER A 551 -20.86 19.62 -12.03
C SER A 551 -20.61 19.55 -13.54
N GLU A 552 -19.69 20.38 -14.03
CA GLU A 552 -19.39 20.52 -15.46
C GLU A 552 -17.94 21.00 -15.67
N VAL A 553 -17.25 20.45 -16.68
CA VAL A 553 -15.92 20.91 -17.13
C VAL A 553 -15.89 20.99 -18.65
N HIS A 554 -15.61 22.15 -19.21
CA HIS A 554 -15.48 22.36 -20.65
C HIS A 554 -14.00 22.56 -20.99
N TYR A 555 -13.25 21.45 -21.05
CA TYR A 555 -11.80 21.46 -21.16
C TYR A 555 -11.29 21.68 -22.59
N HIS A 556 -12.02 21.23 -23.61
CA HIS A 556 -11.62 21.39 -25.02
C HIS A 556 -12.80 21.99 -25.83
N PRO A 557 -13.04 23.31 -25.73
CA PRO A 557 -14.10 23.98 -26.48
C PRO A 557 -13.79 24.07 -27.99
N THR A 558 -14.79 24.42 -28.79
CA THR A 558 -14.64 24.58 -30.26
C THR A 558 -13.95 25.87 -30.70
N ASP A 559 -13.65 26.79 -29.78
CA ASP A 559 -12.97 28.03 -30.12
C ASP A 559 -11.44 27.84 -30.18
N ILE A 560 -10.82 28.25 -31.28
CA ILE A 560 -9.43 27.91 -31.63
C ILE A 560 -8.37 28.46 -30.67
N ASP A 561 -8.74 29.44 -29.85
CA ASP A 561 -7.88 30.04 -28.82
C ASP A 561 -8.24 29.54 -27.40
N GLU A 562 -9.19 28.59 -27.30
CA GLU A 562 -9.69 27.92 -26.07
C GLU A 562 -10.12 28.91 -24.96
N THR A 563 -10.56 30.10 -25.36
CA THR A 563 -10.90 31.20 -24.44
C THR A 563 -12.17 30.96 -23.64
N THR A 564 -13.01 30.00 -24.07
CA THR A 564 -14.28 29.67 -23.42
C THR A 564 -14.21 28.49 -22.45
N GLU A 565 -13.03 27.95 -22.16
CA GLU A 565 -12.83 26.92 -21.14
C GLU A 565 -13.37 27.35 -19.76
N PHE A 566 -13.99 26.40 -19.06
CA PHE A 566 -14.50 26.64 -17.71
C PHE A 566 -14.64 25.38 -16.85
N ILE A 567 -14.70 25.62 -15.54
CA ILE A 567 -15.07 24.65 -14.50
C ILE A 567 -16.32 25.19 -13.80
N GLU A 568 -17.37 24.37 -13.65
CA GLU A 568 -18.58 24.71 -12.89
C GLU A 568 -18.62 24.01 -11.54
N LEU A 569 -18.96 24.76 -10.49
CA LEU A 569 -19.21 24.26 -9.14
C LEU A 569 -20.67 24.46 -8.73
N THR A 570 -21.25 23.42 -8.12
CA THR A 570 -22.65 23.40 -7.64
C THR A 570 -22.71 23.14 -6.14
N ASN A 571 -23.59 23.86 -5.43
CA ASN A 571 -24.00 23.53 -4.06
C ASN A 571 -25.19 22.55 -4.11
N ILE A 572 -24.94 21.27 -3.86
CA ILE A 572 -25.92 20.18 -3.93
C ILE A 572 -26.83 20.08 -2.69
N SER A 573 -26.62 20.92 -1.66
CA SER A 573 -27.43 20.88 -0.45
C SER A 573 -28.91 21.17 -0.76
N SER A 574 -29.80 20.37 -0.19
CA SER A 574 -31.23 20.44 -0.51
C SER A 574 -32.11 20.01 0.67
N GLY A 575 -33.41 20.36 0.58
CA GLY A 575 -34.40 19.96 1.59
C GLY A 575 -34.03 20.39 3.02
N PRO A 576 -34.14 19.50 4.02
CA PRO A 576 -33.77 19.79 5.42
C PRO A 576 -32.29 20.12 5.62
N ASN A 577 -31.42 19.73 4.68
CA ASN A 577 -29.96 19.92 4.75
C ASN A 577 -29.48 21.15 3.97
N SER A 578 -30.39 21.98 3.44
CA SER A 578 -30.08 23.17 2.66
C SER A 578 -29.18 24.15 3.45
N GLN A 579 -27.97 24.40 2.95
CA GLN A 579 -27.01 25.35 3.50
C GLN A 579 -26.55 26.36 2.44
N THR A 580 -26.03 27.50 2.88
CA THR A 580 -25.26 28.42 2.02
C THR A 580 -23.79 28.18 2.30
N ILE A 581 -23.04 27.74 1.30
CA ILE A 581 -21.60 27.49 1.41
C ILE A 581 -20.87 28.84 1.25
N ASP A 582 -19.88 29.09 2.10
CA ASP A 582 -18.92 30.17 1.91
C ASP A 582 -17.77 29.65 1.04
N LEU A 583 -17.57 30.24 -0.14
CA LEU A 583 -16.48 29.93 -1.07
C LEU A 583 -15.29 30.89 -0.91
N SER A 584 -15.30 31.79 0.08
CA SER A 584 -14.20 32.73 0.32
C SER A 584 -12.86 32.02 0.41
N ARG A 585 -11.94 32.25 -0.53
CA ARG A 585 -10.62 31.60 -0.61
C ARG A 585 -10.63 30.08 -0.90
N VAL A 586 -11.75 29.49 -1.29
CA VAL A 586 -11.74 28.17 -1.96
C VAL A 586 -10.79 28.26 -3.14
N THR A 587 -9.97 27.24 -3.33
CA THR A 587 -8.92 27.19 -4.35
C THR A 587 -9.18 26.06 -5.33
N ILE A 588 -9.00 26.33 -6.62
CA ILE A 588 -8.96 25.31 -7.68
C ILE A 588 -7.50 25.12 -8.07
N SER A 589 -6.96 23.93 -7.84
CA SER A 589 -5.56 23.55 -8.00
C SER A 589 -5.42 22.32 -8.93
N ASN A 590 -4.18 21.94 -9.23
CA ASN A 590 -3.76 20.79 -10.06
C ASN A 590 -4.20 20.74 -11.54
N GLY A 591 -5.14 21.59 -11.99
CA GLY A 591 -5.40 21.84 -13.42
C GLY A 591 -4.80 23.18 -13.90
N PRO A 592 -5.46 24.33 -13.63
CA PRO A 592 -4.96 25.63 -14.07
C PRO A 592 -3.51 25.90 -13.63
N SER A 593 -2.66 26.30 -14.58
CA SER A 593 -1.22 26.54 -14.39
C SER A 593 -0.83 27.46 -13.23
N VAL A 594 -1.77 28.28 -12.73
CA VAL A 594 -1.71 28.93 -11.41
C VAL A 594 -3.06 28.71 -10.73
N PRO A 595 -3.11 28.24 -9.47
CA PRO A 595 -4.36 27.97 -8.77
C PRO A 595 -5.30 29.19 -8.74
N TYR A 596 -6.57 28.97 -9.05
CA TYR A 596 -7.60 30.01 -8.95
C TYR A 596 -8.12 30.10 -7.51
N VAL A 597 -8.15 31.30 -6.94
CA VAL A 597 -8.64 31.53 -5.56
C VAL A 597 -9.90 32.39 -5.60
N PHE A 598 -11.00 31.88 -5.05
CA PHE A 598 -12.27 32.60 -4.98
C PHE A 598 -12.17 33.87 -4.09
N PRO A 599 -12.73 35.01 -4.51
CA PRO A 599 -12.71 36.24 -3.71
C PRO A 599 -13.39 36.09 -2.35
N ALA A 600 -12.88 36.79 -1.33
CA ALA A 600 -13.51 36.83 -0.01
C ALA A 600 -14.91 37.46 -0.05
N GLY A 601 -15.87 36.86 0.66
CA GLY A 601 -17.29 37.19 0.64
C GLY A 601 -18.10 36.47 -0.44
N THR A 602 -17.54 35.47 -1.15
CA THR A 602 -18.27 34.70 -2.17
C THR A 602 -19.15 33.64 -1.51
N MET A 603 -20.47 33.76 -1.62
CA MET A 603 -21.44 32.84 -1.01
C MET A 603 -22.23 32.09 -2.09
N LEU A 604 -22.39 30.78 -1.93
CA LEU A 604 -23.16 29.91 -2.84
C LEU A 604 -24.36 29.29 -2.13
N ALA A 605 -25.57 29.74 -2.42
CA ALA A 605 -26.77 29.18 -1.78
C ALA A 605 -27.12 27.78 -2.33
N ALA A 606 -27.93 27.03 -1.58
CA ALA A 606 -28.42 25.72 -1.94
C ALA A 606 -29.02 25.67 -3.36
N GLY A 607 -28.56 24.72 -4.18
CA GLY A 607 -28.97 24.54 -5.57
C GLY A 607 -28.48 25.64 -6.53
N GLN A 608 -27.50 26.46 -6.14
CA GLN A 608 -26.86 27.43 -7.03
C GLN A 608 -25.56 26.91 -7.64
N TYR A 609 -25.22 27.53 -8.78
CA TYR A 609 -24.11 27.22 -9.66
C TYR A 609 -23.19 28.45 -9.78
N VAL A 610 -21.88 28.22 -9.86
CA VAL A 610 -20.87 29.22 -10.24
C VAL A 610 -19.88 28.63 -11.24
N VAL A 611 -19.42 29.47 -12.15
CA VAL A 611 -18.49 29.09 -13.22
C VAL A 611 -17.18 29.83 -13.02
N VAL A 612 -16.04 29.14 -13.08
CA VAL A 612 -14.71 29.74 -13.16
C VAL A 612 -14.20 29.57 -14.60
N ALA A 613 -14.09 30.67 -15.33
CA ALA A 613 -13.72 30.68 -16.75
C ALA A 613 -12.28 31.15 -16.97
N ARG A 614 -11.66 30.69 -18.06
CA ARG A 614 -10.32 31.13 -18.49
C ARG A 614 -10.30 32.61 -18.87
N ASP A 615 -11.19 33.04 -19.75
CA ASP A 615 -11.47 34.46 -20.02
C ASP A 615 -12.95 34.77 -19.73
N PRO A 616 -13.28 35.37 -18.58
CA PRO A 616 -14.65 35.75 -18.23
C PRO A 616 -15.34 36.70 -19.23
N VAL A 617 -14.58 37.45 -20.03
CA VAL A 617 -15.12 38.36 -21.06
C VAL A 617 -15.47 37.58 -22.33
N ALA A 618 -14.60 36.67 -22.77
CA ALA A 618 -14.90 35.76 -23.88
C ALA A 618 -16.07 34.83 -23.54
N PHE A 619 -16.04 34.24 -22.34
CA PHE A 619 -17.12 33.43 -21.78
C PHE A 619 -18.46 34.22 -21.77
N ALA A 620 -18.49 35.44 -21.22
CA ALA A 620 -19.72 36.24 -21.21
C ALA A 620 -20.23 36.63 -22.60
N ALA A 621 -19.37 36.64 -23.63
CA ALA A 621 -19.76 36.84 -25.02
C ALA A 621 -20.34 35.57 -25.67
N ALA A 622 -19.82 34.39 -25.31
CA ALA A 622 -20.34 33.08 -25.74
C ALA A 622 -21.67 32.72 -25.03
N TYR A 623 -21.80 33.04 -23.74
CA TYR A 623 -22.92 32.68 -22.88
C TYR A 623 -23.70 33.91 -22.36
N PRO A 624 -24.33 34.73 -23.23
CA PRO A 624 -24.99 35.98 -22.83
C PRO A 624 -26.24 35.79 -21.94
N GLY A 625 -26.68 34.55 -21.70
CA GLY A 625 -27.74 34.20 -20.75
C GLY A 625 -27.25 33.97 -19.32
N VAL A 626 -25.94 33.77 -19.11
CA VAL A 626 -25.36 33.54 -17.78
C VAL A 626 -25.19 34.88 -17.06
N ALA A 627 -25.58 34.92 -15.79
CA ALA A 627 -25.44 36.13 -14.98
C ALA A 627 -23.97 36.39 -14.65
N ALA A 628 -23.46 37.59 -14.95
CA ALA A 628 -22.07 37.98 -14.67
C ALA A 628 -21.68 37.93 -13.18
N THR A 629 -22.65 37.81 -12.26
CA THR A 629 -22.41 37.58 -10.82
C THR A 629 -22.09 36.13 -10.46
N SER A 630 -22.30 35.19 -11.40
CA SER A 630 -21.99 33.76 -11.26
C SER A 630 -20.75 33.33 -12.04
N VAL A 631 -20.06 34.27 -12.71
CA VAL A 631 -18.86 34.01 -13.51
C VAL A 631 -17.64 34.60 -12.81
N PHE A 632 -16.67 33.74 -12.56
CA PHE A 632 -15.40 33.97 -11.89
C PHE A 632 -14.23 33.68 -12.84
N GLY A 633 -13.01 33.98 -12.41
CA GLY A 633 -11.80 33.97 -13.24
C GLY A 633 -11.18 35.37 -13.39
N PRO A 634 -10.23 35.56 -14.34
CA PRO A 634 -9.62 34.51 -15.16
C PRO A 634 -8.81 33.52 -14.31
N PHE A 635 -8.82 32.24 -14.65
CA PHE A 635 -7.74 31.33 -14.27
C PHE A 635 -6.57 31.45 -15.27
N VAL A 636 -5.36 31.05 -14.86
CA VAL A 636 -4.16 31.22 -15.70
C VAL A 636 -3.78 29.89 -16.34
N GLY A 637 -3.47 29.90 -17.64
CA GLY A 637 -3.14 28.71 -18.43
C GLY A 637 -4.29 28.31 -19.35
N SER A 638 -4.38 27.02 -19.64
CA SER A 638 -5.54 26.29 -20.18
C SER A 638 -5.80 25.10 -19.24
N LEU A 639 -6.87 24.38 -19.47
CA LEU A 639 -7.02 23.00 -19.01
C LEU A 639 -6.26 22.08 -19.98
N ASN A 640 -6.07 20.81 -19.61
CA ASN A 640 -5.43 19.83 -20.49
C ASN A 640 -6.45 19.08 -21.36
N ASN A 641 -6.31 19.17 -22.68
CA ASN A 641 -7.15 18.44 -23.64
C ASN A 641 -7.00 16.91 -23.51
N GLY A 642 -5.83 16.42 -23.09
CA GLY A 642 -5.59 14.99 -22.84
C GLY A 642 -5.96 14.50 -21.43
N GLY A 643 -6.63 15.32 -20.61
CA GLY A 643 -6.95 15.01 -19.23
C GLY A 643 -5.96 15.52 -18.18
N GLU A 644 -6.46 15.83 -16.99
CA GLU A 644 -5.66 16.20 -15.82
C GLU A 644 -6.44 15.98 -14.51
N LYS A 645 -5.80 16.28 -13.38
CA LYS A 645 -6.37 16.19 -12.03
C LYS A 645 -6.81 17.57 -11.56
N LEU A 646 -8.10 17.81 -11.37
CA LEU A 646 -8.61 18.99 -10.67
C LEU A 646 -8.72 18.70 -9.18
N ARG A 647 -8.25 19.64 -8.34
CA ARG A 647 -8.41 19.60 -6.88
C ARG A 647 -9.14 20.85 -6.41
N LEU A 648 -10.08 20.68 -5.49
CA LEU A 648 -10.73 21.78 -4.77
C LEU A 648 -10.28 21.76 -3.32
N ASP A 649 -9.72 22.87 -2.88
CA ASP A 649 -9.33 23.11 -1.48
C ASP A 649 -10.23 24.18 -0.87
N ASP A 650 -10.57 24.06 0.40
CA ASP A 650 -11.38 25.07 1.07
C ASP A 650 -10.58 26.32 1.49
N ALA A 651 -11.24 27.22 2.22
CA ALA A 651 -10.68 28.48 2.69
C ALA A 651 -9.52 28.30 3.70
N GLN A 652 -9.40 27.10 4.29
CA GLN A 652 -8.35 26.68 5.20
C GLN A 652 -7.22 26.04 4.38
N GLY A 653 -7.57 25.26 3.35
CA GLY A 653 -6.65 24.45 2.54
C GLY A 653 -6.94 22.95 2.65
N SER A 654 -8.08 22.58 3.26
CA SER A 654 -8.53 21.20 3.36
C SER A 654 -9.18 20.77 2.06
N THR A 655 -8.82 19.59 1.57
CA THR A 655 -9.37 19.03 0.34
C THR A 655 -10.89 18.85 0.46
N ILE A 656 -11.63 19.51 -0.43
CA ILE A 656 -13.08 19.37 -0.61
C ILE A 656 -13.37 18.11 -1.43
N LEU A 657 -12.67 17.97 -2.55
CA LEU A 657 -12.68 16.83 -3.45
C LEU A 657 -11.47 16.89 -4.39
N GLU A 658 -11.14 15.75 -4.99
CA GLU A 658 -10.24 15.64 -6.14
C GLU A 658 -10.94 14.88 -7.26
N PHE A 659 -10.55 15.14 -8.50
CA PHE A 659 -11.21 14.63 -9.70
C PHE A 659 -10.21 14.51 -10.84
N VAL A 660 -10.12 13.36 -11.49
CA VAL A 660 -9.35 13.17 -12.73
C VAL A 660 -10.31 13.02 -13.91
N TYR A 661 -10.04 13.71 -15.01
CA TYR A 661 -10.71 13.49 -16.31
C TYR A 661 -9.70 13.11 -17.40
N GLY A 662 -10.20 12.61 -18.53
CA GLY A 662 -9.40 12.21 -19.69
C GLY A 662 -10.18 12.27 -21.00
N ASP A 663 -9.48 11.98 -22.11
CA ASP A 663 -10.00 11.95 -23.48
C ASP A 663 -10.01 10.53 -24.10
N ASP A 664 -9.55 9.51 -23.35
CA ASP A 664 -9.47 8.13 -23.84
C ASP A 664 -10.86 7.48 -24.08
N ALA A 665 -10.88 6.28 -24.70
CA ALA A 665 -12.11 5.58 -25.08
C ALA A 665 -13.01 5.09 -23.92
N ARG A 666 -12.68 5.38 -22.66
CA ARG A 666 -13.56 5.30 -21.48
C ARG A 666 -14.38 6.58 -21.31
N TRP A 667 -13.83 7.73 -21.69
CA TRP A 667 -14.45 9.06 -21.60
C TRP A 667 -15.24 9.41 -22.87
N THR A 668 -16.16 10.36 -22.73
CA THR A 668 -17.08 10.80 -23.79
C THR A 668 -16.38 11.64 -24.86
N GLN A 669 -16.33 11.11 -26.08
CA GLN A 669 -15.54 11.71 -27.16
C GLN A 669 -16.09 13.08 -27.62
N ARG A 670 -17.41 13.34 -27.51
CA ARG A 670 -17.95 14.67 -27.85
C ARG A 670 -17.48 15.83 -26.96
N ALA A 671 -16.91 15.54 -25.77
CA ALA A 671 -16.29 16.57 -24.92
C ALA A 671 -14.89 17.00 -25.40
N ASP A 672 -14.25 16.22 -26.30
CA ASP A 672 -12.93 16.53 -26.85
C ASP A 672 -13.03 17.38 -28.14
N GLY A 673 -13.12 18.70 -27.99
CA GLY A 673 -12.95 19.65 -29.10
C GLY A 673 -14.15 19.77 -30.04
N VAL A 674 -15.19 18.94 -29.86
CA VAL A 674 -16.43 18.94 -30.68
C VAL A 674 -17.48 19.90 -30.13
N GLY A 675 -17.29 20.39 -28.90
CA GLY A 675 -18.08 21.46 -28.29
C GLY A 675 -19.18 21.00 -27.35
N ALA A 676 -19.19 19.74 -26.92
CA ALA A 676 -19.82 19.41 -25.66
C ALA A 676 -18.85 19.72 -24.50
N SER A 677 -19.39 19.94 -23.31
CA SER A 677 -18.62 19.88 -22.06
C SER A 677 -18.74 18.47 -21.45
N LEU A 678 -17.95 18.19 -20.42
CA LEU A 678 -18.08 17.00 -19.58
C LEU A 678 -19.02 17.31 -18.41
N GLU A 679 -20.20 16.69 -18.38
CA GLU A 679 -21.27 16.87 -17.38
C GLU A 679 -21.36 15.66 -16.42
N LEU A 680 -21.45 15.91 -15.12
CA LEU A 680 -21.69 14.86 -14.11
C LEU A 680 -23.14 14.34 -14.23
N ILE A 681 -23.34 13.01 -14.18
CA ILE A 681 -24.65 12.38 -14.40
C ILE A 681 -25.57 12.52 -13.18
N ASP A 682 -25.05 12.27 -11.98
CA ASP A 682 -25.75 12.51 -10.71
C ASP A 682 -24.90 13.43 -9.81
N LEU A 683 -25.49 14.54 -9.37
CA LEU A 683 -24.83 15.47 -8.45
C LEU A 683 -24.58 14.88 -7.06
N ASN A 684 -25.20 13.74 -6.72
CA ASN A 684 -25.00 13.03 -5.45
C ASN A 684 -23.88 11.97 -5.52
N THR A 685 -23.20 11.82 -6.65
CA THR A 685 -22.05 10.90 -6.79
C THR A 685 -21.04 11.13 -5.64
N PRO A 686 -20.62 10.05 -4.94
CA PRO A 686 -19.55 10.10 -3.95
C PRO A 686 -18.26 10.74 -4.49
N VAL A 687 -17.51 11.45 -3.63
CA VAL A 687 -16.37 12.27 -4.08
C VAL A 687 -15.18 11.43 -4.58
N ASP A 688 -14.97 10.27 -4.00
CA ASP A 688 -14.02 9.22 -4.43
C ASP A 688 -14.34 8.68 -5.84
N SER A 689 -15.62 8.60 -6.17
CA SER A 689 -16.13 8.08 -7.44
C SER A 689 -16.10 9.11 -8.58
N LEU A 690 -15.71 10.37 -8.32
CA LEU A 690 -15.71 11.42 -9.35
C LEU A 690 -14.68 11.15 -10.46
N SER A 691 -13.57 10.47 -10.20
CA SER A 691 -12.57 10.15 -11.24
C SER A 691 -13.02 9.02 -12.19
N LYS A 692 -14.21 8.44 -11.99
CA LYS A 692 -14.69 7.27 -12.74
C LYS A 692 -15.46 7.71 -14.00
N PRO A 693 -15.03 7.33 -15.23
CA PRO A 693 -15.59 7.85 -16.47
C PRO A 693 -17.11 7.66 -16.62
N GLN A 694 -17.65 6.55 -16.12
CA GLN A 694 -19.07 6.21 -16.17
C GLN A 694 -19.97 7.12 -15.32
N MET A 695 -19.41 7.95 -14.44
CA MET A 695 -20.17 8.97 -13.70
C MET A 695 -20.41 10.24 -14.52
N TRP A 696 -19.78 10.36 -15.69
CA TRP A 696 -19.82 11.54 -16.55
C TRP A 696 -20.33 11.21 -17.95
N ARG A 697 -20.77 12.26 -18.66
CA ARG A 697 -21.22 12.21 -20.05
C ARG A 697 -20.90 13.52 -20.76
N GLY A 698 -20.89 13.52 -22.08
CA GLY A 698 -20.86 14.78 -22.82
C GLY A 698 -22.17 15.54 -22.63
N SER A 699 -22.13 16.87 -22.61
CA SER A 699 -23.34 17.70 -22.55
C SER A 699 -24.28 17.44 -23.71
N VAL A 700 -25.57 17.69 -23.45
CA VAL A 700 -26.60 17.69 -24.49
C VAL A 700 -26.60 19.01 -25.25
N ASP A 701 -26.42 20.14 -24.56
CA ASP A 701 -26.36 21.46 -25.21
C ASP A 701 -24.96 21.71 -25.80
N LEU A 702 -24.90 22.28 -27.01
CA LEU A 702 -23.65 22.72 -27.63
C LEU A 702 -23.08 23.92 -26.84
N GLY A 703 -21.84 23.79 -26.39
CA GLY A 703 -21.19 24.68 -25.43
C GLY A 703 -21.53 24.36 -23.97
N GLY A 704 -22.22 23.27 -23.68
CA GLY A 704 -22.54 22.89 -22.30
C GLY A 704 -23.76 23.59 -21.71
N SER A 705 -23.97 23.38 -20.41
CA SER A 705 -25.08 23.92 -19.65
C SER A 705 -24.71 24.87 -18.49
N PRO A 706 -23.73 25.78 -18.65
CA PRO A 706 -23.21 26.56 -17.52
C PRO A 706 -24.25 27.44 -16.82
N ALA A 707 -24.06 27.54 -15.51
CA ALA A 707 -24.87 28.19 -14.49
C ALA A 707 -26.33 27.69 -14.40
N ARG A 708 -26.61 26.43 -14.79
CA ARG A 708 -27.92 25.78 -14.68
C ARG A 708 -27.79 24.26 -14.56
N ALA A 709 -28.91 23.59 -14.30
CA ALA A 709 -28.94 22.13 -14.29
C ALA A 709 -28.75 21.51 -15.69
N ASN A 710 -27.97 20.43 -15.73
CA ASN A 710 -27.64 19.62 -16.90
C ASN A 710 -28.88 19.25 -17.74
N SER A 711 -28.80 19.45 -19.05
CA SER A 711 -29.93 19.21 -19.96
C SER A 711 -30.23 17.70 -20.09
N PRO A 712 -31.51 17.27 -20.09
CA PRO A 712 -31.85 15.85 -20.23
C PRO A 712 -31.53 15.35 -21.65
N ALA A 713 -31.12 14.07 -21.76
CA ALA A 713 -30.85 13.44 -23.04
C ALA A 713 -32.07 13.49 -23.98
N LEU A 714 -31.84 13.67 -25.29
CA LEU A 714 -32.91 13.83 -26.28
C LEU A 714 -33.68 12.53 -26.56
N GLY A 715 -33.20 11.38 -26.06
CA GLY A 715 -33.90 10.10 -26.15
C GLY A 715 -33.85 9.45 -27.53
N VAL A 716 -32.84 9.78 -28.33
CA VAL A 716 -32.51 9.13 -29.61
C VAL A 716 -31.03 8.77 -29.58
N VAL A 717 -30.71 7.52 -29.85
CA VAL A 717 -29.35 6.95 -29.79
C VAL A 717 -28.99 6.24 -31.09
N ILE A 718 -27.68 6.13 -31.37
CA ILE A 718 -27.13 5.35 -32.48
C ILE A 718 -27.07 3.88 -32.03
N ASN A 719 -27.95 3.05 -32.60
CA ASN A 719 -28.23 1.72 -32.07
C ASN A 719 -27.40 0.60 -32.73
N GLU A 720 -27.23 0.67 -34.05
CA GLU A 720 -26.49 -0.31 -34.85
C GLU A 720 -25.83 0.39 -36.05
N VAL A 721 -24.61 -0.01 -36.41
CA VAL A 721 -23.82 0.54 -37.52
C VAL A 721 -23.14 -0.59 -38.29
N LEU A 722 -23.35 -0.64 -39.60
CA LEU A 722 -22.61 -1.48 -40.54
C LEU A 722 -21.67 -0.60 -41.36
N ALA A 723 -20.37 -0.65 -41.05
CA ALA A 723 -19.31 0.11 -41.72
C ALA A 723 -18.49 -0.72 -42.72
N LYS A 724 -18.79 -2.03 -42.86
CA LYS A 724 -18.08 -2.93 -43.78
C LYS A 724 -19.03 -3.92 -44.47
N PRO A 725 -19.89 -3.44 -45.37
CA PRO A 725 -20.92 -4.25 -46.01
C PRO A 725 -20.37 -5.45 -46.79
N ASP A 726 -21.10 -6.58 -46.80
CA ASP A 726 -20.87 -7.63 -47.79
C ASP A 726 -21.37 -7.19 -49.18
N LEU A 727 -20.45 -6.72 -50.00
CA LEU A 727 -20.70 -6.34 -51.39
C LEU A 727 -21.20 -7.51 -52.26
N ALA A 728 -20.89 -8.77 -51.91
CA ALA A 728 -21.42 -9.95 -52.61
C ALA A 728 -22.91 -10.18 -52.29
N ALA A 729 -23.36 -9.78 -51.09
CA ALA A 729 -24.77 -9.73 -50.70
C ALA A 729 -25.51 -8.47 -51.21
N ASN A 730 -24.80 -7.52 -51.84
CA ASN A 730 -25.29 -6.18 -52.22
C ASN A 730 -25.65 -5.30 -51.00
N GLN A 731 -24.93 -5.45 -49.89
CA GLN A 731 -25.03 -4.51 -48.77
C GLN A 731 -24.33 -3.19 -49.10
N VAL A 732 -24.65 -2.16 -48.32
CA VAL A 732 -24.06 -0.81 -48.28
C VAL A 732 -23.92 -0.41 -46.81
N ASP A 733 -23.21 0.67 -46.50
CA ASP A 733 -23.13 1.15 -45.12
C ASP A 733 -24.53 1.49 -44.57
N GLN A 734 -24.76 1.21 -43.28
CA GLN A 734 -26.04 1.46 -42.62
C GLN A 734 -25.82 2.00 -41.20
N ILE A 735 -26.70 2.91 -40.79
CA ILE A 735 -26.76 3.51 -39.46
C ILE A 735 -28.21 3.38 -38.99
N GLU A 736 -28.42 2.82 -37.81
CA GLU A 736 -29.72 2.78 -37.15
C GLU A 736 -29.79 3.75 -35.98
N LEU A 737 -30.93 4.43 -35.88
CA LEU A 737 -31.30 5.24 -34.72
C LEU A 737 -32.46 4.58 -33.96
N LEU A 738 -32.34 4.49 -32.63
CA LEU A 738 -33.40 4.03 -31.73
C LEU A 738 -33.96 5.20 -30.93
N ASN A 739 -35.29 5.30 -30.85
CA ASN A 739 -35.98 6.20 -29.92
C ASN A 739 -36.21 5.49 -28.57
N THR A 740 -35.43 5.86 -27.55
CA THR A 740 -35.52 5.26 -26.20
C THR A 740 -36.72 5.78 -25.40
N THR A 741 -37.48 6.75 -25.91
CA THR A 741 -38.65 7.32 -25.24
C THR A 741 -39.96 6.62 -25.61
N ASN A 742 -40.99 6.87 -24.80
CA ASN A 742 -42.35 6.37 -25.01
C ASN A 742 -43.23 7.35 -25.82
N SER A 743 -42.60 8.26 -26.56
CA SER A 743 -43.24 9.27 -27.41
C SER A 743 -42.60 9.31 -28.79
N THR A 744 -43.37 9.59 -29.85
CA THR A 744 -42.80 9.81 -31.19
C THR A 744 -41.91 11.05 -31.20
N ILE A 745 -40.68 10.94 -31.71
CA ILE A 745 -39.74 12.05 -31.87
C ILE A 745 -39.65 12.45 -33.35
N ASP A 746 -39.57 13.76 -33.62
CA ASP A 746 -39.47 14.35 -34.96
C ASP A 746 -38.04 14.88 -35.22
N LEU A 747 -37.30 14.16 -36.09
CA LEU A 747 -35.90 14.40 -36.43
C LEU A 747 -35.74 15.33 -37.65
N SER A 748 -36.79 16.03 -38.07
CA SER A 748 -36.74 16.95 -39.21
C SER A 748 -35.64 18.00 -39.05
N GLY A 749 -34.60 17.94 -39.88
CA GLY A 749 -33.48 18.88 -39.84
C GLY A 749 -32.40 18.57 -38.79
N TRP A 750 -32.43 17.38 -38.18
CA TRP A 750 -31.28 16.83 -37.46
C TRP A 750 -30.21 16.38 -38.47
N TYR A 751 -28.97 16.20 -38.01
CA TYR A 751 -27.83 15.81 -38.85
C TYR A 751 -27.10 14.58 -38.31
N LEU A 752 -26.62 13.76 -39.24
CA LEU A 752 -25.59 12.74 -39.01
C LEU A 752 -24.25 13.22 -39.61
N SER A 753 -23.14 12.88 -38.94
CA SER A 753 -21.78 13.17 -39.39
C SER A 753 -20.79 12.06 -39.00
N ASP A 754 -19.85 11.75 -39.89
CA ASP A 754 -18.61 10.97 -39.71
C ASP A 754 -17.45 11.77 -39.10
N THR A 755 -17.62 13.09 -38.91
CA THR A 755 -16.51 13.97 -38.58
C THR A 755 -16.86 15.10 -37.61
N ARG A 756 -15.93 15.34 -36.67
CA ARG A 756 -15.96 16.46 -35.71
C ARG A 756 -15.79 17.82 -36.39
N ASP A 757 -15.07 17.87 -37.51
CA ASP A 757 -14.77 19.11 -38.26
C ASP A 757 -16.02 19.71 -38.95
N ASN A 758 -17.07 18.91 -39.14
CA ASN A 758 -18.31 19.35 -39.77
C ASN A 758 -19.51 18.49 -39.33
N LEU A 759 -20.16 18.85 -38.24
CA LEU A 759 -21.36 18.15 -37.71
C LEU A 759 -22.61 18.19 -38.64
N LYS A 760 -22.51 18.71 -39.87
CA LYS A 760 -23.65 18.95 -40.79
C LYS A 760 -23.51 18.25 -42.14
N ARG A 761 -23.05 16.99 -42.16
CA ARG A 761 -22.84 16.19 -43.38
C ARG A 761 -24.16 15.76 -44.02
N TYR A 762 -24.97 14.96 -43.30
CA TYR A 762 -26.25 14.45 -43.80
C TYR A 762 -27.45 14.99 -43.00
N ALA A 763 -28.30 15.80 -43.64
CA ALA A 763 -29.55 16.28 -43.03
C ALA A 763 -30.67 15.24 -43.13
N LEU A 764 -31.27 14.87 -41.99
CA LEU A 764 -32.46 14.04 -41.95
C LEU A 764 -33.66 14.80 -42.56
N PRO A 765 -34.38 14.22 -43.55
CA PRO A 765 -35.42 14.92 -44.29
C PRO A 765 -36.53 15.51 -43.42
N VAL A 766 -37.13 16.61 -43.89
CA VAL A 766 -38.33 17.18 -43.24
C VAL A 766 -39.49 16.19 -43.31
N GLY A 767 -40.05 15.85 -42.15
CA GLY A 767 -41.07 14.82 -41.95
C GLY A 767 -40.53 13.49 -41.41
N THR A 768 -39.23 13.36 -41.16
CA THR A 768 -38.64 12.16 -40.54
C THR A 768 -39.03 12.07 -39.06
N THR A 769 -39.72 11.00 -38.67
CA THR A 769 -40.13 10.76 -37.28
C THR A 769 -39.85 9.32 -36.88
N ILE A 770 -39.38 9.08 -35.66
CA ILE A 770 -39.27 7.75 -35.06
C ILE A 770 -40.39 7.56 -34.05
N ALA A 771 -41.16 6.48 -34.17
CA ALA A 771 -42.19 6.13 -33.20
C ALA A 771 -41.60 5.86 -31.80
N ALA A 772 -42.43 5.92 -30.75
CA ALA A 772 -42.05 5.47 -29.41
C ALA A 772 -41.45 4.05 -29.45
N ARG A 773 -40.27 3.85 -28.86
CA ARG A 773 -39.51 2.58 -28.91
C ARG A 773 -39.29 2.02 -30.33
N GLY A 774 -39.26 2.90 -31.33
CA GLY A 774 -39.08 2.55 -32.73
C GLY A 774 -37.65 2.73 -33.22
N PHE A 775 -37.35 2.10 -34.35
CA PHE A 775 -36.07 2.15 -35.03
C PHE A 775 -36.17 2.93 -36.36
N LEU A 776 -35.05 3.53 -36.81
CA LEU A 776 -34.91 4.18 -38.11
C LEU A 776 -33.56 3.84 -38.73
N VAL A 777 -33.58 3.06 -39.81
CA VAL A 777 -32.38 2.72 -40.59
C VAL A 777 -32.16 3.74 -41.70
N VAL A 778 -30.94 4.26 -41.79
CA VAL A 778 -30.45 5.16 -42.85
C VAL A 778 -29.27 4.48 -43.53
N SER A 779 -29.28 4.42 -44.85
CA SER A 779 -28.23 3.75 -45.64
C SER A 779 -27.31 4.74 -46.37
N GLU A 780 -26.13 4.27 -46.79
CA GLU A 780 -25.14 5.02 -47.58
C GLU A 780 -25.77 5.64 -48.85
N THR A 781 -26.76 4.98 -49.44
CA THR A 781 -27.52 5.51 -50.60
C THR A 781 -28.26 6.82 -50.32
N GLN A 782 -28.42 7.17 -49.04
CA GLN A 782 -28.99 8.40 -48.53
C GLN A 782 -27.90 9.35 -48.00
N PHE A 783 -27.02 8.88 -47.11
CA PHE A 783 -26.04 9.75 -46.44
C PHE A 783 -24.73 9.98 -47.21
N GLY A 784 -24.36 9.08 -48.13
CA GLY A 784 -23.27 9.26 -49.11
C GLY A 784 -23.68 10.07 -50.34
N ALA A 785 -24.95 10.48 -50.45
CA ALA A 785 -25.45 11.23 -51.60
C ALA A 785 -25.29 12.75 -51.43
N GLY A 786 -24.59 13.39 -52.36
CA GLY A 786 -24.49 14.85 -52.43
C GLY A 786 -23.04 15.35 -52.44
N VAL A 787 -22.85 16.63 -52.13
CA VAL A 787 -21.51 17.24 -52.00
C VAL A 787 -20.95 17.14 -50.58
N ASP A 788 -21.83 17.05 -49.59
CA ASP A 788 -21.48 16.97 -48.16
C ASP A 788 -21.62 15.54 -47.59
N GLY A 789 -21.93 14.55 -48.44
CA GLY A 789 -22.16 13.15 -48.03
C GLY A 789 -20.88 12.40 -47.62
N PHE A 790 -21.06 11.29 -46.91
CA PHE A 790 -20.00 10.49 -46.30
C PHE A 790 -20.18 8.97 -46.47
N GLY A 791 -19.15 8.22 -46.13
CA GLY A 791 -19.13 6.75 -45.98
C GLY A 791 -18.33 6.40 -44.73
N LEU A 792 -18.40 5.16 -44.25
CA LEU A 792 -17.80 4.74 -42.99
C LEU A 792 -16.50 3.94 -43.21
N ASP A 793 -15.47 4.16 -42.39
CA ASP A 793 -14.25 3.35 -42.45
C ASP A 793 -14.36 2.06 -41.62
N GLY A 794 -14.81 0.97 -42.26
CA GLY A 794 -14.79 -0.37 -41.66
C GLY A 794 -13.42 -1.06 -41.57
N ASP A 795 -12.35 -0.50 -42.17
CA ASP A 795 -10.99 -1.06 -42.13
C ASP A 795 -10.18 -0.52 -40.93
N LEU A 796 -10.45 0.70 -40.46
CA LEU A 796 -9.81 1.31 -39.29
C LEU A 796 -10.77 1.55 -38.12
N GLY A 797 -12.07 1.73 -38.40
CA GLY A 797 -13.04 2.27 -37.45
C GLY A 797 -13.33 3.75 -37.73
N ASP A 798 -14.42 4.26 -37.17
CA ASP A 798 -14.91 5.61 -37.42
C ASP A 798 -15.64 6.18 -36.18
N SER A 799 -16.03 7.45 -36.24
CA SER A 799 -16.87 8.12 -35.24
C SER A 799 -18.13 8.68 -35.87
N LEU A 800 -19.27 8.54 -35.19
CA LEU A 800 -20.56 9.06 -35.65
C LEU A 800 -21.17 10.01 -34.62
N TYR A 801 -21.69 11.13 -35.12
CA TYR A 801 -22.34 12.17 -34.33
C TYR A 801 -23.79 12.36 -34.83
N LEU A 802 -24.76 12.33 -33.92
CA LEU A 802 -26.15 12.70 -34.18
C LEU A 802 -26.48 14.01 -33.46
N VAL A 803 -26.83 15.05 -34.23
CA VAL A 803 -27.05 16.40 -33.68
C VAL A 803 -28.36 17.03 -34.15
N GLU A 804 -28.98 17.82 -33.27
CA GLU A 804 -30.15 18.63 -33.58
C GLU A 804 -29.74 20.05 -34.01
N SER A 805 -30.40 20.56 -35.05
CA SER A 805 -30.27 21.94 -35.51
C SER A 805 -31.58 22.73 -35.43
N ASP A 806 -31.47 24.05 -35.25
CA ASP A 806 -32.61 24.94 -35.42
C ASP A 806 -33.09 24.92 -36.88
N ARG A 807 -34.37 24.56 -37.08
CA ARG A 807 -34.97 24.29 -38.40
C ARG A 807 -35.06 25.50 -39.33
N VAL A 808 -34.79 26.72 -38.84
CA VAL A 808 -34.85 27.97 -39.62
C VAL A 808 -33.45 28.42 -40.04
N THR A 809 -32.46 28.24 -39.18
CA THR A 809 -31.09 28.75 -39.33
C THR A 809 -30.07 27.67 -39.71
N GLY A 810 -30.34 26.38 -39.46
CA GLY A 810 -29.37 25.29 -39.68
C GLY A 810 -28.15 25.35 -38.75
N VAL A 811 -28.29 26.03 -37.61
CA VAL A 811 -27.29 26.08 -36.55
C VAL A 811 -27.48 24.86 -35.66
N VAL A 812 -26.42 24.09 -35.43
CA VAL A 812 -26.42 22.97 -34.46
C VAL A 812 -26.61 23.55 -33.07
N THR A 813 -27.48 22.94 -32.27
CA THR A 813 -27.83 23.42 -30.93
C THR A 813 -27.62 22.38 -29.85
N ARG A 814 -27.81 21.09 -30.17
CA ARG A 814 -27.73 19.99 -29.21
C ARG A 814 -27.15 18.73 -29.83
N PHE A 815 -26.39 17.97 -29.04
CA PHE A 815 -26.06 16.58 -29.31
C PHE A 815 -27.22 15.69 -28.87
N ALA A 816 -27.59 14.73 -29.71
CA ALA A 816 -28.47 13.64 -29.31
C ALA A 816 -27.63 12.46 -28.81
N ASP A 817 -26.61 12.06 -29.60
CA ASP A 817 -25.72 10.94 -29.29
C ASP A 817 -24.42 10.98 -30.11
N ASP A 818 -23.40 10.25 -29.66
CA ASP A 818 -22.15 10.00 -30.37
C ASP A 818 -21.59 8.60 -30.06
N VAL A 819 -21.04 7.92 -31.07
CA VAL A 819 -20.39 6.61 -30.92
C VAL A 819 -19.07 6.56 -31.69
N ALA A 820 -18.07 5.90 -31.11
CA ALA A 820 -16.83 5.54 -31.77
C ALA A 820 -16.73 4.01 -31.86
N PHE A 821 -16.34 3.48 -33.03
CA PHE A 821 -16.21 2.04 -33.27
C PHE A 821 -14.89 1.72 -33.98
N GLY A 822 -14.38 0.51 -33.76
CA GLY A 822 -13.14 0.04 -34.38
C GLY A 822 -13.37 -0.68 -35.70
N ALA A 823 -12.28 -1.13 -36.32
CA ALA A 823 -12.32 -1.96 -37.53
C ALA A 823 -13.26 -3.17 -37.40
N ALA A 824 -14.05 -3.41 -38.44
CA ALA A 824 -15.03 -4.49 -38.53
C ALA A 824 -14.60 -5.59 -39.52
N ARG A 825 -15.22 -6.75 -39.39
CA ARG A 825 -15.22 -7.79 -40.44
C ARG A 825 -16.29 -7.49 -41.50
N THR A 826 -16.12 -8.06 -42.70
CA THR A 826 -17.11 -7.92 -43.76
C THR A 826 -18.44 -8.55 -43.33
N GLY A 827 -19.51 -7.75 -43.29
CA GLY A 827 -20.83 -8.16 -42.82
C GLY A 827 -21.02 -8.15 -41.30
N GLU A 828 -20.06 -7.63 -40.52
CA GLU A 828 -20.17 -7.47 -39.07
C GLU A 828 -20.61 -6.03 -38.75
N SER A 829 -21.68 -5.89 -37.97
CA SER A 829 -22.13 -4.60 -37.44
C SER A 829 -21.60 -4.38 -36.02
N TRP A 830 -21.54 -3.12 -35.62
CA TRP A 830 -21.36 -2.70 -34.24
C TRP A 830 -22.68 -2.15 -33.70
N GLY A 831 -22.98 -2.33 -32.43
CA GLY A 831 -24.24 -1.88 -31.83
C GLY A 831 -24.25 -1.91 -30.31
N LEU A 832 -25.41 -1.57 -29.75
CA LEU A 832 -25.72 -1.62 -28.32
C LEU A 832 -26.45 -2.93 -27.98
N PRO A 833 -25.85 -3.92 -27.29
CA PRO A 833 -26.47 -5.24 -27.06
C PRO A 833 -27.70 -5.25 -26.14
N SER A 834 -28.18 -4.08 -25.71
CA SER A 834 -29.30 -3.91 -24.78
C SER A 834 -30.12 -2.67 -25.16
N ASP A 835 -30.43 -2.53 -26.45
CA ASP A 835 -31.33 -1.54 -27.05
C ASP A 835 -31.26 -0.14 -26.41
N GLY A 836 -30.17 0.58 -26.71
CA GLY A 836 -29.95 1.96 -26.23
C GLY A 836 -29.25 2.09 -24.89
N HIS A 837 -28.70 0.99 -24.35
CA HIS A 837 -27.89 0.97 -23.14
C HIS A 837 -26.59 0.15 -23.33
N GLY A 838 -25.55 0.48 -22.55
CA GLY A 838 -24.26 -0.22 -22.57
C GLY A 838 -23.21 0.42 -23.49
N ARG A 839 -22.09 -0.30 -23.71
CA ARG A 839 -21.02 0.13 -24.63
C ARG A 839 -21.28 -0.37 -26.06
N PHE A 840 -20.83 0.40 -27.04
CA PHE A 840 -20.89 0.05 -28.46
C PHE A 840 -19.84 -1.03 -28.79
N VAL A 841 -20.29 -2.18 -29.28
CA VAL A 841 -19.47 -3.40 -29.49
C VAL A 841 -19.85 -4.13 -30.79
N PRO A 842 -18.99 -4.99 -31.36
CA PRO A 842 -19.39 -5.85 -32.47
C PRO A 842 -20.55 -6.76 -32.07
N LEU A 843 -21.59 -6.87 -32.90
CA LEU A 843 -22.75 -7.74 -32.66
C LEU A 843 -22.57 -9.13 -33.26
N ALA A 844 -23.23 -10.13 -32.68
CA ALA A 844 -23.20 -11.51 -33.16
C ALA A 844 -23.90 -11.68 -34.53
N SER A 845 -24.93 -10.87 -34.82
CA SER A 845 -25.57 -10.75 -36.13
C SER A 845 -26.14 -9.36 -36.37
N GLN A 846 -26.51 -9.05 -37.62
CA GLN A 846 -27.12 -7.77 -38.00
C GLN A 846 -28.62 -7.75 -37.68
N THR A 847 -29.12 -6.66 -37.09
CA THR A 847 -30.46 -6.60 -36.46
C THR A 847 -31.36 -5.44 -36.90
N PHE A 848 -30.85 -4.54 -37.75
CA PHE A 848 -31.56 -3.45 -38.41
C PHE A 848 -33.10 -3.58 -38.53
N GLY A 849 -33.82 -2.76 -37.77
CA GLY A 849 -35.27 -2.67 -37.70
C GLY A 849 -35.91 -3.45 -36.55
N ALA A 850 -35.11 -4.09 -35.69
CA ALA A 850 -35.52 -4.88 -34.54
C ALA A 850 -34.54 -4.69 -33.36
N SER A 851 -34.83 -5.32 -32.23
CA SER A 851 -33.90 -5.36 -31.09
C SER A 851 -32.56 -6.00 -31.47
N ASN A 852 -31.48 -5.46 -30.91
CA ASN A 852 -30.12 -5.89 -31.19
C ASN A 852 -29.81 -7.29 -30.68
N ASP A 853 -28.90 -7.96 -31.38
CA ASP A 853 -28.33 -9.25 -30.94
C ASP A 853 -27.30 -9.05 -29.82
N ALA A 854 -26.89 -10.14 -29.19
CA ALA A 854 -25.82 -10.13 -28.19
C ALA A 854 -24.48 -9.67 -28.79
N ALA A 855 -23.59 -9.21 -27.92
CA ALA A 855 -22.21 -8.90 -28.30
C ALA A 855 -21.49 -10.14 -28.84
N ARG A 856 -20.65 -9.95 -29.86
CA ARG A 856 -19.86 -11.01 -30.47
C ARG A 856 -18.62 -11.32 -29.63
N VAL A 857 -18.56 -12.53 -29.07
CA VAL A 857 -17.46 -13.01 -28.23
C VAL A 857 -16.50 -13.92 -29.03
N GLY A 858 -15.22 -13.99 -28.63
CA GLY A 858 -14.22 -14.94 -29.15
C GLY A 858 -13.45 -14.47 -30.39
N PRO A 859 -12.70 -15.35 -31.08
CA PRO A 859 -12.53 -16.77 -30.79
C PRO A 859 -11.63 -17.05 -29.59
N LEU A 860 -10.87 -16.04 -29.14
CA LEU A 860 -10.17 -16.02 -27.86
C LEU A 860 -10.85 -15.01 -26.94
N ILE A 861 -10.82 -15.26 -25.63
CA ILE A 861 -11.40 -14.39 -24.59
C ILE A 861 -10.36 -14.08 -23.52
N ILE A 862 -10.59 -13.01 -22.77
CA ILE A 862 -9.88 -12.75 -21.51
C ILE A 862 -10.61 -13.53 -20.41
N SER A 863 -9.96 -14.53 -19.82
CA SER A 863 -10.56 -15.46 -18.86
C SER A 863 -10.31 -15.08 -17.40
N GLU A 864 -9.17 -14.47 -17.11
CA GLU A 864 -8.81 -14.05 -15.75
C GLU A 864 -7.96 -12.78 -15.80
N LEU A 865 -8.16 -11.87 -14.84
CA LEU A 865 -7.41 -10.64 -14.69
C LEU A 865 -7.04 -10.44 -13.22
N ASN A 866 -5.74 -10.38 -12.94
CA ASN A 866 -5.23 -9.98 -11.64
C ASN A 866 -4.67 -8.56 -11.73
N TYR A 867 -5.51 -7.57 -11.40
CA TYR A 867 -5.14 -6.16 -11.50
C TYR A 867 -4.48 -5.64 -10.23
N HIS A 868 -5.00 -6.01 -9.04
CA HIS A 868 -4.42 -5.64 -7.74
C HIS A 868 -4.06 -6.91 -6.92
N PRO A 869 -2.96 -7.61 -7.26
CA PRO A 869 -2.57 -8.88 -6.64
C PRO A 869 -2.17 -8.74 -5.17
N ALA A 870 -2.18 -9.85 -4.41
CA ALA A 870 -1.65 -9.86 -3.05
C ALA A 870 -0.11 -9.72 -3.02
N SER A 871 0.40 -9.30 -1.87
CA SER A 871 1.84 -9.24 -1.61
C SER A 871 2.57 -10.59 -1.87
N PRO A 872 3.79 -10.57 -2.44
CA PRO A 872 4.60 -11.76 -2.68
C PRO A 872 4.73 -12.71 -1.48
N SER A 873 4.30 -13.96 -1.67
CA SER A 873 4.48 -15.02 -0.67
C SER A 873 5.96 -15.21 -0.29
N SER A 874 6.21 -15.56 0.97
CA SER A 874 7.56 -15.79 1.50
C SER A 874 8.36 -16.85 0.71
N VAL A 875 7.68 -17.79 0.05
CA VAL A 875 8.30 -18.79 -0.83
C VAL A 875 8.75 -18.15 -2.15
N SER A 876 7.92 -17.30 -2.76
CA SER A 876 8.31 -16.55 -3.97
C SER A 876 9.44 -15.55 -3.70
N LEU A 877 9.40 -14.82 -2.57
CA LEU A 877 10.48 -13.91 -2.15
C LEU A 877 11.79 -14.63 -1.84
N ALA A 878 11.76 -15.90 -1.44
CA ALA A 878 12.97 -16.71 -1.28
C ALA A 878 13.62 -17.09 -2.64
N ILE A 879 12.85 -17.06 -3.74
CA ILE A 879 13.32 -17.36 -5.10
C ILE A 879 13.80 -16.07 -5.79
N ASP A 880 12.99 -15.01 -5.76
CA ASP A 880 13.40 -13.65 -6.18
C ASP A 880 13.04 -12.62 -5.09
N PRO A 881 14.00 -12.22 -4.24
CA PRO A 881 13.78 -11.16 -3.24
C PRO A 881 13.67 -9.75 -3.83
N GLY A 882 13.58 -9.61 -5.16
CA GLY A 882 13.24 -8.37 -5.86
C GLY A 882 11.91 -8.45 -6.61
N LEU A 883 11.05 -9.43 -6.30
CA LEU A 883 9.67 -9.53 -6.79
C LEU A 883 8.80 -8.50 -6.05
N SER A 884 8.03 -7.72 -6.80
CA SER A 884 7.03 -6.77 -6.28
C SER A 884 5.61 -7.34 -6.34
N GLN A 885 4.63 -6.59 -5.83
CA GLN A 885 3.20 -6.85 -6.01
C GLN A 885 2.83 -6.73 -7.50
N ASP A 886 3.25 -5.63 -8.15
CA ASP A 886 3.08 -5.36 -9.59
C ASP A 886 3.62 -6.51 -10.48
N ASP A 887 4.74 -7.14 -10.10
CA ASP A 887 5.29 -8.30 -10.80
C ASP A 887 4.38 -9.55 -10.79
N LEU A 888 3.33 -9.56 -9.98
CA LEU A 888 2.35 -10.65 -9.86
C LEU A 888 1.06 -10.39 -10.66
N GLU A 889 0.89 -9.22 -11.28
CA GLU A 889 -0.20 -8.94 -12.21
C GLU A 889 -0.18 -9.89 -13.43
N TYR A 890 -1.35 -10.17 -13.99
CA TYR A 890 -1.45 -10.85 -15.28
C TYR A 890 -2.80 -10.64 -15.98
N VAL A 891 -2.76 -10.80 -17.31
CA VAL A 891 -3.95 -11.07 -18.13
C VAL A 891 -3.90 -12.53 -18.59
N GLU A 892 -4.93 -13.32 -18.29
CA GLU A 892 -5.10 -14.65 -18.88
C GLU A 892 -5.98 -14.58 -20.13
N ILE A 893 -5.55 -15.26 -21.19
CA ILE A 893 -6.31 -15.42 -22.43
C ILE A 893 -6.60 -16.90 -22.66
N PHE A 894 -7.88 -17.23 -22.85
CA PHE A 894 -8.35 -18.58 -23.14
C PHE A 894 -8.71 -18.78 -24.62
N ASN A 895 -8.40 -19.98 -25.14
CA ASN A 895 -8.89 -20.48 -26.42
C ASN A 895 -10.03 -21.52 -26.25
N PRO A 896 -11.30 -21.10 -26.21
CA PRO A 896 -12.46 -22.01 -26.20
C PRO A 896 -12.65 -22.79 -27.51
N THR A 897 -11.88 -22.52 -28.57
CA THR A 897 -12.09 -23.19 -29.86
C THR A 897 -11.46 -24.59 -29.92
N ALA A 898 -12.02 -25.44 -30.79
CA ALA A 898 -11.48 -26.77 -31.09
C ALA A 898 -10.19 -26.76 -31.95
N ASN A 899 -9.59 -25.60 -32.22
CA ASN A 899 -8.41 -25.47 -33.09
C ASN A 899 -7.29 -24.69 -32.39
N VAL A 900 -6.05 -24.90 -32.82
CA VAL A 900 -4.92 -24.03 -32.47
C VAL A 900 -5.14 -22.66 -33.14
N VAL A 901 -4.98 -21.57 -32.39
CA VAL A 901 -5.04 -20.19 -32.90
C VAL A 901 -3.63 -19.63 -33.01
N ASP A 902 -3.30 -19.05 -34.16
CA ASP A 902 -2.04 -18.32 -34.41
C ASP A 902 -2.18 -16.87 -33.91
N LEU A 903 -1.31 -16.49 -32.98
CA LEU A 903 -1.26 -15.18 -32.33
C LEU A 903 -0.35 -14.18 -33.08
N SER A 904 0.20 -14.55 -34.24
CA SER A 904 1.06 -13.67 -35.04
C SER A 904 0.39 -12.33 -35.36
N GLY A 905 0.90 -11.24 -34.78
CA GLY A 905 0.36 -9.89 -34.99
C GLY A 905 -0.92 -9.58 -34.22
N TRP A 906 -1.34 -10.45 -33.30
CA TRP A 906 -2.35 -10.09 -32.29
C TRP A 906 -1.79 -9.06 -31.30
N GLN A 907 -2.67 -8.35 -30.62
CA GLN A 907 -2.31 -7.23 -29.75
C GLN A 907 -3.24 -7.15 -28.52
N ILE A 908 -2.70 -6.72 -27.38
CA ILE A 908 -3.46 -6.18 -26.25
C ILE A 908 -3.31 -4.66 -26.25
N ARG A 909 -4.39 -3.91 -26.00
CA ARG A 909 -4.41 -2.44 -25.89
C ARG A 909 -5.30 -1.95 -24.74
N GLY A 910 -4.95 -0.82 -24.15
CA GLY A 910 -5.73 -0.13 -23.13
C GLY A 910 -4.83 0.40 -22.01
N THR A 911 -5.08 0.04 -20.75
CA THR A 911 -4.17 0.35 -19.63
C THR A 911 -2.82 -0.35 -19.81
N ILE A 912 -2.80 -1.51 -20.48
CA ILE A 912 -1.58 -2.20 -20.92
C ILE A 912 -1.53 -2.39 -22.43
N ASP A 913 -0.31 -2.33 -22.98
CA ASP A 913 0.00 -2.57 -24.39
C ASP A 913 0.94 -3.77 -24.54
N TYR A 914 0.55 -4.76 -25.35
CA TYR A 914 1.38 -5.92 -25.69
C TYR A 914 1.20 -6.34 -27.15
N ASP A 915 2.31 -6.69 -27.82
CA ASP A 915 2.31 -7.20 -29.20
C ASP A 915 2.78 -8.67 -29.20
N PHE A 916 1.93 -9.58 -29.70
CA PHE A 916 2.26 -11.00 -29.75
C PHE A 916 3.30 -11.30 -30.83
N ARG A 917 4.36 -12.03 -30.45
CA ARG A 917 5.44 -12.44 -31.36
C ARG A 917 4.92 -13.27 -32.53
N ALA A 918 5.54 -13.09 -33.70
CA ALA A 918 5.28 -13.94 -34.86
C ALA A 918 5.57 -15.43 -34.54
N GLY A 919 4.62 -16.30 -34.85
CA GLY A 919 4.66 -17.74 -34.57
C GLY A 919 4.25 -18.15 -33.16
N ALA A 920 3.78 -17.23 -32.30
CA ALA A 920 3.09 -17.61 -31.07
C ALA A 920 1.75 -18.28 -31.39
N THR A 921 1.35 -19.28 -30.60
CA THR A 921 0.11 -20.03 -30.81
C THR A 921 -0.50 -20.43 -29.48
N ILE A 922 -1.83 -20.40 -29.37
CA ILE A 922 -2.56 -20.96 -28.24
C ILE A 922 -3.28 -22.25 -28.68
N SER A 923 -3.08 -23.34 -27.93
CA SER A 923 -3.69 -24.63 -28.24
C SER A 923 -5.20 -24.63 -27.97
N ALA A 924 -5.93 -25.54 -28.62
CA ALA A 924 -7.37 -25.72 -28.39
C ALA A 924 -7.63 -26.08 -26.92
N GLY A 925 -8.58 -25.39 -26.27
CA GLY A 925 -8.91 -25.62 -24.85
C GLY A 925 -7.75 -25.32 -23.90
N SER A 926 -6.84 -24.40 -24.26
CA SER A 926 -5.68 -24.00 -23.44
C SER A 926 -5.69 -22.51 -23.16
N VAL A 927 -4.99 -22.10 -22.10
CA VAL A 927 -4.81 -20.71 -21.67
C VAL A 927 -3.36 -20.25 -21.86
N VAL A 928 -3.15 -18.93 -21.93
CA VAL A 928 -1.83 -18.28 -21.87
C VAL A 928 -1.90 -17.10 -20.91
N LEU A 929 -0.86 -16.91 -20.11
CA LEU A 929 -0.72 -15.77 -19.19
C LEU A 929 0.20 -14.73 -19.81
N VAL A 930 -0.19 -13.45 -19.76
CA VAL A 930 0.60 -12.31 -20.23
C VAL A 930 1.01 -11.45 -19.05
N LEU A 931 2.32 -11.34 -18.83
CA LEU A 931 2.94 -10.80 -17.61
C LEU A 931 3.60 -9.41 -17.84
N PRO A 932 3.76 -8.58 -16.78
CA PRO A 932 4.43 -7.27 -16.90
C PRO A 932 5.91 -7.39 -17.27
N PHE A 933 6.59 -8.46 -16.86
CA PHE A 933 7.97 -8.76 -17.27
C PHE A 933 8.01 -9.85 -18.34
N ASN A 934 9.02 -9.82 -19.21
CA ASN A 934 9.20 -10.85 -20.24
C ASN A 934 9.78 -12.15 -19.63
N PRO A 935 9.08 -13.30 -19.65
CA PRO A 935 9.54 -14.53 -19.01
C PRO A 935 10.62 -15.28 -19.83
N ASP A 936 10.75 -15.01 -21.13
CA ASP A 936 11.79 -15.59 -22.00
C ASP A 936 13.15 -14.89 -21.83
N ASN A 937 13.19 -13.71 -21.19
CA ASN A 937 14.44 -13.04 -20.89
C ASN A 937 15.15 -13.75 -19.74
N LEU A 938 16.35 -14.29 -20.01
CA LEU A 938 17.15 -15.03 -19.03
C LEU A 938 17.50 -14.22 -17.76
N SER A 939 17.48 -12.88 -17.78
CA SER A 939 17.64 -12.08 -16.55
C SER A 939 16.48 -12.26 -15.57
N ASN A 940 15.30 -12.62 -16.09
CA ASN A 940 14.06 -12.75 -15.33
C ASN A 940 13.82 -14.19 -14.88
N ALA A 941 14.74 -15.13 -15.12
CA ALA A 941 14.54 -16.55 -14.82
C ALA A 941 14.18 -16.83 -13.34
N ALA A 942 14.77 -16.07 -12.39
CA ALA A 942 14.39 -16.13 -10.99
C ALA A 942 12.97 -15.59 -10.75
N ARG A 943 12.63 -14.43 -11.34
CA ARG A 943 11.31 -13.82 -11.28
C ARG A 943 10.20 -14.72 -11.87
N THR A 944 10.43 -15.32 -13.03
CA THR A 944 9.54 -16.31 -13.65
C THR A 944 9.34 -17.53 -12.75
N ALA A 945 10.39 -18.01 -12.08
CA ALA A 945 10.29 -19.12 -11.13
C ALA A 945 9.55 -18.71 -9.85
N ALA A 946 9.73 -17.48 -9.37
CA ALA A 946 9.05 -16.93 -8.21
C ALA A 946 7.54 -16.74 -8.48
N PHE A 947 7.16 -16.16 -9.62
CA PHE A 947 5.77 -16.05 -10.09
C PHE A 947 5.10 -17.43 -10.19
N ARG A 948 5.75 -18.41 -10.84
CA ARG A 948 5.24 -19.79 -10.90
C ARG A 948 5.12 -20.42 -9.52
N SER A 949 6.01 -20.12 -8.59
CA SER A 949 5.93 -20.62 -7.22
C SER A 949 4.83 -19.95 -6.41
N HIS A 950 4.53 -18.67 -6.68
CA HIS A 950 3.49 -17.90 -6.02
C HIS A 950 2.11 -18.50 -6.33
N TYR A 951 1.78 -18.62 -7.62
CA TYR A 951 0.50 -19.17 -8.09
C TYR A 951 0.50 -20.70 -8.33
N HIS A 952 1.53 -21.40 -7.83
CA HIS A 952 1.66 -22.86 -7.92
C HIS A 952 1.52 -23.46 -9.34
N LEU A 953 2.00 -22.74 -10.35
CA LEU A 953 1.83 -23.05 -11.78
C LEU A 953 2.61 -24.29 -12.23
N ASP A 954 1.94 -25.18 -12.98
CA ASP A 954 2.63 -26.24 -13.72
C ASP A 954 3.56 -25.65 -14.79
N THR A 955 4.73 -26.25 -14.95
CA THR A 955 5.70 -25.98 -16.02
C THR A 955 5.15 -25.91 -17.44
N ASN A 956 3.99 -26.54 -17.71
CA ASN A 956 3.34 -26.58 -19.02
C ASN A 956 2.43 -25.36 -19.30
N VAL A 957 2.09 -24.55 -18.28
CA VAL A 957 1.37 -23.28 -18.50
C VAL A 957 2.25 -22.32 -19.29
N GLU A 958 1.78 -21.83 -20.44
CA GLU A 958 2.55 -20.91 -21.28
C GLU A 958 2.52 -19.49 -20.70
N LEU A 959 3.72 -18.92 -20.53
CA LEU A 959 3.89 -17.54 -20.06
C LEU A 959 4.45 -16.70 -21.21
N MET A 960 3.81 -15.57 -21.45
CA MET A 960 4.25 -14.49 -22.33
C MET A 960 4.35 -13.21 -21.50
N GLY A 961 4.95 -12.13 -22.02
CA GLY A 961 5.00 -10.89 -21.25
C GLY A 961 6.08 -9.90 -21.62
N GLY A 962 6.21 -8.87 -20.79
CA GLY A 962 6.89 -7.63 -21.10
C GLY A 962 5.93 -6.57 -21.66
N TYR A 963 4.65 -6.59 -21.24
CA TYR A 963 3.71 -5.54 -21.61
C TYR A 963 4.19 -4.16 -21.12
N GLN A 964 3.74 -3.10 -21.78
CA GLN A 964 3.96 -1.72 -21.34
C GLN A 964 2.70 -1.20 -20.66
N GLY A 965 2.84 -0.26 -19.72
CA GLY A 965 1.77 0.11 -18.79
C GLY A 965 1.74 -0.80 -17.57
N GLN A 966 0.67 -0.67 -16.79
CA GLN A 966 0.32 -1.46 -15.61
C GLN A 966 -1.19 -1.69 -15.64
N LEU A 967 -1.72 -2.68 -14.93
CA LEU A 967 -3.15 -2.68 -14.63
C LEU A 967 -3.47 -1.53 -13.64
N ASP A 968 -4.72 -1.07 -13.60
CA ASP A 968 -5.13 0.08 -12.79
C ASP A 968 -5.89 -0.47 -11.59
N ASP A 969 -5.42 -0.19 -10.38
CA ASP A 969 -5.99 -0.75 -9.15
C ASP A 969 -7.45 -0.31 -8.91
N SER A 970 -7.93 0.75 -9.59
CA SER A 970 -9.31 1.24 -9.45
C SER A 970 -10.19 0.94 -10.66
N ASN A 971 -9.76 1.30 -11.88
CA ASN A 971 -10.54 1.03 -13.10
C ASN A 971 -9.66 0.98 -14.35
N GLY A 972 -9.73 -0.11 -15.10
CA GLY A 972 -8.87 -0.31 -16.26
C GLY A 972 -9.61 -0.86 -17.48
N ARG A 973 -8.93 -0.79 -18.62
CA ARG A 973 -9.42 -1.27 -19.91
C ARG A 973 -8.39 -2.21 -20.53
N VAL A 974 -8.80 -3.42 -20.88
CA VAL A 974 -7.96 -4.42 -21.55
C VAL A 974 -8.68 -4.92 -22.79
N THR A 975 -8.11 -4.71 -23.98
CA THR A 975 -8.71 -5.06 -25.27
C THR A 975 -7.83 -6.07 -26.01
N LEU A 976 -8.36 -7.24 -26.35
CA LEU A 976 -7.69 -8.22 -27.20
C LEU A 976 -8.06 -7.99 -28.67
N GLN A 977 -7.07 -7.87 -29.55
CA GLN A 977 -7.26 -7.60 -30.98
C GLN A 977 -6.50 -8.59 -31.88
N SER A 978 -7.10 -8.94 -33.02
CA SER A 978 -6.50 -9.82 -34.04
C SER A 978 -6.35 -9.10 -35.38
N PRO A 979 -5.27 -9.34 -36.14
CA PRO A 979 -5.04 -8.72 -37.44
C PRO A 979 -5.92 -9.33 -38.55
N SER A 980 -6.33 -8.50 -39.51
CA SER A 980 -6.99 -8.95 -40.73
C SER A 980 -6.04 -9.72 -41.67
N THR A 981 -6.56 -10.73 -42.36
CA THR A 981 -5.78 -11.58 -43.28
C THR A 981 -5.58 -10.94 -44.67
N THR A 982 -4.66 -9.98 -44.80
CA THR A 982 -4.32 -9.34 -46.09
C THR A 982 -2.95 -9.72 -46.66
N ASN A 983 -2.93 -10.14 -47.93
CA ASN A 983 -1.71 -10.33 -48.70
C ASN A 983 -1.31 -9.04 -49.44
N GLY A 984 -0.38 -8.25 -48.88
CA GLY A 984 0.24 -7.10 -49.56
C GLY A 984 0.31 -5.85 -48.69
N ASN A 985 0.97 -4.79 -49.19
CA ASN A 985 1.31 -3.54 -48.48
C ASN A 985 0.10 -2.61 -48.15
N ALA A 986 -1.06 -3.16 -47.79
CA ALA A 986 -2.13 -2.39 -47.15
C ALA A 986 -1.84 -2.26 -45.64
N ALA A 987 -2.46 -1.29 -44.97
CA ALA A 987 -2.53 -1.29 -43.52
C ALA A 987 -3.33 -2.52 -43.04
N VAL A 988 -2.95 -3.08 -41.89
CA VAL A 988 -3.60 -4.27 -41.31
C VAL A 988 -4.69 -3.79 -40.34
N SER A 989 -5.95 -4.13 -40.62
CA SER A 989 -7.08 -3.84 -39.72
C SER A 989 -6.98 -4.68 -38.44
N MET A 990 -7.27 -4.09 -37.29
CA MET A 990 -7.21 -4.76 -35.98
C MET A 990 -8.61 -4.98 -35.39
N TRP A 991 -9.14 -6.19 -35.55
CA TRP A 991 -10.49 -6.55 -35.10
C TRP A 991 -10.52 -6.83 -33.59
N ARG A 992 -11.42 -6.19 -32.83
CA ARG A 992 -11.66 -6.48 -31.40
C ARG A 992 -12.20 -7.90 -31.22
N GLN A 993 -11.49 -8.74 -30.46
CA GLN A 993 -11.86 -10.14 -30.19
C GLN A 993 -12.59 -10.29 -28.85
N ASP A 994 -12.06 -9.68 -27.79
CA ASP A 994 -12.71 -9.52 -26.50
C ASP A 994 -12.22 -8.22 -25.84
N GLU A 995 -12.93 -7.73 -24.82
CA GLU A 995 -12.59 -6.51 -24.10
C GLU A 995 -13.20 -6.53 -22.70
N VAL A 996 -12.44 -6.03 -21.73
CA VAL A 996 -12.86 -5.82 -20.34
C VAL A 996 -12.64 -4.34 -20.01
N VAL A 997 -13.65 -3.70 -19.43
CA VAL A 997 -13.52 -2.39 -18.78
C VAL A 997 -14.01 -2.55 -17.35
N TYR A 998 -13.10 -2.88 -16.46
CA TYR A 998 -13.37 -3.26 -15.07
C TYR A 998 -13.30 -2.06 -14.13
N ASP A 999 -13.81 -2.25 -12.92
CA ASP A 999 -13.87 -1.25 -11.86
C ASP A 999 -13.77 -1.94 -10.49
N ASP A 1000 -13.26 -1.24 -9.48
CA ASP A 1000 -13.18 -1.66 -8.07
C ASP A 1000 -14.55 -1.65 -7.36
N SER A 1001 -15.58 -1.04 -7.97
CA SER A 1001 -16.86 -0.74 -7.32
C SER A 1001 -18.07 -1.39 -8.00
N PRO A 1002 -19.22 -1.53 -7.30
CA PRO A 1002 -20.42 -2.14 -7.87
C PRO A 1002 -20.89 -1.41 -9.14
N PRO A 1003 -21.29 -2.13 -10.21
CA PRO A 1003 -21.69 -3.54 -10.21
C PRO A 1003 -20.55 -4.53 -10.48
N TRP A 1004 -19.28 -4.12 -10.41
CA TRP A 1004 -18.14 -5.04 -10.53
C TRP A 1004 -17.82 -5.77 -9.21
N PRO A 1005 -17.17 -6.95 -9.28
CA PRO A 1005 -16.79 -7.72 -8.08
C PRO A 1005 -15.67 -7.04 -7.26
N VAL A 1006 -16.07 -6.23 -6.27
CA VAL A 1006 -15.17 -5.39 -5.44
C VAL A 1006 -14.06 -6.17 -4.72
N ASN A 1007 -14.28 -7.45 -4.40
CA ASN A 1007 -13.29 -8.24 -3.66
C ASN A 1007 -12.00 -8.52 -4.47
N ALA A 1008 -12.01 -8.31 -5.80
CA ALA A 1008 -10.82 -8.43 -6.64
C ALA A 1008 -9.83 -7.25 -6.49
N ASP A 1009 -10.21 -6.20 -5.75
CA ASP A 1009 -9.35 -5.10 -5.35
C ASP A 1009 -8.60 -5.43 -4.05
N GLY A 1010 -7.28 -5.30 -4.05
CA GLY A 1010 -6.37 -5.28 -2.87
C GLY A 1010 -6.27 -6.54 -2.00
N SER A 1011 -7.23 -7.46 -2.08
CA SER A 1011 -7.30 -8.65 -1.21
C SER A 1011 -6.57 -9.87 -1.79
N GLY A 1012 -6.09 -9.77 -3.03
CA GLY A 1012 -5.42 -10.84 -3.77
C GLY A 1012 -6.32 -11.81 -4.51
N ALA A 1013 -7.63 -11.53 -4.59
CA ALA A 1013 -8.54 -12.21 -5.51
C ALA A 1013 -8.40 -11.64 -6.94
N THR A 1014 -8.85 -12.40 -7.95
CA THR A 1014 -8.86 -11.99 -9.36
C THR A 1014 -10.26 -11.82 -9.91
N LEU A 1015 -10.38 -11.02 -10.98
CA LEU A 1015 -11.58 -11.07 -11.83
C LEU A 1015 -11.50 -12.30 -12.73
N THR A 1016 -12.32 -13.30 -12.41
CA THR A 1016 -12.44 -14.55 -13.17
C THR A 1016 -13.73 -14.54 -13.99
N ARG A 1017 -13.63 -14.85 -15.28
CA ARG A 1017 -14.73 -14.90 -16.24
C ARG A 1017 -15.62 -16.11 -15.95
N VAL A 1018 -16.86 -15.88 -15.53
CA VAL A 1018 -17.84 -16.93 -15.19
C VAL A 1018 -18.33 -17.63 -16.45
N LYS A 1019 -18.55 -16.88 -17.53
CA LYS A 1019 -19.16 -17.38 -18.77
C LYS A 1019 -18.29 -17.12 -20.00
N VAL A 1020 -17.84 -18.18 -20.65
CA VAL A 1020 -16.88 -18.13 -21.78
C VAL A 1020 -17.45 -17.51 -23.07
N ASP A 1021 -18.77 -17.56 -23.27
CA ASP A 1021 -19.51 -16.88 -24.33
C ASP A 1021 -20.20 -15.59 -23.87
N GLY A 1022 -20.00 -15.18 -22.60
CA GLY A 1022 -20.47 -13.90 -22.07
C GLY A 1022 -19.59 -12.73 -22.52
N ASN A 1023 -20.14 -11.52 -22.60
CA ASN A 1023 -19.41 -10.31 -22.98
C ASN A 1023 -18.52 -9.80 -21.82
N GLY A 1024 -17.22 -9.60 -22.10
CA GLY A 1024 -16.24 -9.15 -21.11
C GLY A 1024 -16.47 -7.74 -20.56
N ASN A 1025 -17.24 -6.89 -21.27
CA ASN A 1025 -17.62 -5.56 -20.79
C ASN A 1025 -18.82 -5.55 -19.81
N VAL A 1026 -19.37 -6.71 -19.42
CA VAL A 1026 -20.55 -6.78 -18.54
C VAL A 1026 -20.15 -7.47 -17.23
N SER A 1027 -20.28 -6.76 -16.11
CA SER A 1027 -19.76 -7.20 -14.81
C SER A 1027 -20.34 -8.53 -14.32
N VAL A 1028 -21.60 -8.86 -14.65
CA VAL A 1028 -22.23 -10.15 -14.27
C VAL A 1028 -21.55 -11.37 -14.88
N ASN A 1029 -20.71 -11.21 -15.91
CA ASN A 1029 -19.90 -12.29 -16.46
C ASN A 1029 -18.56 -12.47 -15.70
N TRP A 1030 -18.34 -11.73 -14.61
CA TRP A 1030 -17.14 -11.78 -13.79
C TRP A 1030 -17.47 -12.05 -12.32
N ARG A 1031 -16.56 -12.73 -11.63
CA ARG A 1031 -16.56 -12.88 -10.18
C ARG A 1031 -15.18 -12.53 -9.63
N ALA A 1032 -15.13 -12.12 -8.37
CA ALA A 1032 -13.87 -12.10 -7.61
C ALA A 1032 -13.64 -13.50 -7.06
N ASP A 1033 -12.49 -14.11 -7.35
CA ASP A 1033 -12.15 -15.48 -6.94
C ASP A 1033 -10.69 -15.59 -6.48
N VAL A 1034 -10.32 -16.68 -5.80
CA VAL A 1034 -8.91 -16.98 -5.53
C VAL A 1034 -8.18 -17.14 -6.87
N PRO A 1035 -6.96 -16.58 -7.06
CA PRO A 1035 -6.22 -16.67 -8.31
C PRO A 1035 -6.10 -18.11 -8.83
N THR A 1036 -6.60 -18.37 -10.04
CA THR A 1036 -6.54 -19.69 -10.71
C THR A 1036 -5.68 -19.71 -11.98
N PRO A 1037 -4.61 -18.90 -12.13
CA PRO A 1037 -3.96 -18.74 -13.41
C PRO A 1037 -3.42 -20.07 -13.96
N GLY A 1038 -3.63 -20.32 -15.25
CA GLY A 1038 -3.32 -21.60 -15.87
C GLY A 1038 -4.41 -22.68 -15.69
N GLN A 1039 -5.53 -22.39 -15.03
CA GLN A 1039 -6.63 -23.31 -14.77
C GLN A 1039 -7.98 -22.65 -15.07
N LEU A 1040 -8.94 -23.43 -15.57
CA LEU A 1040 -10.31 -22.96 -15.76
C LEU A 1040 -11.27 -23.69 -14.82
N THR A 1041 -11.98 -22.91 -14.01
CA THR A 1041 -13.05 -23.35 -13.12
C THR A 1041 -14.40 -22.88 -13.68
N GLU A 1042 -14.91 -23.67 -14.62
CA GLU A 1042 -16.25 -23.51 -15.21
C GLU A 1042 -17.31 -23.99 -14.20
N VAL A 1043 -18.31 -23.16 -13.92
CA VAL A 1043 -19.52 -23.54 -13.19
C VAL A 1043 -20.67 -23.48 -14.19
N ASP A 1044 -21.20 -24.64 -14.56
CA ASP A 1044 -22.37 -24.75 -15.44
C ASP A 1044 -23.66 -24.62 -14.61
N GLY A 1045 -24.53 -23.68 -14.98
CA GLY A 1045 -25.81 -23.44 -14.31
C GLY A 1045 -26.92 -24.43 -14.69
N ASP A 1046 -26.71 -25.26 -15.72
CA ASP A 1046 -27.62 -26.32 -16.16
C ASP A 1046 -27.51 -27.56 -15.25
N LEU A 1047 -27.99 -27.42 -14.01
CA LEU A 1047 -27.93 -28.47 -13.00
C LEU A 1047 -28.77 -29.70 -13.39
N ASN A 1048 -29.82 -29.52 -14.17
CA ASN A 1048 -30.71 -30.59 -14.61
C ASN A 1048 -30.21 -31.32 -15.88
N SER A 1049 -29.25 -30.72 -16.61
CA SER A 1049 -28.62 -31.21 -17.83
C SER A 1049 -29.57 -31.36 -19.05
N ASP A 1050 -30.53 -30.44 -19.22
CA ASP A 1050 -31.41 -30.39 -20.39
C ASP A 1050 -30.99 -29.36 -21.47
N GLY A 1051 -29.94 -28.58 -21.19
CA GLY A 1051 -29.36 -27.57 -22.06
C GLY A 1051 -29.99 -26.18 -21.90
N GLN A 1052 -30.77 -25.92 -20.85
CA GLN A 1052 -31.38 -24.62 -20.57
C GLN A 1052 -31.33 -24.27 -19.08
N VAL A 1053 -30.64 -23.17 -18.76
CA VAL A 1053 -30.63 -22.60 -17.39
C VAL A 1053 -31.95 -21.89 -17.14
N THR A 1054 -32.84 -22.48 -16.35
CA THR A 1054 -34.21 -22.00 -16.09
C THR A 1054 -34.63 -22.24 -14.64
N VAL A 1055 -35.82 -21.74 -14.24
CA VAL A 1055 -36.38 -22.02 -12.90
C VAL A 1055 -36.41 -23.52 -12.54
N ALA A 1056 -36.43 -24.42 -13.52
CA ALA A 1056 -36.33 -25.86 -13.30
C ALA A 1056 -35.00 -26.31 -12.68
N ASP A 1057 -33.90 -25.58 -12.87
CA ASP A 1057 -32.61 -25.86 -12.22
C ASP A 1057 -32.58 -25.40 -10.76
N ILE A 1058 -33.31 -24.33 -10.44
CA ILE A 1058 -33.52 -23.89 -9.05
C ILE A 1058 -34.42 -24.89 -8.33
N ASP A 1059 -35.49 -25.36 -8.97
CA ASP A 1059 -36.35 -26.42 -8.41
C ASP A 1059 -35.58 -27.77 -8.28
N PHE A 1060 -34.68 -28.08 -9.22
CA PHE A 1060 -33.77 -29.23 -9.14
C PHE A 1060 -32.77 -29.08 -8.00
N PHE A 1061 -32.18 -27.90 -7.84
CA PHE A 1061 -31.33 -27.55 -6.71
C PHE A 1061 -32.08 -27.72 -5.38
N CYS A 1062 -33.26 -27.12 -5.21
CA CYS A 1062 -34.05 -27.26 -3.99
C CYS A 1062 -34.40 -28.74 -3.70
N GLY A 1063 -34.68 -29.52 -4.74
CA GLY A 1063 -34.84 -30.97 -4.65
C GLY A 1063 -33.58 -31.69 -4.15
N ALA A 1064 -32.39 -31.29 -4.60
CA ALA A 1064 -31.10 -31.87 -4.20
C ALA A 1064 -30.65 -31.41 -2.80
N TYR A 1065 -30.84 -30.13 -2.47
CA TYR A 1065 -30.64 -29.49 -1.17
C TYR A 1065 -31.39 -30.21 -0.05
N ARG A 1066 -32.71 -30.44 -0.22
CA ARG A 1066 -33.54 -31.20 0.74
C ARG A 1066 -33.05 -32.62 1.00
N ASN A 1067 -32.25 -33.19 0.10
CA ASN A 1067 -31.66 -34.52 0.22
C ASN A 1067 -30.17 -34.51 0.65
N GLY A 1068 -29.55 -33.34 0.85
CA GLY A 1068 -28.13 -33.19 1.20
C GLY A 1068 -27.19 -33.75 0.11
N ASN A 1069 -27.56 -33.61 -1.16
CA ASN A 1069 -26.82 -34.18 -2.28
C ASN A 1069 -25.65 -33.27 -2.69
N LEU A 1070 -24.41 -33.66 -2.32
CA LEU A 1070 -23.15 -32.95 -2.63
C LEU A 1070 -22.86 -32.74 -4.13
N SER A 1071 -23.73 -33.15 -5.07
CA SER A 1071 -23.61 -32.73 -6.47
C SER A 1071 -24.15 -31.32 -6.75
N VAL A 1072 -24.71 -30.64 -5.73
CA VAL A 1072 -25.09 -29.22 -5.76
C VAL A 1072 -24.41 -28.42 -4.65
N ASP A 1073 -23.22 -28.88 -4.22
CA ASP A 1073 -22.23 -28.09 -3.48
C ASP A 1073 -21.54 -27.22 -4.54
N LEU A 1074 -22.04 -26.01 -4.72
CA LEU A 1074 -21.68 -25.08 -5.79
C LEU A 1074 -20.65 -24.05 -5.34
N ASP A 1075 -20.65 -23.70 -4.04
CA ASP A 1075 -19.64 -22.81 -3.46
C ASP A 1075 -18.35 -23.56 -3.06
N GLY A 1076 -18.36 -24.90 -3.08
CA GLY A 1076 -17.21 -25.75 -2.80
C GLY A 1076 -16.87 -25.88 -1.31
N SER A 1077 -17.75 -25.45 -0.41
CA SER A 1077 -17.57 -25.48 1.05
C SER A 1077 -17.51 -26.90 1.64
N GLY A 1078 -17.97 -27.92 0.90
CA GLY A 1078 -18.10 -29.30 1.40
C GLY A 1078 -19.43 -29.56 2.11
N THR A 1079 -20.36 -28.60 2.05
CA THR A 1079 -21.68 -28.61 2.68
C THR A 1079 -22.69 -28.02 1.71
N VAL A 1080 -23.84 -28.68 1.54
CA VAL A 1080 -24.95 -28.10 0.76
C VAL A 1080 -25.85 -27.33 1.71
N ASP A 1081 -25.83 -25.99 1.62
CA ASP A 1081 -26.71 -25.11 2.39
C ASP A 1081 -27.31 -23.95 1.55
N LEU A 1082 -27.80 -22.89 2.20
CA LEU A 1082 -28.43 -21.76 1.50
C LEU A 1082 -27.41 -20.83 0.82
N ALA A 1083 -26.13 -20.93 1.18
CA ALA A 1083 -25.04 -20.30 0.44
C ALA A 1083 -24.97 -20.84 -0.99
N ASP A 1084 -25.14 -22.14 -1.22
CA ASP A 1084 -25.19 -22.73 -2.57
C ASP A 1084 -26.43 -22.30 -3.37
N LEU A 1085 -27.58 -22.09 -2.70
CA LEU A 1085 -28.77 -21.53 -3.35
C LEU A 1085 -28.50 -20.09 -3.80
N GLN A 1086 -27.96 -19.28 -2.89
CA GLN A 1086 -27.55 -17.91 -3.20
C GLN A 1086 -26.48 -17.89 -4.30
N PHE A 1087 -25.56 -18.86 -4.32
CA PHE A 1087 -24.55 -19.05 -5.35
C PHE A 1087 -25.20 -19.34 -6.71
N LEU A 1088 -26.11 -20.33 -6.79
CA LEU A 1088 -26.85 -20.65 -8.01
C LEU A 1088 -27.61 -19.43 -8.56
N LEU A 1089 -28.33 -18.72 -7.69
CA LEU A 1089 -29.11 -17.55 -8.08
C LEU A 1089 -28.21 -16.41 -8.57
N THR A 1090 -27.15 -16.11 -7.84
CA THR A 1090 -26.23 -15.00 -8.16
C THR A 1090 -25.45 -15.29 -9.45
N TYR A 1091 -24.92 -16.51 -9.62
CA TYR A 1091 -23.95 -16.82 -10.67
C TYR A 1091 -24.52 -17.65 -11.84
N GLY A 1092 -25.57 -18.43 -11.61
CA GLY A 1092 -26.32 -19.13 -12.66
C GLY A 1092 -27.46 -18.32 -13.27
N PHE A 1093 -28.13 -17.48 -12.46
CA PHE A 1093 -29.32 -16.72 -12.88
C PHE A 1093 -29.16 -15.21 -12.93
N GLY A 1094 -28.10 -14.63 -12.36
CA GLY A 1094 -27.97 -13.17 -12.22
C GLY A 1094 -29.07 -12.55 -11.36
N SER A 1095 -29.58 -13.32 -10.40
CA SER A 1095 -30.78 -13.07 -9.60
C SER A 1095 -30.49 -13.23 -8.10
N THR A 1096 -31.52 -13.16 -7.25
CA THR A 1096 -31.40 -13.09 -5.79
C THR A 1096 -32.58 -13.76 -5.10
N ILE A 1097 -32.45 -14.07 -3.81
CA ILE A 1097 -33.53 -14.70 -3.05
C ILE A 1097 -34.73 -13.73 -2.94
N GLY A 1098 -35.88 -14.15 -3.47
CA GLY A 1098 -37.11 -13.35 -3.53
C GLY A 1098 -37.56 -12.97 -4.95
N ASP A 1099 -36.67 -13.01 -5.93
CA ASP A 1099 -36.98 -12.73 -7.34
C ASP A 1099 -37.64 -13.97 -7.97
N ALA A 1100 -38.96 -13.94 -8.11
CA ALA A 1100 -39.77 -15.08 -8.56
C ALA A 1100 -40.03 -15.09 -10.07
N ASN A 1101 -39.77 -13.98 -10.76
CA ASN A 1101 -39.88 -13.90 -12.22
C ASN A 1101 -38.50 -14.01 -12.92
N LEU A 1102 -37.41 -13.98 -12.16
CA LEU A 1102 -36.02 -13.97 -12.60
C LEU A 1102 -35.68 -12.77 -13.50
N ASP A 1103 -36.24 -11.59 -13.17
CA ASP A 1103 -35.93 -10.32 -13.84
C ASP A 1103 -34.67 -9.61 -13.29
N GLY A 1104 -34.04 -10.19 -12.26
CA GLY A 1104 -32.84 -9.72 -11.58
C GLY A 1104 -33.12 -8.82 -10.38
N ILE A 1105 -34.40 -8.50 -10.08
CA ILE A 1105 -34.77 -7.50 -9.07
C ILE A 1105 -35.91 -8.01 -8.19
N PHE A 1106 -35.62 -8.49 -6.98
CA PHE A 1106 -36.66 -8.78 -6.00
C PHE A 1106 -37.47 -7.51 -5.65
N ASN A 1107 -38.74 -7.46 -6.08
CA ASN A 1107 -39.58 -6.28 -5.94
C ASN A 1107 -41.07 -6.62 -5.67
N SER A 1108 -41.94 -5.62 -5.75
CA SER A 1108 -43.38 -5.80 -5.51
C SER A 1108 -44.09 -6.68 -6.56
N SER A 1109 -43.51 -6.83 -7.76
CA SER A 1109 -44.02 -7.70 -8.82
C SER A 1109 -43.96 -9.17 -8.41
N ASP A 1110 -42.84 -9.60 -7.83
CA ASP A 1110 -42.61 -10.97 -7.35
C ASP A 1110 -43.60 -11.35 -6.26
N LEU A 1111 -43.74 -10.49 -5.25
CA LEU A 1111 -44.72 -10.67 -4.18
C LEU A 1111 -46.14 -10.79 -4.76
N VAL A 1112 -46.50 -9.96 -5.75
CA VAL A 1112 -47.81 -10.04 -6.43
C VAL A 1112 -47.95 -11.31 -7.26
N GLN A 1113 -46.87 -11.86 -7.83
CA GLN A 1113 -46.87 -13.13 -8.55
C GLN A 1113 -47.07 -14.32 -7.60
N VAL A 1114 -46.25 -14.49 -6.57
CA VAL A 1114 -46.34 -15.64 -5.63
C VAL A 1114 -47.69 -15.67 -4.90
N PHE A 1115 -48.24 -14.51 -4.50
CA PHE A 1115 -49.57 -14.45 -3.90
C PHE A 1115 -50.74 -14.73 -4.89
N GLN A 1116 -50.52 -14.74 -6.21
CA GLN A 1116 -51.54 -15.17 -7.18
C GLN A 1116 -51.67 -16.69 -7.31
N PHE A 1117 -50.60 -17.45 -7.07
CA PHE A 1117 -50.65 -18.92 -7.02
C PHE A 1117 -51.44 -19.40 -5.79
N GLY A 1118 -51.36 -18.65 -4.69
CA GLY A 1118 -52.26 -18.81 -3.54
C GLY A 1118 -51.84 -19.87 -2.53
N GLU A 1119 -50.59 -20.32 -2.59
CA GLU A 1119 -50.04 -21.40 -1.76
C GLU A 1119 -49.54 -20.91 -0.39
N TYR A 1120 -49.39 -19.59 -0.19
CA TYR A 1120 -48.95 -18.99 1.07
C TYR A 1120 -49.74 -19.48 2.29
N GLU A 1121 -49.06 -20.21 3.18
CA GLU A 1121 -49.61 -20.76 4.43
C GLU A 1121 -50.88 -21.64 4.24
N ASP A 1122 -51.01 -22.32 3.09
CA ASP A 1122 -52.16 -23.18 2.76
C ASP A 1122 -52.16 -24.52 3.53
N ALA A 1123 -50.98 -24.97 3.96
CA ALA A 1123 -50.66 -26.24 4.63
C ALA A 1123 -50.87 -27.51 3.77
N VAL A 1124 -50.56 -27.43 2.47
CA VAL A 1124 -50.40 -28.56 1.54
C VAL A 1124 -48.92 -28.85 1.40
N ALA A 1125 -48.47 -30.03 1.83
CA ALA A 1125 -47.02 -30.28 1.87
C ALA A 1125 -46.40 -30.48 0.48
N ASN A 1126 -45.30 -29.78 0.18
CA ASN A 1126 -44.44 -29.92 -1.00
C ASN A 1126 -45.18 -29.62 -2.34
N ASN A 1127 -45.92 -28.53 -2.42
CA ASN A 1127 -46.55 -28.04 -3.66
C ASN A 1127 -45.85 -26.85 -4.32
N SER A 1128 -45.10 -26.04 -3.58
CA SER A 1128 -44.46 -24.82 -4.10
C SER A 1128 -43.10 -25.09 -4.73
N GLY A 1129 -42.85 -24.50 -5.91
CA GLY A 1129 -41.52 -24.30 -6.47
C GLY A 1129 -41.04 -22.84 -6.32
N TRP A 1130 -39.90 -22.51 -6.92
CA TRP A 1130 -39.30 -21.17 -6.82
C TRP A 1130 -40.25 -20.04 -7.25
N ALA A 1131 -40.92 -20.21 -8.39
CA ALA A 1131 -41.85 -19.23 -8.96
C ALA A 1131 -43.17 -19.09 -8.17
N ASP A 1132 -43.48 -20.07 -7.31
CA ASP A 1132 -44.66 -20.11 -6.43
C ASP A 1132 -44.35 -19.58 -5.02
N GLY A 1133 -43.07 -19.54 -4.62
CA GLY A 1133 -42.57 -18.89 -3.40
C GLY A 1133 -41.68 -19.75 -2.48
N ASP A 1134 -41.21 -20.93 -2.89
CA ASP A 1134 -40.24 -21.77 -2.15
C ASP A 1134 -38.83 -21.16 -2.23
N TRP A 1135 -38.59 -20.06 -1.52
CA TRP A 1135 -37.34 -19.29 -1.58
C TRP A 1135 -36.28 -19.74 -0.58
N ASN A 1136 -36.64 -20.60 0.37
CA ASN A 1136 -35.71 -21.25 1.29
C ASN A 1136 -35.44 -22.74 0.96
N CYS A 1137 -36.03 -23.25 -0.12
CA CYS A 1137 -35.98 -24.66 -0.53
C CYS A 1137 -36.54 -25.66 0.51
N ASP A 1138 -37.45 -25.31 1.42
CA ASP A 1138 -38.13 -26.28 2.30
C ASP A 1138 -39.34 -26.98 1.64
N GLY A 1139 -39.87 -26.42 0.56
CA GLY A 1139 -40.96 -26.98 -0.25
C GLY A 1139 -42.34 -26.38 0.01
N GLU A 1140 -42.44 -25.35 0.85
CA GLU A 1140 -43.68 -24.63 1.15
C GLU A 1140 -43.49 -23.13 0.88
N PHE A 1141 -44.44 -22.42 0.27
CA PHE A 1141 -44.43 -20.96 0.38
C PHE A 1141 -44.96 -20.51 1.76
N SER A 1142 -44.04 -20.10 2.64
CA SER A 1142 -44.33 -19.80 4.05
C SER A 1142 -43.89 -18.40 4.48
N THR A 1143 -44.13 -18.08 5.75
CA THR A 1143 -43.55 -16.87 6.36
C THR A 1143 -42.02 -16.91 6.43
N GLN A 1144 -41.39 -18.09 6.41
CA GLN A 1144 -39.93 -18.24 6.46
C GLN A 1144 -39.27 -17.83 5.14
N ASP A 1145 -39.92 -18.04 4.00
CA ASP A 1145 -39.44 -17.68 2.66
C ASP A 1145 -39.38 -16.17 2.48
N LEU A 1146 -40.45 -15.48 2.92
CA LEU A 1146 -40.45 -14.02 3.00
C LEU A 1146 -39.30 -13.53 3.90
N VAL A 1147 -39.06 -14.19 5.04
CA VAL A 1147 -37.94 -13.83 5.92
C VAL A 1147 -36.58 -14.07 5.25
N ALA A 1148 -36.40 -15.18 4.52
CA ALA A 1148 -35.17 -15.47 3.79
C ALA A 1148 -34.88 -14.42 2.71
N ALA A 1149 -35.88 -14.08 1.89
CA ALA A 1149 -35.77 -13.04 0.86
C ALA A 1149 -35.50 -11.64 1.43
N PHE A 1150 -36.14 -11.26 2.55
CA PHE A 1150 -35.84 -10.00 3.22
C PHE A 1150 -34.51 -10.01 3.99
N GLN A 1151 -34.00 -11.18 4.40
CA GLN A 1151 -32.67 -11.33 5.02
C GLN A 1151 -31.53 -11.28 3.99
N ALA A 1152 -31.76 -11.71 2.74
CA ALA A 1152 -30.84 -11.52 1.63
C ALA A 1152 -30.61 -10.03 1.30
N GLY A 1153 -31.52 -9.14 1.73
CA GLY A 1153 -31.34 -7.68 1.68
C GLY A 1153 -31.72 -7.01 0.36
N SER A 1154 -32.14 -7.78 -0.64
CA SER A 1154 -32.27 -7.34 -2.04
C SER A 1154 -33.60 -6.69 -2.43
N PHE A 1155 -34.54 -6.46 -1.51
CA PHE A 1155 -35.87 -5.96 -1.86
C PHE A 1155 -35.85 -4.48 -2.29
N VAL A 1156 -36.19 -4.20 -3.54
CA VAL A 1156 -36.28 -2.84 -4.08
C VAL A 1156 -37.74 -2.35 -4.09
N PRO A 1157 -38.11 -1.35 -3.26
CA PRO A 1157 -39.46 -0.80 -3.26
C PRO A 1157 -39.70 0.11 -4.48
N PHE A 1158 -40.17 -0.52 -5.56
CA PHE A 1158 -40.80 0.08 -6.74
C PHE A 1158 -39.87 0.72 -7.79
N ALA A 1159 -39.65 0.01 -8.90
CA ALA A 1159 -39.46 0.65 -10.20
C ALA A 1159 -40.85 1.00 -10.77
N ILE A 1160 -41.12 2.27 -11.11
CA ILE A 1160 -42.25 2.62 -11.98
C ILE A 1160 -41.75 2.47 -13.42
N PRO A 1161 -42.30 1.56 -14.25
CA PRO A 1161 -42.03 1.60 -15.68
C PRO A 1161 -42.47 2.97 -16.21
N LEU A 1162 -41.60 3.66 -16.96
CA LEU A 1162 -41.97 4.89 -17.66
C LEU A 1162 -43.05 4.58 -18.72
N SER A 1163 -44.32 4.49 -18.32
CA SER A 1163 -45.52 4.61 -19.14
C SER A 1163 -46.77 4.59 -18.24
N VAL A 1164 -47.84 5.29 -18.65
CA VAL A 1164 -49.14 5.35 -17.95
C VAL A 1164 -49.16 6.10 -16.59
N ALA A 1165 -48.42 7.21 -16.49
CA ALA A 1165 -48.66 8.26 -15.48
C ALA A 1165 -49.24 9.55 -16.09
N ALA A 1166 -50.20 9.42 -17.01
CA ALA A 1166 -50.98 10.54 -17.53
C ALA A 1166 -52.48 10.29 -17.36
N THR A 1167 -53.19 11.26 -16.76
CA THR A 1167 -54.66 11.31 -16.57
C THR A 1167 -55.24 10.73 -15.26
N ALA A 1168 -54.74 11.18 -14.09
CA ALA A 1168 -55.51 11.07 -12.83
C ALA A 1168 -55.23 12.15 -11.75
N GLN A 1169 -54.71 13.33 -12.11
CA GLN A 1169 -54.62 14.47 -11.17
C GLN A 1169 -55.29 15.74 -11.74
N SER A 1170 -56.62 15.71 -11.78
CA SER A 1170 -57.43 16.92 -11.62
C SER A 1170 -58.64 16.57 -10.75
N ASN A 1171 -58.96 17.45 -9.80
CA ASN A 1171 -59.93 17.26 -8.71
C ASN A 1171 -59.41 16.39 -7.54
N TRP A 1172 -58.82 17.05 -6.52
CA TRP A 1172 -59.15 16.87 -5.08
C TRP A 1172 -58.45 17.92 -4.20
N GLN A 1173 -58.71 19.20 -4.48
CA GLN A 1173 -58.56 20.29 -3.50
C GLN A 1173 -59.80 21.19 -3.51
N THR A 1174 -60.87 20.74 -2.88
CA THR A 1174 -61.92 21.59 -2.28
C THR A 1174 -62.76 20.78 -1.29
N ASP A 1175 -63.22 21.45 -0.22
CA ASP A 1175 -64.26 21.04 0.73
C ASP A 1175 -63.98 19.89 1.70
N ALA A 1176 -63.03 20.13 2.60
CA ALA A 1176 -63.16 19.67 3.99
C ALA A 1176 -64.22 20.52 4.74
N ALA A 1177 -65.52 20.28 4.50
CA ALA A 1177 -66.60 20.95 5.23
C ALA A 1177 -67.90 20.12 5.39
N THR A 1178 -68.20 19.77 6.65
CA THR A 1178 -69.53 19.48 7.23
C THR A 1178 -70.19 18.08 7.14
N ARG A 1179 -70.69 17.65 8.33
CA ARG A 1179 -71.91 16.84 8.64
C ARG A 1179 -71.88 15.30 8.62
N LEU A 1180 -71.73 14.76 9.85
CA LEU A 1180 -72.77 14.05 10.62
C LEU A 1180 -73.67 12.97 9.95
N THR A 1181 -73.29 11.69 10.16
CA THR A 1181 -74.18 10.58 10.65
C THR A 1181 -75.35 10.11 9.72
N PRO A 1182 -76.17 9.07 10.07
CA PRO A 1182 -75.99 7.76 9.42
C PRO A 1182 -77.30 7.10 8.90
N THR A 1183 -77.20 6.05 8.06
CA THR A 1183 -78.33 5.12 7.82
C THR A 1183 -77.84 3.69 7.54
N ALA A 1184 -78.55 2.72 8.12
CA ALA A 1184 -78.31 1.27 8.02
C ALA A 1184 -79.51 0.55 7.35
N HIS A 1185 -79.55 -0.79 7.47
CA HIS A 1185 -80.53 -1.78 6.99
C HIS A 1185 -80.24 -2.39 5.59
N ASP A 1186 -80.38 -3.71 5.36
CA ASP A 1186 -81.01 -4.83 6.12
C ASP A 1186 -80.00 -5.96 6.48
N MET A 1187 -80.00 -6.73 7.59
CA MET A 1187 -81.02 -7.54 8.34
C MET A 1187 -81.42 -8.87 7.64
N PRO A 1188 -81.74 -10.01 8.34
CA PRO A 1188 -81.70 -10.29 9.81
C PRO A 1188 -81.21 -11.72 10.30
N ALA A 1189 -80.87 -11.82 11.60
CA ALA A 1189 -81.07 -12.88 12.65
C ALA A 1189 -80.94 -14.41 12.32
N PHE A 1190 -80.43 -15.32 13.19
CA PHE A 1190 -80.55 -15.60 14.66
C PHE A 1190 -79.33 -16.47 15.13
N SER A 1191 -79.02 -16.86 16.39
CA SER A 1191 -79.54 -16.66 17.78
C SER A 1191 -78.49 -17.04 18.87
N GLU A 1192 -78.80 -16.66 20.12
CA GLU A 1192 -78.44 -17.16 21.49
C GLU A 1192 -77.93 -18.62 21.74
N PRO A 1193 -77.43 -18.96 22.98
CA PRO A 1193 -76.89 -18.15 24.10
C PRO A 1193 -75.60 -18.75 24.78
N GLU A 1194 -75.18 -18.20 25.95
CA GLU A 1194 -74.44 -18.81 27.11
C GLU A 1194 -73.32 -19.87 26.87
N GLY A 1195 -72.14 -19.91 27.50
CA GLY A 1195 -71.67 -19.44 28.81
C GLY A 1195 -70.63 -20.45 29.36
N ASP A 1196 -69.72 -20.01 30.24
CA ASP A 1196 -68.72 -20.79 31.03
C ASP A 1196 -67.54 -21.56 30.37
N PHE A 1197 -66.33 -21.05 30.69
CA PHE A 1197 -65.14 -21.70 31.29
C PHE A 1197 -64.46 -22.99 30.75
N GLU A 1198 -63.12 -22.89 30.73
CA GLU A 1198 -62.06 -23.93 30.70
C GLU A 1198 -61.80 -24.74 29.40
N GLY A 1199 -60.50 -24.96 29.10
CA GLY A 1199 -60.06 -26.08 28.26
C GLY A 1199 -59.19 -25.78 27.02
N THR A 1200 -57.92 -25.40 27.26
CA THR A 1200 -56.72 -25.66 26.41
C THR A 1200 -56.83 -26.13 24.95
N ALA A 1201 -56.04 -25.45 24.10
CA ALA A 1201 -55.36 -25.91 22.88
C ALA A 1201 -56.18 -26.13 21.59
N GLY A 1202 -55.76 -25.46 20.49
CA GLY A 1202 -56.08 -25.92 19.14
C GLY A 1202 -56.38 -24.87 18.05
N VAL A 1203 -55.35 -24.14 17.59
CA VAL A 1203 -55.06 -23.90 16.15
C VAL A 1203 -56.00 -23.03 15.27
N ARG A 1204 -55.34 -22.14 14.48
CA ARG A 1204 -55.72 -21.45 13.22
C ARG A 1204 -56.64 -20.20 13.23
N GLN A 1205 -55.94 -19.10 12.95
CA GLN A 1205 -56.09 -18.20 11.79
C GLN A 1205 -56.90 -16.89 11.88
N ARG A 1206 -56.22 -15.86 11.35
CA ARG A 1206 -56.72 -14.64 10.67
C ARG A 1206 -57.37 -13.57 11.58
N ASN A 1207 -57.02 -12.28 11.49
CA ASN A 1207 -56.18 -11.55 10.53
C ASN A 1207 -55.32 -10.49 11.24
N ALA A 1208 -54.06 -10.33 10.81
CA ALA A 1208 -53.23 -9.17 11.15
C ALA A 1208 -53.19 -8.24 9.92
N LEU A 1209 -53.96 -7.15 9.96
CA LEU A 1209 -53.89 -6.06 8.99
C LEU A 1209 -54.52 -4.81 9.61
N ASP A 1210 -53.95 -4.37 10.74
CA ASP A 1210 -54.13 -3.01 11.27
C ASP A 1210 -53.08 -2.72 12.36
N GLN A 1211 -52.50 -1.52 12.32
CA GLN A 1211 -51.76 -0.85 13.41
C GLN A 1211 -50.37 -1.39 13.80
N LEU A 1212 -49.35 -0.96 13.03
CA LEU A 1212 -48.03 -0.64 13.57
C LEU A 1212 -47.77 0.86 13.42
N ALA A 1213 -48.18 1.62 14.43
CA ALA A 1213 -47.85 3.03 14.61
C ALA A 1213 -47.59 3.31 16.10
N GLU A 1214 -46.67 4.25 16.35
CA GLU A 1214 -46.31 4.83 17.65
C GLU A 1214 -45.69 3.93 18.74
N VAL A 1215 -44.36 3.94 18.72
CA VAL A 1215 -43.48 4.07 19.89
C VAL A 1215 -44.09 4.85 21.06
N MET A 1216 -44.20 4.25 22.27
CA MET A 1216 -43.63 4.82 23.52
C MET A 1216 -43.76 3.98 24.81
N THR A 1217 -42.69 4.03 25.64
CA THR A 1217 -42.72 4.20 27.13
C THR A 1217 -42.65 2.98 28.11
N ILE A 1218 -41.40 2.72 28.59
CA ILE A 1218 -40.94 2.65 30.02
C ILE A 1218 -41.60 1.66 31.02
N SER A 1219 -40.85 0.69 31.60
CA SER A 1219 -40.18 0.82 32.94
C SER A 1219 -39.51 -0.45 33.56
N LYS A 1220 -38.20 -0.35 33.82
CA LYS A 1220 -37.43 -0.67 35.06
C LYS A 1220 -37.69 -1.95 35.91
N ARG A 1221 -36.57 -2.67 36.19
CA ARG A 1221 -35.91 -2.98 37.50
C ARG A 1221 -35.17 -4.33 37.37
N THR A 1222 -33.95 -4.59 37.88
CA THR A 1222 -33.10 -4.06 38.97
C THR A 1222 -31.60 -4.18 38.59
N GLY A 1223 -30.62 -3.41 39.09
CA GLY A 1223 -30.67 -2.21 39.94
C GLY A 1223 -29.32 -1.87 40.60
N GLY A 1224 -29.00 -0.57 40.72
CA GLY A 1224 -28.07 0.03 41.70
C GLY A 1224 -26.56 -0.14 41.46
N ALA A 1225 -25.66 0.76 41.86
CA ALA A 1225 -25.72 2.04 42.57
C ALA A 1225 -24.26 2.62 42.58
N ARG A 1226 -23.93 3.92 42.67
CA ARG A 1226 -24.65 5.15 43.07
C ARG A 1226 -23.78 6.40 42.78
N GLU A 1227 -24.43 7.54 42.47
CA GLU A 1227 -24.11 8.94 42.87
C GLU A 1227 -22.73 9.53 42.46
N ILE A 1228 -22.55 10.83 42.20
CA ILE A 1228 -23.16 12.12 42.62
C ILE A 1228 -23.21 13.03 41.36
N GLU A 1229 -24.34 13.64 40.93
CA GLU A 1229 -24.79 15.03 41.21
C GLU A 1229 -23.73 16.15 40.95
N ALA A 1230 -24.02 17.36 40.46
CA ALA A 1230 -25.23 17.99 39.88
C ALA A 1230 -24.85 19.34 39.21
N ILE A 1231 -25.76 19.90 38.40
CA ILE A 1231 -26.05 21.34 38.16
C ILE A 1231 -24.86 22.33 38.13
N GLU A 1232 -24.67 23.02 37.00
CA GLU A 1232 -24.68 24.49 37.00
C GLU A 1232 -25.07 25.11 35.64
N LEU A 1233 -25.70 26.28 35.71
CA LEU A 1233 -26.23 27.06 34.59
C LEU A 1233 -26.27 28.51 35.09
N PHE A 1234 -25.34 29.39 34.69
CA PHE A 1234 -25.56 30.85 34.70
C PHE A 1234 -24.49 31.62 33.89
N TYR A 1235 -24.86 32.85 33.53
CA TYR A 1235 -24.10 33.85 32.77
C TYR A 1235 -22.78 34.30 33.43
N GLU A 1236 -21.81 34.70 32.61
CA GLU A 1236 -21.22 36.04 32.77
C GLU A 1236 -20.80 36.64 31.40
N THR A 1237 -20.83 37.96 31.30
CA THR A 1237 -20.57 38.74 30.08
C THR A 1237 -19.80 39.99 30.49
N TYR A 1238 -18.64 40.29 29.90
CA TYR A 1238 -18.01 41.61 30.03
C TYR A 1238 -17.07 41.95 28.87
N ASP A 1239 -17.20 43.18 28.36
CA ASP A 1239 -16.30 43.86 27.42
C ASP A 1239 -14.91 44.17 28.03
N ALA A 1240 -13.89 44.29 27.17
CA ALA A 1240 -12.90 45.36 27.26
C ALA A 1240 -12.10 45.58 25.96
N ASP A 1241 -12.23 46.82 25.47
CA ASP A 1241 -11.58 47.51 24.35
C ASP A 1241 -10.04 47.44 24.16
N GLU A 1242 -9.66 47.74 22.90
CA GLU A 1242 -8.48 48.52 22.41
C GLU A 1242 -7.02 48.12 22.72
N LEU A 1243 -6.19 48.19 21.64
CA LEU A 1243 -4.85 48.82 21.47
C LEU A 1243 -4.09 48.03 20.37
N SER A 1244 -3.84 48.49 19.13
CA SER A 1244 -3.20 49.72 18.58
C SER A 1244 -1.75 49.48 18.15
N GLU A 1245 -1.39 49.94 16.94
CA GLU A 1245 -0.02 50.02 16.37
C GLU A 1245 0.63 48.63 16.11
N GLY A 1246 1.21 48.29 14.96
CA GLY A 1246 1.94 49.00 13.90
C GLY A 1246 3.10 48.04 13.51
N TRP A 1247 3.55 47.94 12.27
CA TRP A 1247 4.53 48.85 11.69
C TRP A 1247 4.68 48.59 10.17
N ASP A 1248 5.00 49.66 9.45
CA ASP A 1248 5.39 49.69 8.04
C ASP A 1248 6.86 49.25 7.86
N ASN A 1249 7.19 48.65 6.71
CA ASN A 1249 8.45 48.90 6.00
C ASN A 1249 8.41 48.35 4.56
N SER A 1250 8.00 49.18 3.62
CA SER A 1250 8.39 49.08 2.21
C SER A 1250 9.91 49.21 2.01
N LEU A 1251 10.48 48.54 0.98
CA LEU A 1251 11.74 48.83 0.22
C LEU A 1251 12.09 47.57 -0.62
N GLU A 1252 12.60 47.57 -1.84
CA GLU A 1252 12.79 48.63 -2.84
C GLU A 1252 12.89 47.99 -4.25
N SER A 1253 12.62 48.75 -5.32
CA SER A 1253 12.67 48.30 -6.73
C SER A 1253 14.09 48.26 -7.35
N LEU A 1254 14.21 47.67 -8.56
CA LEU A 1254 15.23 47.84 -9.65
C LEU A 1254 15.92 46.50 -10.06
N SER A 1255 16.26 46.18 -11.32
CA SER A 1255 15.95 46.81 -12.63
C SER A 1255 16.35 45.95 -13.85
N THR A 1256 15.43 45.79 -14.81
CA THR A 1256 15.61 45.89 -16.29
C THR A 1256 16.70 45.12 -17.09
N THR A 1257 16.19 44.42 -18.12
CA THR A 1257 16.59 44.41 -19.57
C THR A 1257 17.66 43.47 -20.17
N ASN A 1258 17.16 42.72 -21.18
CA ASN A 1258 17.71 42.43 -22.52
C ASN A 1258 18.99 41.58 -22.70
N LEU A 1259 18.84 40.49 -23.47
CA LEU A 1259 19.24 40.46 -24.90
C LEU A 1259 18.68 39.23 -25.64
N ARG A 1260 18.29 39.41 -26.91
CA ARG A 1260 17.94 38.32 -27.85
C ARG A 1260 19.19 37.82 -28.59
N PHE A 1261 19.16 36.58 -29.08
CA PHE A 1261 19.65 36.27 -30.44
C PHE A 1261 19.04 34.98 -30.99
N ASP A 1262 18.36 35.09 -32.13
CA ASP A 1262 17.94 33.95 -32.96
C ASP A 1262 19.13 33.45 -33.80
N GLU A 1263 19.17 32.16 -34.18
CA GLU A 1263 19.21 31.72 -35.60
C GLU A 1263 19.47 30.20 -35.77
N VAL A 1264 18.40 29.49 -36.16
CA VAL A 1264 18.33 28.57 -37.31
C VAL A 1264 19.60 27.80 -37.72
N PHE A 1265 19.57 26.48 -37.52
CA PHE A 1265 19.99 25.50 -38.54
C PHE A 1265 19.09 24.27 -38.50
N GLY A 1266 18.22 24.12 -39.50
CA GLY A 1266 17.52 22.86 -39.76
C GLY A 1266 18.26 22.03 -40.82
N LEU A 1267 18.27 20.70 -40.66
CA LEU A 1267 17.59 19.78 -41.60
C LEU A 1267 17.97 18.29 -41.37
N LYS A 1268 16.95 17.53 -40.94
CA LYS A 1268 16.52 16.21 -41.47
C LYS A 1268 17.30 14.92 -41.19
N ARG A 1269 16.47 13.93 -40.79
CA ARG A 1269 16.55 12.45 -40.92
C ARG A 1269 17.38 11.72 -39.85
N ILE A 1270 16.87 10.65 -39.22
CA ILE A 1270 15.57 9.94 -39.29
C ILE A 1270 15.23 9.46 -37.87
N GLU A 1271 13.93 9.45 -37.55
CA GLU A 1271 13.29 8.94 -36.32
C GLU A 1271 13.85 9.51 -35.00
#